data_AF-A0AAJ6D8N8-F1
#
_entry.id   AF-A0AAJ6D8N8-F1
#
_cell.length_a   1.000
_cell.length_b   1.000
_cell.length_c   1.000
_cell.angle_alpha   90.00
_cell.angle_beta   90.00
_cell.angle_gamma   90.00
#
_symmetry.space_group_name_H-M   'P 1'
#
loop_
_entity.id
_entity.type
_entity.pdbx_description
1 polymer ?
#
loop_
_entity_poly.entity_id
_entity_poly.type
_entity_poly.pdbx_seq_one_letter_code
_entity_poly.pdbx_strand_id
1 'polypeptide(L)'
;MSRLTKLEIERRLLSGLSLSWKDSAGKSNSIKLETPAARRLFQFLLRSDVRLPTELPNVFIDGLQGEISGEYDPADTHGEAGENLGLFSWKLKSILTEGFGGINVWAGAPFEYSFDRQSLLIEGPNGSGKSSLIGAILWTLSGERLRDQPKSLPHALQPVFGENQKPIGSWPPIATYPPTEIDLTRSPKVRVELVFENENGEIARVERRLENGDISVNADPLLYLPDVLIETSLLMPSRLPLLRLDEGAGQLTSAVQKLTGLDDLIALGALVSGLCNGGREYLSYRKKELALERVKFDRALVDCEASLKSIDVTIPGFAPSDTKRSESKAKAFGKELVAKAAELTEAVRDDLSPDLELSKLAVQTQVSAALEATRSELGKGLQSLASWNDLETVHGALDDETVTAIEVAIDIAIAATKDAVGLLARSQVDNRFRLKAMAARWHVDHAIGPIDDCPLCQRVLQSPELKKELEGFRALGELATRQFEDNMNLIAGELDRAVPSTFRRFGENFLASGPSFALARDFTKKYIDAPNVSEILHGFKRLAGEALKSIPQSNFDYAVEQPVEDAATPSVNRKIETLRRFIALAKWYRDNAADWLGWWNRNALPRPTTSPEAVETLGEYLGRLADALREAEPYRKAAVAMRDAWSAGLVVSEIEDEQERRKAVSNEIGPLKDLSSLAESVARDAINDLSGRIAATLDRIHLAENLKFKDTSLRKKDGLTVFGNLVSDYRIDATLVANTSWLRAVLWAFIFALREEALEQLGKDGLPLFLFDDPQTTFDPDHRHRWCQHVAAMQQAPRDMQVILATHDPHFVELIKIGGVTGREAMIASAHKDIGYLAIIEGDALARRWDDFKSHPTPLGGRDYIGKVREHVEGLLRIMLRAEDANVSAVGRGFTIGDARSKIEHLHAKGFAPWDRSEFKALTKSLHQNLTSIKHMEMAHHASGLALGIAEAEDVEKHWRKELRPAIEACSAISREYRLLHAPYTALFSPPPSISLPNGYKSSVRKMKLEIIGRAAALSGGRAADGMFQSSGFDSATSKKIVLAQHAAYRCVSSTLEPVAKVGDIVLVKDAAEPSAKSLVIAISGGKLLARRFEIADNHSDVAVLTAQAINPRNIAPPIIAKKATLTLHKVVGVLYQRFNWVFQGSDHEVSDCGGTSAIDQIAEETIGLIEVVGQSAEPFALDKQHLMILPELQSLASLSQLDGRPVVACDADDNYYFKRLRFTNDASTLVLESLDSGGDHGPIALAAPGFEGNSLRRVWPVAGVLFELPN
;
A
#
# COMPACT_ATOMS: atom_id res chain seq x y z
N MET A 1 15.47 -30.86 30.97
CA MET A 1 14.38 -31.04 30.00
C MET A 1 14.89 -30.56 28.66
N SER A 2 14.56 -31.25 27.57
CA SER A 2 14.90 -30.79 26.23
C SER A 2 14.24 -29.44 25.95
N ARG A 3 14.94 -28.56 25.23
CA ARG A 3 14.37 -27.28 24.78
C ARG A 3 13.21 -27.58 23.83
N LEU A 4 12.05 -27.02 24.09
CA LEU A 4 10.90 -27.14 23.19
C LEU A 4 11.12 -26.23 21.98
N THR A 5 10.95 -26.76 20.78
CA THR A 5 10.90 -25.97 19.55
C THR A 5 9.46 -25.74 19.13
N LYS A 6 9.23 -24.87 18.14
CA LYS A 6 7.90 -24.67 17.54
C LYS A 6 7.28 -26.00 17.10
N LEU A 7 8.00 -26.76 16.27
CA LEU A 7 7.55 -28.06 15.74
C LEU A 7 7.23 -29.07 16.86
N GLU A 8 8.05 -29.12 17.91
CA GLU A 8 7.81 -30.01 19.05
C GLU A 8 6.54 -29.61 19.83
N ILE A 9 6.31 -28.31 20.03
CA ILE A 9 5.11 -27.78 20.69
C ILE A 9 3.87 -28.16 19.88
N GLU A 10 3.90 -27.92 18.56
CA GLU A 10 2.79 -28.24 17.65
C GLU A 10 2.48 -29.74 17.67
N ARG A 11 3.50 -30.59 17.48
CA ARG A 11 3.35 -32.04 17.47
C ARG A 11 2.79 -32.58 18.78
N ARG A 12 3.34 -32.15 19.93
CA ARG A 12 2.86 -32.61 21.24
C ARG A 12 1.41 -32.21 21.51
N LEU A 13 1.02 -30.99 21.18
CA LEU A 13 -0.36 -30.54 21.35
C LEU A 13 -1.33 -31.26 20.41
N LEU A 14 -0.96 -31.46 19.14
CA LEU A 14 -1.74 -32.24 18.18
C LEU A 14 -1.84 -33.72 18.56
N SER A 15 -0.89 -34.24 19.33
CA SER A 15 -0.92 -35.62 19.89
C SER A 15 -1.68 -35.72 21.22
N GLY A 16 -2.18 -34.59 21.76
CA GLY A 16 -2.87 -34.56 23.06
C GLY A 16 -1.94 -34.69 24.29
N LEU A 17 -0.63 -34.56 24.10
CA LEU A 17 0.36 -34.59 25.17
C LEU A 17 0.39 -33.26 25.93
N SER A 18 0.74 -33.31 27.23
CA SER A 18 0.85 -32.12 28.06
C SER A 18 2.24 -31.47 27.93
N LEU A 19 2.26 -30.14 27.85
CA LEU A 19 3.47 -29.32 27.91
C LEU A 19 3.46 -28.51 29.21
N SER A 20 4.59 -28.50 29.93
CA SER A 20 4.75 -27.75 31.18
C SER A 20 5.92 -26.77 31.08
N TRP A 21 5.75 -25.56 31.61
CA TRP A 21 6.80 -24.53 31.65
C TRP A 21 6.69 -23.65 32.90
N LYS A 22 7.71 -22.82 33.16
CA LYS A 22 7.67 -21.78 34.19
C LYS A 22 7.54 -20.41 33.53
N ASP A 23 6.53 -19.64 33.94
CA ASP A 23 6.37 -18.28 33.41
C ASP A 23 7.43 -17.30 33.98
N SER A 24 7.34 -16.04 33.57
CA SER A 24 8.26 -14.98 34.02
C SER A 24 8.20 -14.66 35.51
N ALA A 25 7.15 -15.08 36.20
CA ALA A 25 7.01 -14.97 37.64
C ALA A 25 7.49 -16.25 38.37
N GLY A 26 7.98 -17.25 37.62
CA GLY A 26 8.43 -18.54 38.17
C GLY A 26 7.29 -19.50 38.50
N LYS A 27 6.05 -19.20 38.12
CA LYS A 27 4.89 -20.06 38.35
C LYS A 27 4.87 -21.17 37.30
N SER A 28 4.66 -22.41 37.76
CA SER A 28 4.48 -23.56 36.87
C SER A 28 3.12 -23.48 36.18
N ASN A 29 3.12 -23.57 34.85
CA ASN A 29 1.93 -23.63 34.01
C ASN A 29 2.00 -24.88 33.12
N SER A 30 0.85 -25.35 32.64
CA SER A 30 0.77 -26.48 31.72
C SER A 30 -0.37 -26.31 30.74
N ILE A 31 -0.18 -26.77 29.50
CA ILE A 31 -1.18 -26.77 28.44
C ILE A 31 -1.38 -28.20 27.93
N LYS A 32 -2.62 -28.58 27.62
CA LYS A 32 -3.00 -29.86 27.03
C LYS A 32 -4.29 -29.67 26.22
N LEU A 33 -4.37 -30.30 25.04
CA LEU A 33 -5.59 -30.36 24.23
C LEU A 33 -6.26 -31.72 24.45
N GLU A 34 -7.25 -31.77 25.35
CA GLU A 34 -7.86 -33.03 25.80
C GLU A 34 -8.82 -33.63 24.77
N THR A 35 -9.60 -32.80 24.09
CA THR A 35 -10.64 -33.23 23.16
C THR A 35 -10.14 -33.32 21.72
N PRO A 36 -10.71 -34.22 20.88
CA PRO A 36 -10.45 -34.22 19.44
C PRO A 36 -10.81 -32.88 18.78
N ALA A 37 -11.88 -32.23 19.24
CA ALA A 37 -12.32 -30.92 18.76
C ALA A 37 -11.25 -29.84 18.97
N ALA A 38 -10.65 -29.76 20.17
CA ALA A 38 -9.57 -28.81 20.44
C ALA A 38 -8.35 -29.04 19.56
N ARG A 39 -8.00 -30.31 19.29
CA ARG A 39 -6.88 -30.66 18.39
C ARG A 39 -7.15 -30.29 16.94
N ARG A 40 -8.36 -30.55 16.43
CA ARG A 40 -8.78 -30.13 15.08
C ARG A 40 -8.78 -28.62 14.91
N LEU A 41 -9.34 -27.90 15.90
CA LEU A 41 -9.32 -26.44 15.92
C LEU A 41 -7.88 -25.90 15.93
N PHE A 42 -6.98 -26.51 16.71
CA PHE A 42 -5.58 -26.14 16.68
C PHE A 42 -4.93 -26.39 15.31
N GLN A 43 -5.17 -27.56 14.70
CA GLN A 43 -4.67 -27.88 13.36
C GLN A 43 -5.19 -26.90 12.30
N PHE A 44 -6.46 -26.51 12.38
CA PHE A 44 -7.06 -25.50 11.51
C PHE A 44 -6.43 -24.12 11.72
N LEU A 45 -6.21 -23.70 12.97
CA LEU A 45 -5.55 -22.43 13.30
C LEU A 45 -4.10 -22.37 12.76
N LEU A 46 -3.34 -23.47 12.84
CA LEU A 46 -2.00 -23.58 12.26
C LEU A 46 -2.01 -23.41 10.72
N ARG A 47 -3.08 -23.87 10.05
CA ARG A 47 -3.27 -23.76 8.59
C ARG A 47 -3.93 -22.45 8.14
N SER A 48 -4.48 -21.67 9.06
CA SER A 48 -5.07 -20.37 8.74
C SER A 48 -3.99 -19.30 8.60
N ASP A 49 -4.24 -18.28 7.78
CA ASP A 49 -3.45 -17.04 7.70
C ASP A 49 -3.93 -15.96 8.68
N VAL A 50 -5.09 -16.16 9.32
CA VAL A 50 -5.64 -15.21 10.29
C VAL A 50 -4.81 -15.24 11.56
N ARG A 51 -4.33 -14.07 11.98
CA ARG A 51 -3.56 -13.87 13.23
C ARG A 51 -4.07 -12.72 14.09
N LEU A 52 -5.05 -11.95 13.61
CA LEU A 52 -5.65 -10.83 14.32
C LEU A 52 -7.09 -11.17 14.75
N PRO A 53 -7.51 -10.80 15.97
CA PRO A 53 -8.86 -11.10 16.47
C PRO A 53 -9.93 -10.09 16.00
N THR A 54 -9.66 -9.39 14.90
CA THR A 54 -10.49 -8.31 14.33
C THR A 54 -10.55 -8.48 12.82
N GLU A 55 -11.64 -8.00 12.20
CA GLU A 55 -11.89 -8.13 10.76
C GLU A 55 -11.90 -9.60 10.32
N LEU A 56 -12.60 -10.44 11.10
CA LEU A 56 -12.56 -11.90 10.91
C LEU A 56 -13.35 -12.28 9.64
N PRO A 57 -12.72 -12.97 8.67
CA PRO A 57 -13.42 -13.44 7.47
C PRO A 57 -14.51 -14.47 7.81
N ASN A 58 -15.65 -14.42 7.13
CA ASN A 58 -16.72 -15.40 7.34
C ASN A 58 -16.24 -16.84 7.11
N VAL A 59 -15.40 -17.08 6.10
CA VAL A 59 -14.82 -18.40 5.81
C VAL A 59 -14.00 -18.94 6.99
N PHE A 60 -13.31 -18.05 7.72
CA PHE A 60 -12.56 -18.45 8.92
C PHE A 60 -13.50 -18.82 10.07
N ILE A 61 -14.58 -18.05 10.27
CA ILE A 61 -15.59 -18.33 11.29
C ILE A 61 -16.29 -19.67 11.01
N ASP A 62 -16.72 -19.88 9.75
CA ASP A 62 -17.38 -21.11 9.32
C ASP A 62 -16.44 -22.33 9.46
N GLY A 63 -15.16 -22.16 9.11
CA GLY A 63 -14.14 -23.19 9.30
C GLY A 63 -13.97 -23.58 10.77
N LEU A 64 -13.87 -22.61 11.69
CA LEU A 64 -13.83 -22.88 13.13
C LEU A 64 -15.07 -23.65 13.62
N GLN A 65 -16.26 -23.30 13.13
CA GLN A 65 -17.49 -24.01 13.50
C GLN A 65 -17.56 -25.42 12.92
N GLY A 66 -17.06 -25.62 11.69
CA GLY A 66 -16.99 -26.91 11.02
C GLY A 66 -16.13 -27.92 11.79
N GLU A 67 -14.96 -27.50 12.26
CA GLU A 67 -14.02 -28.39 12.97
C GLU A 67 -14.56 -28.90 14.33
N ILE A 68 -15.51 -28.20 14.96
CA ILE A 68 -16.17 -28.72 16.17
C ILE A 68 -16.88 -30.05 15.89
N SER A 69 -17.53 -30.16 14.73
CA SER A 69 -18.40 -31.29 14.39
C SER A 69 -17.70 -32.40 13.60
N GLY A 70 -16.39 -32.26 13.34
CA GLY A 70 -15.61 -33.24 12.58
C GLY A 70 -15.45 -34.61 13.27
N GLU A 71 -15.24 -35.65 12.48
CA GLU A 71 -15.13 -37.04 12.98
C GLU A 71 -13.68 -37.53 13.15
N TYR A 72 -12.69 -36.90 12.50
CA TYR A 72 -11.28 -37.32 12.59
C TYR A 72 -10.56 -36.77 13.84
N ASP A 73 -9.51 -37.43 14.30
CA ASP A 73 -8.65 -36.95 15.39
C ASP A 73 -7.20 -36.74 14.90
N PRO A 74 -6.63 -35.52 14.98
CA PRO A 74 -5.23 -35.29 14.65
C PRO A 74 -4.24 -36.16 15.45
N ALA A 75 -4.62 -36.65 16.63
CA ALA A 75 -3.78 -37.54 17.43
C ALA A 75 -3.49 -38.87 16.72
N ASP A 76 -4.36 -39.34 15.83
CA ASP A 76 -4.18 -40.61 15.10
C ASP A 76 -3.00 -40.55 14.12
N THR A 77 -2.71 -39.37 13.58
CA THR A 77 -1.62 -39.12 12.63
C THR A 77 -0.32 -38.67 13.31
N HIS A 78 -0.41 -38.12 14.52
CA HIS A 78 0.72 -37.53 15.25
C HIS A 78 1.17 -38.36 16.48
N GLY A 79 0.46 -39.45 16.81
CA GLY A 79 0.78 -40.36 17.92
C GLY A 79 2.20 -40.95 17.85
N GLU A 80 2.71 -41.38 19.01
CA GLU A 80 4.11 -41.77 19.34
C GLU A 80 4.79 -42.78 18.37
N ALA A 81 5.06 -42.39 17.13
CA ALA A 81 5.69 -43.27 16.14
C ALA A 81 7.23 -43.30 16.24
N GLY A 82 7.86 -42.51 17.11
CA GLY A 82 9.32 -42.26 17.03
C GLY A 82 10.18 -42.58 18.25
N GLU A 83 9.65 -42.57 19.49
CA GLU A 83 10.53 -42.61 20.68
C GLU A 83 11.16 -43.99 20.96
N ASN A 84 10.66 -45.08 20.35
CA ASN A 84 11.20 -46.44 20.50
C ASN A 84 12.16 -46.87 19.37
N LEU A 85 12.40 -46.02 18.37
CA LEU A 85 13.33 -46.30 17.28
C LEU A 85 14.71 -45.70 17.63
N GLY A 86 15.79 -46.47 17.46
CA GLY A 86 17.14 -45.98 17.72
C GLY A 86 17.47 -44.73 16.89
N LEU A 87 18.17 -43.76 17.49
CA LEU A 87 18.60 -42.55 16.78
C LEU A 87 19.76 -42.89 15.81
N PHE A 88 19.50 -42.83 14.51
CA PHE A 88 20.48 -42.99 13.44
C PHE A 88 20.91 -41.64 12.87
N SER A 89 22.11 -41.56 12.30
CA SER A 89 22.66 -40.35 11.68
C SER A 89 22.34 -40.32 10.19
N TRP A 90 21.26 -39.61 9.82
CA TRP A 90 20.75 -39.57 8.45
C TRP A 90 21.40 -38.46 7.61
N LYS A 91 22.13 -38.83 6.55
CA LYS A 91 22.65 -37.89 5.55
C LYS A 91 21.78 -37.87 4.30
N LEU A 92 21.62 -36.70 3.70
CA LEU A 92 20.80 -36.55 2.50
C LEU A 92 21.52 -37.18 1.31
N LYS A 93 20.85 -38.14 0.66
CA LYS A 93 21.36 -38.89 -0.49
C LYS A 93 20.88 -38.32 -1.82
N SER A 94 19.59 -38.00 -1.95
CA SER A 94 19.04 -37.41 -3.17
C SER A 94 17.77 -36.61 -2.93
N ILE A 95 17.42 -35.77 -3.92
CA ILE A 95 16.16 -35.04 -4.02
C ILE A 95 15.51 -35.30 -5.37
N LEU A 96 14.18 -35.42 -5.37
CA LEU A 96 13.35 -35.39 -6.57
C LEU A 96 12.26 -34.32 -6.41
N THR A 97 12.04 -33.49 -7.44
CA THR A 97 10.96 -32.50 -7.43
C THR A 97 10.14 -32.51 -8.72
N GLU A 98 8.83 -32.30 -8.57
CA GLU A 98 7.88 -32.11 -9.66
C GLU A 98 7.01 -30.89 -9.36
N GLY A 99 6.81 -30.02 -10.36
CA GLY A 99 5.95 -28.84 -10.24
C GLY A 99 6.38 -27.80 -9.19
N PHE A 100 7.58 -27.90 -8.60
CA PHE A 100 8.05 -26.98 -7.57
C PHE A 100 8.58 -25.67 -8.18
N GLY A 101 7.99 -24.53 -7.78
CA GLY A 101 8.25 -23.22 -8.35
C GLY A 101 9.69 -22.76 -8.16
N GLY A 102 10.38 -22.51 -9.27
CA GLY A 102 11.78 -22.10 -9.35
C GLY A 102 12.77 -23.27 -9.51
N ILE A 103 12.29 -24.52 -9.42
CA ILE A 103 13.06 -25.72 -9.78
C ILE A 103 12.53 -26.33 -11.07
N ASN A 104 11.23 -26.57 -11.16
CA ASN A 104 10.61 -27.19 -12.33
C ASN A 104 9.99 -26.14 -13.26
N VAL A 105 9.88 -26.49 -14.54
CA VAL A 105 9.06 -25.79 -15.54
C VAL A 105 7.68 -26.46 -15.64
N TRP A 106 6.65 -25.69 -16.01
CA TRP A 106 5.29 -26.19 -16.16
C TRP A 106 5.24 -27.36 -17.14
N ALA A 107 4.66 -28.49 -16.71
CA ALA A 107 4.63 -29.74 -17.46
C ALA A 107 6.02 -30.26 -17.93
N GLY A 108 7.10 -29.83 -17.27
CA GLY A 108 8.46 -30.34 -17.47
C GLY A 108 8.69 -31.69 -16.80
N ALA A 109 9.81 -32.33 -17.13
CA ALA A 109 10.24 -33.57 -16.47
C ALA A 109 10.55 -33.34 -14.97
N PRO A 110 10.45 -34.38 -14.12
CA PRO A 110 10.94 -34.33 -12.74
C PRO A 110 12.42 -33.94 -12.70
N PHE A 111 12.77 -33.10 -11.74
CA PHE A 111 14.16 -32.79 -11.41
C PHE A 111 14.66 -33.85 -10.44
N GLU A 112 15.81 -34.46 -10.71
CA GLU A 112 16.46 -35.41 -9.81
C GLU A 112 17.93 -35.02 -9.61
N TYR A 113 18.38 -35.03 -8.37
CA TYR A 113 19.76 -34.72 -8.03
C TYR A 113 20.28 -35.58 -6.88
N SER A 114 21.48 -36.15 -7.05
CA SER A 114 22.13 -37.01 -6.06
C SER A 114 23.20 -36.24 -5.28
N PHE A 115 22.99 -36.06 -3.98
CA PHE A 115 23.95 -35.53 -3.01
C PHE A 115 25.01 -36.56 -2.62
N ASP A 116 24.67 -37.86 -2.67
CA ASP A 116 25.53 -38.99 -2.29
C ASP A 116 26.12 -38.84 -0.87
N ARG A 117 25.35 -38.23 0.06
CA ARG A 117 25.76 -37.91 1.44
C ARG A 117 26.95 -36.95 1.55
N GLN A 118 27.39 -36.35 0.44
CA GLN A 118 28.48 -35.41 0.41
C GLN A 118 27.99 -33.96 0.53
N SER A 119 28.85 -33.10 1.05
CA SER A 119 28.63 -31.65 1.02
C SER A 119 28.59 -31.13 -0.42
N LEU A 120 27.86 -30.04 -0.63
CA LEU A 120 27.69 -29.38 -1.92
C LEU A 120 27.78 -27.86 -1.75
N LEU A 121 28.69 -27.24 -2.50
CA LEU A 121 28.92 -25.81 -2.55
C LEU A 121 28.44 -25.29 -3.92
N ILE A 122 27.32 -24.58 -3.92
CA ILE A 122 26.62 -24.14 -5.12
C ILE A 122 26.83 -22.64 -5.33
N GLU A 123 27.33 -22.27 -6.51
CA GLU A 123 27.44 -20.88 -6.96
C GLU A 123 26.40 -20.58 -8.04
N GLY A 124 25.70 -19.43 -7.95
CA GLY A 124 24.91 -18.93 -9.09
C GLY A 124 24.26 -17.58 -8.85
N PRO A 125 23.90 -16.83 -9.92
CA PRO A 125 23.35 -15.49 -9.80
C PRO A 125 21.98 -15.47 -9.10
N ASN A 126 21.51 -14.29 -8.68
CA ASN A 126 20.14 -14.15 -8.17
C ASN A 126 19.12 -14.55 -9.23
N GLY A 127 18.06 -15.26 -8.81
CA GLY A 127 17.07 -15.84 -9.73
C GLY A 127 17.44 -17.17 -10.39
N SER A 128 18.62 -17.76 -10.08
CA SER A 128 19.04 -19.06 -10.64
C SER A 128 18.35 -20.29 -10.02
N GLY A 129 17.53 -20.12 -8.99
CA GLY A 129 16.85 -21.22 -8.30
C GLY A 129 17.53 -21.73 -7.02
N LYS A 130 18.65 -21.11 -6.57
CA LYS A 130 19.35 -21.42 -5.30
C LYS A 130 18.41 -21.58 -4.10
N SER A 131 17.72 -20.50 -3.74
CA SER A 131 16.78 -20.48 -2.62
C SER A 131 15.58 -21.40 -2.84
N SER A 132 15.24 -21.70 -4.10
CA SER A 132 14.19 -22.70 -4.38
C SER A 132 14.66 -24.12 -4.08
N LEU A 133 15.92 -24.48 -4.39
CA LEU A 133 16.50 -25.78 -4.05
C LEU A 133 16.56 -25.99 -2.53
N ILE A 134 17.09 -25.00 -1.79
CA ILE A 134 17.08 -25.02 -0.31
C ILE A 134 15.64 -25.07 0.20
N GLY A 135 14.76 -24.23 -0.36
CA GLY A 135 13.35 -24.16 -0.01
C GLY A 135 12.57 -25.46 -0.25
N ALA A 136 12.96 -26.29 -1.23
CA ALA A 136 12.33 -27.60 -1.45
C ALA A 136 12.70 -28.60 -0.35
N ILE A 137 13.96 -28.60 0.11
CA ILE A 137 14.39 -29.42 1.24
C ILE A 137 13.67 -28.98 2.53
N LEU A 138 13.66 -27.67 2.80
CA LEU A 138 12.95 -27.09 3.94
C LEU A 138 11.47 -27.44 3.92
N TRP A 139 10.80 -27.23 2.78
CA TRP A 139 9.37 -27.48 2.68
C TRP A 139 9.01 -28.94 2.93
N THR A 140 9.78 -29.90 2.44
CA THR A 140 9.51 -31.32 2.67
C THR A 140 9.62 -31.68 4.15
N LEU A 141 10.66 -31.20 4.84
CA LEU A 141 10.95 -31.57 6.23
C LEU A 141 10.13 -30.78 7.27
N SER A 142 9.86 -29.50 7.05
CA SER A 142 9.14 -28.65 8.01
C SER A 142 7.80 -28.12 7.53
N GLY A 143 7.58 -28.06 6.21
CA GLY A 143 6.43 -27.39 5.61
C GLY A 143 6.59 -25.90 5.38
N GLU A 144 7.73 -25.34 5.79
CA GLU A 144 8.03 -23.93 5.58
C GLU A 144 8.78 -23.72 4.27
N ARG A 145 8.46 -22.60 3.60
CA ARG A 145 9.27 -22.08 2.49
C ARG A 145 9.59 -20.62 2.78
N LEU A 146 10.83 -20.38 3.19
CA LEU A 146 11.30 -19.07 3.64
C LEU A 146 11.51 -18.11 2.44
N ARG A 147 11.11 -16.85 2.62
CA ARG A 147 11.14 -15.77 1.62
C ARG A 147 11.29 -14.41 2.31
N ASP A 148 11.79 -13.40 1.59
CA ASP A 148 11.98 -12.05 2.13
C ASP A 148 10.69 -11.36 2.61
N GLN A 149 9.55 -11.71 2.02
CA GLN A 149 8.23 -11.12 2.33
C GLN A 149 7.15 -12.20 2.34
N PRO A 150 7.06 -13.04 3.39
CA PRO A 150 5.99 -14.02 3.48
C PRO A 150 4.70 -13.27 3.84
N LYS A 151 3.81 -13.09 2.86
CA LYS A 151 2.45 -12.53 3.07
C LYS A 151 1.40 -13.61 3.32
N SER A 152 1.71 -14.86 3.00
CA SER A 152 0.77 -15.99 3.07
C SER A 152 1.52 -17.30 3.25
N LEU A 153 0.79 -18.37 3.59
CA LEU A 153 1.30 -19.74 3.50
C LEU A 153 1.80 -20.04 2.08
N PRO A 154 2.82 -20.90 1.93
CA PRO A 154 3.46 -21.12 0.64
C PRO A 154 2.55 -21.80 -0.39
N HIS A 155 1.59 -22.58 0.07
CA HIS A 155 0.62 -23.32 -0.73
C HIS A 155 -0.74 -22.60 -0.87
N ALA A 156 -0.93 -21.44 -0.22
CA ALA A 156 -2.16 -20.67 -0.35
C ALA A 156 -2.25 -20.04 -1.75
N LEU A 157 -3.44 -20.08 -2.35
CA LEU A 157 -3.70 -19.42 -3.62
C LEU A 157 -3.48 -17.91 -3.48
N GLN A 158 -2.68 -17.33 -4.39
CA GLN A 158 -2.43 -15.89 -4.45
C GLN A 158 -2.90 -15.34 -5.79
N PRO A 159 -3.42 -14.10 -5.84
CA PRO A 159 -3.88 -13.50 -7.09
C PRO A 159 -2.74 -13.39 -8.10
N VAL A 160 -3.03 -13.77 -9.34
CA VAL A 160 -2.17 -13.61 -10.51
C VAL A 160 -2.71 -12.45 -11.33
N PHE A 161 -1.84 -11.52 -11.71
CA PHE A 161 -2.23 -10.31 -12.43
C PHE A 161 -1.70 -10.33 -13.86
N GLY A 162 -2.52 -9.87 -14.80
CA GLY A 162 -2.11 -9.60 -16.19
C GLY A 162 -1.34 -8.27 -16.32
N GLU A 163 -0.87 -7.96 -17.52
CA GLU A 163 -0.07 -6.74 -17.80
C GLU A 163 -0.79 -5.43 -17.46
N ASN A 164 -2.11 -5.44 -17.47
CA ASN A 164 -2.97 -4.32 -17.09
C ASN A 164 -3.22 -4.21 -15.57
N GLN A 165 -2.48 -4.98 -14.75
CA GLN A 165 -2.65 -5.12 -13.30
C GLN A 165 -4.05 -5.62 -12.87
N LYS A 166 -4.84 -6.20 -13.78
CA LYS A 166 -6.11 -6.85 -13.41
C LYS A 166 -5.86 -8.31 -13.02
N PRO A 167 -6.56 -8.84 -12.02
CA PRO A 167 -6.45 -10.25 -11.64
C PRO A 167 -7.00 -11.13 -12.76
N ILE A 168 -6.20 -12.09 -13.21
CA ILE A 168 -6.52 -13.08 -14.27
C ILE A 168 -6.73 -14.49 -13.70
N GLY A 169 -6.48 -14.69 -12.41
CA GLY A 169 -6.67 -15.97 -11.73
C GLY A 169 -5.96 -15.98 -10.38
N SER A 170 -5.80 -17.17 -9.81
CA SER A 170 -5.04 -17.38 -8.57
C SER A 170 -4.17 -18.61 -8.67
N TRP A 171 -2.97 -18.56 -8.11
CA TRP A 171 -2.01 -19.68 -8.14
C TRP A 171 -1.19 -19.71 -6.86
N PRO A 172 -0.84 -20.89 -6.31
CA PRO A 172 -0.06 -20.93 -5.10
C PRO A 172 1.41 -20.65 -5.41
N PRO A 173 2.09 -19.82 -4.62
CA PRO A 173 3.47 -19.47 -4.90
C PRO A 173 4.46 -20.62 -4.80
N ILE A 174 4.09 -21.75 -4.17
CA ILE A 174 4.95 -22.93 -4.09
C ILE A 174 5.04 -23.68 -5.42
N ALA A 175 4.00 -23.63 -6.24
CA ALA A 175 3.92 -24.35 -7.50
C ALA A 175 4.54 -23.55 -8.66
N THR A 176 5.02 -24.26 -9.68
CA THR A 176 5.41 -23.65 -10.94
C THR A 176 4.19 -23.02 -11.60
N TYR A 177 4.36 -21.77 -12.08
CA TYR A 177 3.28 -21.03 -12.71
C TYR A 177 3.00 -21.57 -14.12
N PRO A 178 1.72 -21.74 -14.50
CA PRO A 178 1.37 -22.12 -15.86
C PRO A 178 1.64 -20.98 -16.85
N PRO A 179 1.93 -21.29 -18.12
CA PRO A 179 2.23 -20.28 -19.14
C PRO A 179 0.99 -19.62 -19.74
N THR A 180 -0.22 -20.13 -19.47
CA THR A 180 -1.48 -19.60 -20.03
C THR A 180 -2.51 -19.31 -18.94
N GLU A 181 -3.39 -18.33 -19.19
CA GLU A 181 -4.47 -17.96 -18.27
C GLU A 181 -5.48 -19.11 -18.06
N ILE A 182 -5.78 -19.87 -19.13
CA ILE A 182 -6.70 -21.02 -19.06
C ILE A 182 -6.19 -22.05 -18.04
N ASP A 183 -4.88 -22.27 -18.00
CA ASP A 183 -4.26 -23.24 -17.11
C ASP A 183 -4.26 -22.82 -15.63
N LEU A 184 -4.54 -21.55 -15.31
CA LEU A 184 -4.76 -21.08 -13.93
C LEU A 184 -6.03 -21.68 -13.30
N THR A 185 -6.92 -22.27 -14.10
CA THR A 185 -8.12 -22.97 -13.61
C THR A 185 -7.84 -24.41 -13.17
N ARG A 186 -6.65 -24.95 -13.48
CA ARG A 186 -6.28 -26.32 -13.09
C ARG A 186 -5.84 -26.39 -11.63
N SER A 187 -5.97 -27.55 -11.01
CA SER A 187 -5.42 -27.79 -9.67
C SER A 187 -3.88 -27.74 -9.70
N PRO A 188 -3.22 -26.97 -8.83
CA PRO A 188 -1.76 -26.99 -8.68
C PRO A 188 -1.30 -28.36 -8.17
N LYS A 189 -0.18 -28.85 -8.72
CA LYS A 189 0.46 -30.11 -8.33
C LYS A 189 1.93 -29.87 -8.01
N VAL A 190 2.33 -30.22 -6.80
CA VAL A 190 3.74 -30.17 -6.37
C VAL A 190 4.07 -31.45 -5.64
N ARG A 191 5.24 -32.03 -5.94
CA ARG A 191 5.77 -33.21 -5.25
C ARG A 191 7.25 -32.99 -5.00
N VAL A 192 7.68 -33.21 -3.76
CA VAL A 192 9.10 -33.26 -3.41
C VAL A 192 9.35 -34.52 -2.60
N GLU A 193 10.35 -35.29 -3.01
CA GLU A 193 10.83 -36.50 -2.32
C GLU A 193 12.30 -36.30 -1.93
N LEU A 194 12.63 -36.62 -0.69
CA LEU A 194 13.99 -36.67 -0.17
C LEU A 194 14.32 -38.10 0.24
N VAL A 195 15.52 -38.54 -0.12
CA VAL A 195 16.04 -39.85 0.26
C VAL A 195 17.24 -39.65 1.18
N PHE A 196 17.22 -40.30 2.34
CA PHE A 196 18.30 -40.31 3.31
C PHE A 196 18.94 -41.68 3.39
N GLU A 197 20.21 -41.72 3.77
CA GLU A 197 20.94 -42.93 4.09
C GLU A 197 21.68 -42.77 5.42
N ASN A 198 21.58 -43.76 6.30
CA ASN A 198 22.25 -43.75 7.60
C ASN A 198 23.64 -44.38 7.56
N GLU A 199 24.32 -44.40 8.71
CA GLU A 199 25.64 -45.00 8.89
C GLU A 199 25.70 -46.52 8.65
N ASN A 200 24.56 -47.21 8.70
CA ASN A 200 24.45 -48.65 8.43
C ASN A 200 24.16 -48.95 6.95
N GLY A 201 23.98 -47.92 6.11
CA GLY A 201 23.60 -48.06 4.70
C GLY A 201 22.10 -48.30 4.48
N GLU A 202 21.26 -48.14 5.50
CA GLU A 202 19.81 -48.22 5.36
C GLU A 202 19.28 -46.94 4.71
N ILE A 203 18.25 -47.08 3.88
CA ILE A 203 17.66 -45.98 3.12
C ILE A 203 16.27 -45.69 3.67
N ALA A 204 15.96 -44.42 3.90
CA ALA A 204 14.64 -43.97 4.31
C ALA A 204 14.18 -42.77 3.46
N ARG A 205 12.88 -42.61 3.28
CA ARG A 205 12.29 -41.60 2.38
C ARG A 205 11.30 -40.70 3.09
N VAL A 206 11.25 -39.44 2.69
CA VAL A 206 10.19 -38.51 3.08
C VAL A 206 9.70 -37.74 1.86
N GLU A 207 8.40 -37.67 1.72
CA GLU A 207 7.72 -37.07 0.59
C GLU A 207 6.65 -36.09 1.08
N ARG A 208 6.56 -34.94 0.42
CA ARG A 208 5.48 -33.97 0.61
C ARG A 208 4.83 -33.63 -0.73
N ARG A 209 3.50 -33.65 -0.77
CA ARG A 209 2.72 -33.32 -1.96
C ARG A 209 1.71 -32.21 -1.69
N LEU A 210 1.48 -31.39 -2.70
CA LEU A 210 0.33 -30.49 -2.82
C LEU A 210 -0.51 -31.00 -4.01
N GLU A 211 -1.72 -31.46 -3.75
CA GLU A 211 -2.68 -31.85 -4.78
C GLU A 211 -4.07 -31.33 -4.42
N ASN A 212 -4.77 -30.71 -5.37
CA ASN A 212 -6.12 -30.16 -5.18
C ASN A 212 -6.25 -29.14 -4.02
N GLY A 213 -5.15 -28.49 -3.63
CA GLY A 213 -5.11 -27.55 -2.50
C GLY A 213 -4.74 -28.20 -1.16
N ASP A 214 -4.74 -29.54 -1.08
CA ASP A 214 -4.40 -30.28 0.13
C ASP A 214 -2.92 -30.67 0.17
N ILE A 215 -2.35 -30.66 1.37
CA ILE A 215 -0.99 -31.13 1.63
C ILE A 215 -1.03 -32.51 2.26
N SER A 216 -0.27 -33.45 1.69
CA SER A 216 0.02 -34.75 2.28
C SER A 216 1.51 -34.92 2.54
N VAL A 217 1.86 -35.60 3.63
CA VAL A 217 3.22 -35.94 4.02
C VAL A 217 3.29 -37.46 4.22
N ASN A 218 4.24 -38.11 3.56
CA ASN A 218 4.51 -39.53 3.73
C ASN A 218 5.98 -39.69 4.12
N ALA A 219 6.24 -40.17 5.33
CA ALA A 219 7.59 -40.39 5.84
C ALA A 219 7.76 -41.86 6.22
N ASP A 220 8.89 -42.45 5.85
CA ASP A 220 9.28 -43.78 6.28
C ASP A 220 9.36 -43.81 7.82
N PRO A 221 8.69 -44.75 8.51
CA PRO A 221 8.74 -44.85 9.97
C PRO A 221 10.16 -44.94 10.52
N LEU A 222 11.12 -45.48 9.76
CA LEU A 222 12.53 -45.58 10.16
C LEU A 222 13.23 -44.19 10.24
N LEU A 223 12.72 -43.19 9.52
CA LEU A 223 13.29 -41.84 9.46
C LEU A 223 12.80 -40.97 10.61
N TYR A 224 13.36 -41.20 11.81
CA TYR A 224 13.16 -40.31 12.94
C TYR A 224 14.18 -39.17 12.93
N LEU A 225 13.72 -37.93 12.70
CA LEU A 225 14.54 -36.72 12.75
C LEU A 225 14.07 -35.84 13.93
N PRO A 226 14.93 -35.55 14.93
CA PRO A 226 14.52 -34.70 16.04
C PRO A 226 14.22 -33.27 15.59
N ASP A 227 13.07 -32.73 16.00
CA ASP A 227 12.56 -31.40 15.60
C ASP A 227 13.55 -30.27 15.90
N VAL A 228 14.29 -30.38 17.01
CA VAL A 228 15.33 -29.41 17.38
C VAL A 228 16.48 -29.36 16.38
N LEU A 229 16.80 -30.47 15.71
CA LEU A 229 17.86 -30.51 14.69
C LEU A 229 17.39 -29.94 13.35
N ILE A 230 16.11 -30.14 13.00
CA ILE A 230 15.46 -29.50 11.84
C ILE A 230 15.48 -27.98 12.01
N GLU A 231 15.10 -27.50 13.20
CA GLU A 231 15.08 -26.06 13.51
C GLU A 231 16.49 -25.45 13.49
N THR A 232 17.43 -26.03 14.23
CA THR A 232 18.77 -25.44 14.40
C THR A 232 19.69 -25.59 13.20
N SER A 233 19.49 -26.61 12.35
CA SER A 233 20.40 -26.90 11.22
C SER A 233 19.84 -26.47 9.86
N LEU A 234 18.52 -26.31 9.74
CA LEU A 234 17.86 -26.00 8.48
C LEU A 234 17.12 -24.66 8.54
N LEU A 235 16.18 -24.49 9.49
CA LEU A 235 15.27 -23.35 9.52
C LEU A 235 15.92 -22.07 10.05
N MET A 236 16.51 -22.09 11.26
CA MET A 236 17.16 -20.90 11.83
C MET A 236 18.28 -20.34 10.93
N PRO A 237 19.21 -21.17 10.38
CA PRO A 237 20.22 -20.69 9.44
C PRO A 237 19.63 -20.01 8.21
N SER A 238 18.50 -20.51 7.71
CA SER A 238 17.83 -19.99 6.52
C SER A 238 16.91 -18.79 6.82
N ARG A 239 16.44 -18.63 8.06
CA ARG A 239 15.67 -17.45 8.53
C ARG A 239 16.59 -16.25 8.79
N LEU A 240 17.81 -16.48 9.27
CA LEU A 240 18.71 -15.41 9.71
C LEU A 240 19.06 -14.37 8.62
N PRO A 241 19.37 -14.74 7.35
CA PRO A 241 19.57 -13.77 6.27
C PRO A 241 18.34 -12.88 6.00
N LEU A 242 17.14 -13.38 6.28
CA LEU A 242 15.86 -12.70 6.04
C LEU A 242 15.48 -11.74 7.19
N LEU A 243 16.21 -11.79 8.31
CA LEU A 243 15.92 -10.94 9.47
C LEU A 243 16.36 -9.49 9.23
N ARG A 244 15.41 -8.58 9.43
CA ARG A 244 15.64 -7.15 9.52
C ARG A 244 15.83 -6.76 10.98
N LEU A 245 17.00 -6.22 11.29
CA LEU A 245 17.34 -5.67 12.60
C LEU A 245 17.27 -4.15 12.47
N ASP A 246 16.07 -3.59 12.66
CA ASP A 246 15.82 -2.15 12.58
C ASP A 246 16.09 -1.48 13.97
N GLU A 247 15.82 -0.17 14.13
CA GLU A 247 16.13 0.57 15.37
C GLU A 247 15.11 0.33 16.52
N GLY A 248 15.54 -0.30 17.63
CA GLY A 248 14.84 -0.28 18.94
C GLY A 248 14.96 -1.56 19.80
N ALA A 249 15.00 -1.43 21.14
CA ALA A 249 15.20 -2.54 22.10
C ALA A 249 14.16 -3.68 22.02
N GLY A 250 12.89 -3.37 21.68
CA GLY A 250 11.84 -4.38 21.51
C GLY A 250 12.01 -5.24 20.24
N GLN A 251 12.80 -4.79 19.27
CA GLN A 251 12.89 -5.41 17.95
C GLN A 251 13.84 -6.62 17.91
N LEU A 252 14.90 -6.63 18.73
CA LEU A 252 15.77 -7.79 18.85
C LEU A 252 15.03 -9.00 19.44
N THR A 253 14.10 -8.76 20.38
CA THR A 253 13.18 -9.79 20.89
C THR A 253 12.35 -10.40 19.77
N SER A 254 11.75 -9.54 18.94
CA SER A 254 10.98 -10.00 17.78
C SER A 254 11.85 -10.74 16.76
N ALA A 255 13.10 -10.31 16.56
CA ALA A 255 14.04 -10.98 15.68
C ALA A 255 14.39 -12.41 16.17
N VAL A 256 14.60 -12.61 17.47
CA VAL A 256 14.85 -13.96 18.02
C VAL A 256 13.59 -14.82 18.02
N GLN A 257 12.42 -14.25 18.31
CA GLN A 257 11.14 -14.96 18.18
C GLN A 257 10.92 -15.44 16.73
N LYS A 258 11.16 -14.57 15.74
CA LYS A 258 11.14 -14.93 14.32
C LYS A 258 12.19 -15.97 13.95
N LEU A 259 13.42 -15.83 14.46
CA LEU A 259 14.51 -16.79 14.21
C LEU A 259 14.09 -18.19 14.65
N THR A 260 13.53 -18.30 15.85
CA THR A 260 13.06 -19.56 16.45
C THR A 260 11.68 -20.02 15.95
N GLY A 261 10.98 -19.20 15.15
CA GLY A 261 9.61 -19.47 14.66
C GLY A 261 8.51 -19.36 15.73
N LEU A 262 8.86 -19.00 16.97
CA LEU A 262 7.93 -18.92 18.11
C LEU A 262 6.97 -17.72 18.02
N ASP A 263 7.24 -16.74 17.16
CA ASP A 263 6.38 -15.59 16.90
C ASP A 263 4.99 -15.98 16.40
N ASP A 264 4.90 -17.04 15.59
CA ASP A 264 3.62 -17.57 15.09
C ASP A 264 2.75 -18.11 16.24
N LEU A 265 3.35 -18.83 17.19
CA LEU A 265 2.65 -19.33 18.39
C LEU A 265 2.23 -18.18 19.31
N ILE A 266 3.03 -17.12 19.41
CA ILE A 266 2.69 -15.90 20.15
C ILE A 266 1.47 -15.22 19.51
N ALA A 267 1.47 -15.07 18.18
CA ALA A 267 0.38 -14.48 17.44
C ALA A 267 -0.91 -15.32 17.53
N LEU A 268 -0.80 -16.65 17.46
CA LEU A 268 -1.91 -17.58 17.68
C LEU A 268 -2.49 -17.47 19.09
N GLY A 269 -1.66 -17.44 20.14
CA GLY A 269 -2.12 -17.24 21.51
C GLY A 269 -2.85 -15.90 21.71
N ALA A 270 -2.38 -14.84 21.03
CA ALA A 270 -3.04 -13.53 21.02
C ALA A 270 -4.37 -13.54 20.26
N LEU A 271 -4.43 -14.20 19.10
CA LEU A 271 -5.67 -14.43 18.33
C LEU A 271 -6.68 -15.16 19.21
N VAL A 272 -6.31 -16.31 19.77
CA VAL A 272 -7.18 -17.11 20.64
C VAL A 272 -7.65 -16.30 21.84
N SER A 273 -6.76 -15.54 22.48
CA SER A 273 -7.13 -14.64 23.58
C SER A 273 -8.18 -13.62 23.16
N GLY A 274 -8.10 -13.09 21.95
CA GLY A 274 -9.10 -12.20 21.38
C GLY A 274 -10.41 -12.90 21.00
N LEU A 275 -10.35 -14.09 20.39
CA LEU A 275 -11.53 -14.90 20.06
C LEU A 275 -12.30 -15.27 21.32
N CYS A 276 -11.62 -15.56 22.43
CA CYS A 276 -12.26 -15.89 23.70
C CYS A 276 -12.66 -14.67 24.54
N ASN A 277 -12.43 -13.44 24.07
CA ASN A 277 -12.76 -12.24 24.83
C ASN A 277 -14.18 -11.78 24.51
N GLY A 278 -15.06 -11.77 25.52
CA GLY A 278 -16.47 -11.36 25.38
C GLY A 278 -16.70 -9.90 24.95
N GLY A 279 -15.68 -9.05 25.00
CA GLY A 279 -15.71 -7.67 24.51
C GLY A 279 -15.17 -7.50 23.08
N ARG A 280 -14.70 -8.57 22.42
CA ARG A 280 -14.12 -8.53 21.07
C ARG A 280 -15.08 -9.09 20.03
N GLU A 281 -14.80 -8.82 18.76
CA GLU A 281 -15.67 -9.04 17.61
C GLU A 281 -16.32 -10.44 17.57
N TYR A 282 -15.53 -11.49 17.80
CA TYR A 282 -16.01 -12.88 17.70
C TYR A 282 -17.17 -13.19 18.68
N LEU A 283 -16.96 -13.02 19.99
CA LEU A 283 -17.97 -13.31 21.02
C LEU A 283 -18.96 -12.17 21.27
N SER A 284 -18.68 -10.95 20.82
CA SER A 284 -19.63 -9.82 20.88
C SER A 284 -20.59 -9.77 19.69
N TYR A 285 -20.62 -10.82 18.87
CA TYR A 285 -21.47 -10.97 17.70
C TYR A 285 -22.89 -10.47 17.94
N ARG A 286 -23.25 -9.38 17.24
CA ARG A 286 -24.59 -8.76 17.27
C ARG A 286 -25.16 -8.51 18.68
N LYS A 287 -24.32 -8.33 19.71
CA LYS A 287 -24.77 -8.16 21.11
C LYS A 287 -25.71 -6.95 21.31
N LYS A 288 -25.44 -5.84 20.61
CA LYS A 288 -26.30 -4.64 20.64
C LYS A 288 -27.66 -4.89 19.98
N GLU A 289 -27.65 -5.60 18.87
CA GLU A 289 -28.86 -5.93 18.13
C GLU A 289 -29.71 -6.94 18.89
N LEU A 290 -29.10 -7.97 19.50
CA LEU A 290 -29.78 -8.89 20.41
C LEU A 290 -30.52 -8.14 21.53
N ALA A 291 -29.88 -7.15 22.14
CA ALA A 291 -30.51 -6.34 23.19
C ALA A 291 -31.70 -5.51 22.64
N LEU A 292 -31.55 -4.92 21.46
CA LEU A 292 -32.61 -4.16 20.81
C LEU A 292 -33.82 -5.03 20.43
N GLU A 293 -33.57 -6.19 19.82
CA GLU A 293 -34.62 -7.11 19.37
C GLU A 293 -35.35 -7.75 20.56
N ARG A 294 -34.67 -8.00 21.68
CA ARG A 294 -35.34 -8.40 22.93
C ARG A 294 -36.31 -7.34 23.43
N VAL A 295 -35.89 -6.08 23.44
CA VAL A 295 -36.78 -4.97 23.84
C VAL A 295 -37.99 -4.88 22.90
N LYS A 296 -37.80 -5.10 21.59
CA LYS A 296 -38.92 -5.15 20.62
C LYS A 296 -39.85 -6.32 20.89
N PHE A 297 -39.31 -7.52 21.14
CA PHE A 297 -40.07 -8.71 21.49
C PHE A 297 -40.95 -8.46 22.73
N ASP A 298 -40.34 -7.99 23.83
CA ASP A 298 -41.03 -7.74 25.09
C ASP A 298 -42.10 -6.65 24.93
N ARG A 299 -41.79 -5.56 24.21
CA ARG A 299 -42.74 -4.48 23.93
C ARG A 299 -43.93 -4.97 23.11
N ALA A 300 -43.71 -5.80 22.10
CA ALA A 300 -44.78 -6.34 21.26
C ALA A 300 -45.74 -7.24 22.08
N LEU A 301 -45.23 -8.00 23.05
CA LEU A 301 -46.09 -8.75 23.98
C LEU A 301 -46.92 -7.82 24.88
N VAL A 302 -46.33 -6.73 25.38
CA VAL A 302 -47.06 -5.72 26.17
C VAL A 302 -48.15 -5.03 25.34
N ASP A 303 -47.87 -4.69 24.08
CA ASP A 303 -48.85 -4.07 23.18
C ASP A 303 -50.01 -5.04 22.84
N CYS A 304 -49.70 -6.34 22.73
CA CYS A 304 -50.70 -7.40 22.59
C CYS A 304 -51.61 -7.47 23.84
N GLU A 305 -51.03 -7.51 25.03
CA GLU A 305 -51.76 -7.54 26.30
C GLU A 305 -52.65 -6.30 26.48
N ALA A 306 -52.12 -5.11 26.19
CA ALA A 306 -52.87 -3.86 26.27
C ALA A 306 -54.09 -3.85 25.33
N SER A 307 -53.95 -4.43 24.13
CA SER A 307 -55.04 -4.53 23.16
C SER A 307 -56.13 -5.50 23.61
N LEU A 308 -55.77 -6.59 24.27
CA LEU A 308 -56.72 -7.61 24.75
C LEU A 308 -57.37 -7.27 26.09
N LYS A 309 -56.80 -6.33 26.86
CA LYS A 309 -57.32 -5.91 28.17
C LYS A 309 -58.76 -5.41 28.13
N SER A 310 -59.17 -4.74 27.04
CA SER A 310 -60.54 -4.21 26.90
C SER A 310 -61.61 -5.29 26.72
N ILE A 311 -61.22 -6.55 26.48
CA ILE A 311 -62.11 -7.68 26.19
C ILE A 311 -61.84 -8.90 27.11
N ASP A 312 -61.08 -8.70 28.18
CA ASP A 312 -60.79 -9.70 29.24
C ASP A 312 -60.16 -11.03 28.73
N VAL A 313 -59.33 -10.95 27.69
CA VAL A 313 -58.56 -12.10 27.17
C VAL A 313 -57.13 -12.05 27.72
N THR A 314 -56.66 -13.15 28.31
CA THR A 314 -55.31 -13.24 28.91
C THR A 314 -54.28 -13.78 27.92
N ILE A 315 -53.08 -13.18 27.93
CA ILE A 315 -51.94 -13.62 27.12
C ILE A 315 -51.10 -14.67 27.87
N PRO A 316 -50.76 -15.82 27.25
CA PRO A 316 -49.79 -16.76 27.82
C PRO A 316 -48.37 -16.16 27.88
N GLY A 317 -47.54 -16.61 28.82
CA GLY A 317 -46.12 -16.23 28.84
C GLY A 317 -45.35 -16.86 27.68
N PHE A 318 -44.83 -16.05 26.77
CA PHE A 318 -44.04 -16.49 25.61
C PHE A 318 -42.57 -16.10 25.74
N ALA A 319 -41.67 -17.00 25.36
CA ALA A 319 -40.23 -16.74 25.27
C ALA A 319 -39.78 -16.67 23.80
N PRO A 320 -38.67 -15.97 23.48
CA PRO A 320 -38.13 -15.93 22.11
C PRO A 320 -37.91 -17.31 21.50
N SER A 321 -37.46 -18.29 22.28
CA SER A 321 -37.26 -19.68 21.84
C SER A 321 -38.52 -20.37 21.32
N ASP A 322 -39.71 -19.92 21.74
CA ASP A 322 -40.99 -20.44 21.25
C ASP A 322 -41.22 -20.08 19.78
N THR A 323 -40.48 -19.13 19.20
CA THR A 323 -40.61 -18.78 17.78
C THR A 323 -39.86 -19.72 16.83
N LYS A 324 -38.98 -20.60 17.37
CA LYS A 324 -38.13 -21.50 16.57
C LYS A 324 -38.91 -22.56 15.78
N ARG A 325 -40.09 -22.97 16.26
CA ARG A 325 -40.89 -24.05 15.64
C ARG A 325 -42.14 -23.48 14.99
N SER A 326 -42.41 -23.92 13.75
CA SER A 326 -43.56 -23.50 12.97
C SER A 326 -44.92 -23.89 13.58
N GLU A 327 -44.96 -24.70 14.63
CA GLU A 327 -46.15 -25.17 15.36
C GLU A 327 -46.17 -24.73 16.84
N SER A 328 -45.51 -23.63 17.20
CA SER A 328 -45.49 -23.22 18.59
C SER A 328 -46.79 -22.59 19.09
N LYS A 329 -46.94 -22.57 20.43
CA LYS A 329 -48.11 -22.00 21.12
C LYS A 329 -48.33 -20.52 20.77
N ALA A 330 -47.27 -19.74 20.56
CA ALA A 330 -47.37 -18.33 20.17
C ALA A 330 -48.01 -18.15 18.79
N LYS A 331 -47.69 -19.02 17.83
CA LYS A 331 -48.30 -18.99 16.49
C LYS A 331 -49.76 -19.45 16.51
N ALA A 332 -50.07 -20.48 17.30
CA ALA A 332 -51.44 -20.95 17.47
C ALA A 332 -52.33 -19.84 18.05
N PHE A 333 -51.85 -19.14 19.09
CA PHE A 333 -52.54 -18.00 19.68
C PHE A 333 -52.70 -16.84 18.68
N GLY A 334 -51.65 -16.49 17.94
CA GLY A 334 -51.75 -15.48 16.87
C GLY A 334 -52.79 -15.84 15.80
N LYS A 335 -52.89 -17.11 15.40
CA LYS A 335 -53.93 -17.58 14.45
C LYS A 335 -55.34 -17.49 15.03
N GLU A 336 -55.51 -17.81 16.32
CA GLU A 336 -56.80 -17.69 17.01
C GLU A 336 -57.30 -16.25 17.02
N LEU A 337 -56.41 -15.28 17.31
CA LEU A 337 -56.73 -13.85 17.26
C LEU A 337 -57.16 -13.40 15.85
N VAL A 338 -56.46 -13.85 14.80
CA VAL A 338 -56.83 -13.54 13.40
C VAL A 338 -58.17 -14.15 13.03
N ALA A 339 -58.45 -15.39 13.46
CA ALA A 339 -59.72 -16.06 13.20
C ALA A 339 -60.88 -15.35 13.89
N LYS A 340 -60.70 -14.90 15.14
CA LYS A 340 -61.72 -14.12 15.87
C LYS A 340 -61.96 -12.74 15.26
N ALA A 341 -60.91 -12.06 14.81
CA ALA A 341 -61.08 -10.81 14.06
C ALA A 341 -61.81 -11.02 12.73
N ALA A 342 -61.54 -12.13 12.02
CA ALA A 342 -62.24 -12.48 10.78
C ALA A 342 -63.74 -12.72 11.02
N GLU A 343 -64.07 -13.54 12.03
CA GLU A 343 -65.45 -13.87 12.42
C GLU A 343 -66.28 -12.60 12.67
N LEU A 344 -65.72 -11.62 13.37
CA LEU A 344 -66.38 -10.35 13.67
C LEU A 344 -66.45 -9.40 12.45
N THR A 345 -65.48 -9.49 11.53
CA THR A 345 -65.43 -8.67 10.30
C THR A 345 -66.40 -9.17 9.23
N GLU A 346 -66.82 -10.44 9.26
CA GLU A 346 -67.81 -11.00 8.33
C GLU A 346 -69.18 -10.31 8.42
N ALA A 347 -69.50 -9.65 9.55
CA ALA A 347 -70.75 -8.91 9.73
C ALA A 347 -70.97 -7.79 8.69
N VAL A 348 -69.91 -7.32 8.02
CA VAL A 348 -69.96 -6.28 6.98
C VAL A 348 -69.59 -6.81 5.58
N ARG A 349 -69.63 -8.12 5.36
CA ARG A 349 -69.20 -8.75 4.10
C ARG A 349 -69.90 -8.19 2.85
N ASP A 350 -71.21 -7.97 2.94
CA ASP A 350 -72.04 -7.48 1.83
C ASP A 350 -71.70 -6.04 1.39
N ASP A 351 -71.00 -5.30 2.25
CA ASP A 351 -70.56 -3.93 2.01
C ASP A 351 -69.15 -3.84 1.39
N LEU A 352 -68.41 -4.94 1.43
CA LEU A 352 -67.04 -5.07 0.94
C LEU A 352 -66.97 -5.80 -0.41
N SER A 353 -65.81 -5.77 -1.05
CA SER A 353 -65.57 -6.56 -2.26
C SER A 353 -65.60 -8.06 -1.96
N PRO A 354 -66.30 -8.87 -2.80
CA PRO A 354 -66.45 -10.31 -2.57
C PRO A 354 -65.12 -11.08 -2.74
N ASP A 355 -64.14 -10.50 -3.42
CA ASP A 355 -62.83 -11.11 -3.69
C ASP A 355 -61.85 -10.99 -2.50
N LEU A 356 -62.23 -10.28 -1.43
CA LEU A 356 -61.39 -10.11 -0.25
C LEU A 356 -61.39 -11.37 0.63
N GLU A 357 -60.21 -11.83 1.02
CA GLU A 357 -60.06 -12.99 1.92
C GLU A 357 -59.89 -12.52 3.37
N LEU A 358 -61.00 -12.38 4.10
CA LEU A 358 -61.03 -11.79 5.45
C LEU A 358 -60.37 -12.67 6.53
N SER A 359 -60.04 -13.93 6.23
CA SER A 359 -59.24 -14.80 7.11
C SER A 359 -57.77 -14.40 7.19
N LYS A 360 -57.31 -13.48 6.32
CA LYS A 360 -55.93 -12.96 6.30
C LYS A 360 -55.83 -11.63 7.05
N LEU A 361 -54.93 -11.56 8.04
CA LEU A 361 -54.67 -10.34 8.83
C LEU A 361 -54.31 -9.11 7.98
N ALA A 362 -53.56 -9.31 6.89
CA ALA A 362 -53.18 -8.24 5.97
C ALA A 362 -54.42 -7.62 5.30
N VAL A 363 -55.38 -8.44 4.88
CA VAL A 363 -56.63 -8.01 4.25
C VAL A 363 -57.53 -7.30 5.28
N GLN A 364 -57.69 -7.87 6.48
CA GLN A 364 -58.41 -7.19 7.58
C GLN A 364 -57.84 -5.80 7.89
N THR A 365 -56.52 -5.68 7.86
CA THR A 365 -55.84 -4.41 8.10
C THR A 365 -56.05 -3.41 6.97
N GLN A 366 -56.02 -3.88 5.72
CA GLN A 366 -56.30 -3.09 4.54
C GLN A 366 -57.73 -2.54 4.53
N VAL A 367 -58.72 -3.36 4.91
CA VAL A 367 -60.13 -2.94 4.99
C VAL A 367 -60.33 -1.80 5.99
N SER A 368 -59.81 -1.94 7.21
CA SER A 368 -59.91 -0.87 8.21
C SER A 368 -59.16 0.41 7.80
N ALA A 369 -57.99 0.27 7.18
CA ALA A 369 -57.24 1.42 6.68
C ALA A 369 -57.98 2.15 5.53
N ALA A 370 -58.59 1.40 4.61
CA ALA A 370 -59.39 1.95 3.53
C ALA A 370 -60.62 2.71 4.06
N LEU A 371 -61.29 2.16 5.08
CA LEU A 371 -62.41 2.80 5.76
C LEU A 371 -62.02 4.14 6.40
N GLU A 372 -60.97 4.16 7.23
CA GLU A 372 -60.50 5.38 7.90
C GLU A 372 -60.00 6.43 6.91
N ALA A 373 -59.27 6.02 5.86
CA ALA A 373 -58.82 6.93 4.82
C ALA A 373 -60.01 7.59 4.10
N THR A 374 -61.03 6.82 3.74
CA THR A 374 -62.21 7.31 3.01
C THR A 374 -63.06 8.22 3.91
N ARG A 375 -63.21 7.86 5.19
CA ARG A 375 -63.90 8.68 6.20
C ARG A 375 -63.20 10.02 6.45
N SER A 376 -61.87 10.00 6.57
CA SER A 376 -61.06 11.22 6.72
C SER A 376 -61.19 12.14 5.50
N GLU A 377 -61.20 11.59 4.27
CA GLU A 377 -61.38 12.41 3.06
C GLU A 377 -62.79 13.00 2.96
N LEU A 378 -63.83 12.22 3.26
CA LEU A 378 -65.22 12.70 3.27
C LEU A 378 -65.43 13.82 4.30
N GLY A 379 -64.75 13.73 5.45
CA GLY A 379 -64.78 14.76 6.50
C GLY A 379 -64.25 16.14 6.08
N LYS A 380 -63.49 16.23 4.98
CA LYS A 380 -62.99 17.49 4.42
C LYS A 380 -64.01 18.25 3.56
N GLY A 381 -65.23 17.73 3.39
CA GLY A 381 -66.28 18.42 2.64
C GLY A 381 -65.97 18.61 1.15
N LEU A 382 -66.59 19.61 0.51
CA LEU A 382 -66.29 19.99 -0.88
C LEU A 382 -64.84 20.46 -1.05
N GLN A 383 -64.16 20.91 0.02
CA GLN A 383 -62.73 21.24 -0.01
C GLN A 383 -61.84 20.00 -0.30
N SER A 384 -62.40 18.79 -0.24
CA SER A 384 -61.74 17.58 -0.74
C SER A 384 -61.55 17.58 -2.27
N LEU A 385 -62.30 18.40 -3.02
CA LEU A 385 -62.22 18.52 -4.48
C LEU A 385 -61.32 19.70 -4.87
N ALA A 386 -60.30 19.43 -5.69
CA ALA A 386 -59.31 20.45 -6.07
C ALA A 386 -59.97 21.63 -6.80
N SER A 387 -60.87 21.34 -7.74
CA SER A 387 -61.57 22.37 -8.51
C SER A 387 -62.43 23.29 -7.63
N TRP A 388 -62.94 22.81 -6.47
CA TRP A 388 -63.70 23.63 -5.53
C TRP A 388 -62.80 24.65 -4.82
N ASN A 389 -61.66 24.18 -4.28
CA ASN A 389 -60.69 25.07 -3.63
C ASN A 389 -60.15 26.13 -4.59
N ASP A 390 -59.92 25.76 -5.85
CA ASP A 390 -59.45 26.72 -6.85
C ASP A 390 -60.49 27.79 -7.17
N LEU A 391 -61.76 27.40 -7.34
CA LEU A 391 -62.86 28.36 -7.53
C LEU A 391 -63.08 29.27 -6.33
N GLU A 392 -63.03 28.71 -5.11
CA GLU A 392 -63.12 29.47 -3.86
C GLU A 392 -61.97 30.47 -3.72
N THR A 393 -60.76 30.09 -4.14
CA THR A 393 -59.59 31.00 -4.16
C THR A 393 -59.77 32.14 -5.15
N VAL A 394 -60.26 31.84 -6.36
CA VAL A 394 -60.54 32.87 -7.39
C VAL A 394 -61.61 33.83 -6.88
N HIS A 395 -62.70 33.31 -6.31
CA HIS A 395 -63.76 34.14 -5.73
C HIS A 395 -63.27 35.00 -4.56
N GLY A 396 -62.52 34.42 -3.62
CA GLY A 396 -62.01 35.15 -2.45
C GLY A 396 -60.96 36.22 -2.79
N ALA A 397 -60.29 36.10 -3.94
CA ALA A 397 -59.34 37.10 -4.42
C ALA A 397 -59.99 38.21 -5.27
N LEU A 398 -61.29 38.13 -5.58
CA LEU A 398 -62.04 39.10 -6.40
C LEU A 398 -63.25 39.63 -5.62
N ASP A 399 -62.97 40.54 -4.68
CA ASP A 399 -64.01 41.39 -4.10
C ASP A 399 -64.44 42.49 -5.08
N ASP A 400 -65.56 43.17 -4.77
CA ASP A 400 -66.15 44.13 -5.70
C ASP A 400 -65.21 45.35 -5.97
N GLU A 401 -64.33 45.70 -5.02
CA GLU A 401 -63.32 46.75 -5.18
C GLU A 401 -62.20 46.30 -6.12
N THR A 402 -61.70 45.07 -5.98
CA THR A 402 -60.66 44.48 -6.85
C THR A 402 -61.19 44.25 -8.25
N VAL A 403 -62.44 43.78 -8.40
CA VAL A 403 -63.09 43.65 -9.72
C VAL A 403 -63.16 45.01 -10.40
N THR A 404 -63.60 46.05 -9.70
CA THR A 404 -63.66 47.41 -10.24
C THR A 404 -62.26 47.92 -10.63
N ALA A 405 -61.24 47.69 -9.80
CA ALA A 405 -59.87 48.09 -10.09
C ALA A 405 -59.29 47.38 -11.33
N ILE A 406 -59.58 46.09 -11.50
CA ILE A 406 -59.16 45.32 -12.68
C ILE A 406 -59.89 45.83 -13.93
N GLU A 407 -61.20 46.09 -13.85
CA GLU A 407 -61.97 46.66 -14.97
C GLU A 407 -61.45 48.05 -15.38
N VAL A 408 -61.15 48.92 -14.41
CA VAL A 408 -60.54 50.23 -14.66
C VAL A 408 -59.15 50.08 -15.30
N ALA A 409 -58.33 49.15 -14.83
CA ALA A 409 -57.01 48.88 -15.41
C ALA A 409 -57.12 48.34 -16.85
N ILE A 410 -58.11 47.50 -17.12
CA ILE A 410 -58.45 47.03 -18.47
C ILE A 410 -58.81 48.22 -19.37
N ASP A 411 -59.69 49.12 -18.92
CA ASP A 411 -60.09 50.30 -19.70
C ASP A 411 -58.92 51.24 -19.99
N ILE A 412 -58.05 51.49 -18.98
CA ILE A 412 -56.82 52.27 -19.15
C ILE A 412 -55.88 51.60 -20.15
N ALA A 413 -55.70 50.28 -20.06
CA ALA A 413 -54.84 49.53 -20.97
C ALA A 413 -55.37 49.57 -22.41
N ILE A 414 -56.68 49.48 -22.62
CA ILE A 414 -57.31 49.61 -23.93
C ILE A 414 -57.04 51.00 -24.51
N ALA A 415 -57.24 52.06 -23.72
CA ALA A 415 -56.98 53.43 -24.15
C ALA A 415 -55.49 53.68 -24.47
N ALA A 416 -54.58 53.27 -23.59
CA ALA A 416 -53.13 53.42 -23.80
C ALA A 416 -52.61 52.61 -25.00
N THR A 417 -53.19 51.43 -25.25
CA THR A 417 -52.87 50.61 -26.42
C THR A 417 -53.26 51.35 -27.70
N LYS A 418 -54.45 51.97 -27.72
CA LYS A 418 -54.91 52.78 -28.85
C LYS A 418 -53.99 53.98 -29.13
N ASP A 419 -53.53 54.67 -28.08
CA ASP A 419 -52.60 55.80 -28.22
C ASP A 419 -51.23 55.36 -28.75
N ALA A 420 -50.68 54.24 -28.26
CA ALA A 420 -49.41 53.71 -28.72
C ALA A 420 -49.45 53.26 -30.19
N VAL A 421 -50.55 52.62 -30.62
CA VAL A 421 -50.79 52.26 -32.03
C VAL A 421 -50.86 53.53 -32.91
N GLY A 422 -51.55 54.57 -32.44
CA GLY A 422 -51.61 55.87 -33.13
C GLY A 422 -50.23 56.53 -33.31
N LEU A 423 -49.34 56.43 -32.31
CA LEU A 423 -47.97 56.94 -32.42
C LEU A 423 -47.09 56.12 -33.35
N LEU A 424 -47.24 54.78 -33.34
CA LEU A 424 -46.52 53.91 -34.27
C LEU A 424 -46.84 54.31 -35.72
N ALA A 425 -48.12 54.48 -36.05
CA ALA A 425 -48.55 54.91 -37.38
C ALA A 425 -47.93 56.26 -37.78
N ARG A 426 -47.88 57.24 -36.87
CA ARG A 426 -47.23 58.54 -37.13
C ARG A 426 -45.71 58.42 -37.34
N SER A 427 -45.04 57.58 -36.55
CA SER A 427 -43.59 57.39 -36.65
C SER A 427 -43.15 56.71 -37.94
N GLN A 428 -44.01 55.91 -38.56
CA GLN A 428 -43.74 55.26 -39.85
C GLN A 428 -43.84 56.24 -41.03
N VAL A 429 -44.61 57.33 -40.90
CA VAL A 429 -44.79 58.33 -41.95
C VAL A 429 -43.75 59.45 -41.85
N ASP A 430 -43.37 59.88 -40.64
CA ASP A 430 -42.38 60.94 -40.42
C ASP A 430 -40.98 60.36 -40.14
N ASN A 431 -40.09 60.42 -41.13
CA ASN A 431 -38.71 59.92 -41.02
C ASN A 431 -37.84 60.67 -39.99
N ARG A 432 -38.28 61.84 -39.51
CA ARG A 432 -37.59 62.63 -38.47
C ARG A 432 -38.34 62.57 -37.13
N PHE A 433 -39.39 61.76 -37.00
CA PHE A 433 -40.24 61.66 -35.82
C PHE A 433 -39.44 61.49 -34.52
N ARG A 434 -38.51 60.52 -34.49
CA ARG A 434 -37.68 60.27 -33.29
C ARG A 434 -36.77 61.44 -32.96
N LEU A 435 -36.20 62.09 -33.97
CA LEU A 435 -35.34 63.25 -33.78
C LEU A 435 -36.14 64.42 -33.20
N LYS A 436 -37.36 64.64 -33.69
CA LYS A 436 -38.28 65.68 -33.17
C LYS A 436 -38.73 65.36 -31.74
N ALA A 437 -39.11 64.12 -31.46
CA ALA A 437 -39.49 63.68 -30.13
C ALA A 437 -38.32 63.81 -29.11
N MET A 438 -37.10 63.43 -29.51
CA MET A 438 -35.89 63.64 -28.69
C MET A 438 -35.55 65.11 -28.51
N ALA A 439 -35.69 65.94 -29.55
CA ALA A 439 -35.46 67.37 -29.44
C ALA A 439 -36.44 68.03 -28.47
N ALA A 440 -37.73 67.68 -28.57
CA ALA A 440 -38.76 68.14 -27.64
C ALA A 440 -38.47 67.68 -26.21
N ARG A 441 -38.03 66.43 -26.01
CA ARG A 441 -37.64 65.92 -24.69
C ARG A 441 -36.40 66.62 -24.14
N TRP A 442 -35.36 66.79 -24.95
CA TRP A 442 -34.16 67.54 -24.54
C TRP A 442 -34.55 68.94 -24.05
N HIS A 443 -35.46 69.61 -24.76
CA HIS A 443 -35.96 70.91 -24.32
C HIS A 443 -36.67 70.83 -22.97
N VAL A 444 -37.56 69.86 -22.75
CA VAL A 444 -38.22 69.65 -21.44
C VAL A 444 -37.19 69.50 -20.31
N ASP A 445 -36.11 68.79 -20.57
CA ASP A 445 -35.10 68.48 -19.56
C ASP A 445 -34.09 69.62 -19.33
N HIS A 446 -33.89 70.52 -20.30
CA HIS A 446 -32.78 71.50 -20.29
C HIS A 446 -33.20 72.97 -20.47
N ALA A 447 -34.46 73.25 -20.81
CA ALA A 447 -34.95 74.60 -21.07
C ALA A 447 -36.37 74.84 -20.52
N ILE A 448 -36.64 76.09 -20.12
CA ILE A 448 -37.92 76.51 -19.54
C ILE A 448 -38.56 77.54 -20.47
N GLY A 449 -39.79 77.30 -20.90
CA GLY A 449 -40.55 78.19 -21.81
C GLY A 449 -41.05 77.49 -23.08
N PRO A 450 -41.62 78.24 -24.06
CA PRO A 450 -41.95 77.71 -25.37
C PRO A 450 -40.68 77.38 -26.18
N ILE A 451 -40.75 76.39 -27.08
CA ILE A 451 -39.61 75.98 -27.92
C ILE A 451 -39.38 77.02 -29.05
N ASP A 452 -38.64 78.08 -28.73
CA ASP A 452 -38.32 79.14 -29.69
C ASP A 452 -37.03 78.90 -30.48
N ASP A 453 -36.04 78.25 -29.87
CA ASP A 453 -34.78 77.86 -30.48
C ASP A 453 -34.71 76.35 -30.71
N CYS A 454 -34.00 75.93 -31.76
CA CYS A 454 -33.84 74.53 -32.09
C CYS A 454 -33.03 73.81 -31.00
N PRO A 455 -33.59 72.83 -30.27
CA PRO A 455 -32.90 72.14 -29.17
C PRO A 455 -31.59 71.44 -29.58
N LEU A 456 -31.43 71.14 -30.87
CA LEU A 456 -30.28 70.39 -31.39
C LEU A 456 -29.14 71.28 -31.88
N CYS A 457 -29.44 72.45 -32.44
CA CYS A 457 -28.43 73.34 -33.03
C CYS A 457 -28.46 74.78 -32.52
N GLN A 458 -29.38 75.09 -31.59
CA GLN A 458 -29.53 76.37 -30.88
C GLN A 458 -29.81 77.58 -31.79
N ARG A 459 -30.19 77.36 -33.05
CA ARG A 459 -30.67 78.42 -33.95
C ARG A 459 -32.16 78.65 -33.74
N VAL A 460 -32.59 79.91 -33.80
CA VAL A 460 -34.01 80.31 -33.75
C VAL A 460 -34.82 79.52 -34.76
N LEU A 461 -35.87 78.83 -34.30
CA LEU A 461 -36.79 78.10 -35.17
C LEU A 461 -37.66 79.10 -35.93
N GLN A 462 -37.43 79.21 -37.23
CA GLN A 462 -38.13 80.15 -38.11
C GLN A 462 -39.52 79.64 -38.54
N SER A 463 -39.78 78.32 -38.49
CA SER A 463 -41.07 77.72 -38.88
C SER A 463 -42.00 77.55 -37.67
N PRO A 464 -43.21 78.16 -37.68
CA PRO A 464 -44.20 77.99 -36.62
C PRO A 464 -44.83 76.59 -36.60
N GLU A 465 -44.90 75.90 -37.73
CA GLU A 465 -45.43 74.53 -37.82
C GLU A 465 -44.54 73.55 -37.05
N LEU A 466 -43.21 73.67 -37.21
CA LEU A 466 -42.25 72.84 -36.48
C LEU A 466 -42.28 73.14 -34.97
N LYS A 467 -42.48 74.40 -34.57
CA LYS A 467 -42.67 74.75 -33.14
C LYS A 467 -43.90 74.05 -32.56
N LYS A 468 -45.05 74.12 -33.26
CA LYS A 468 -46.28 73.46 -32.83
C LYS A 468 -46.14 71.94 -32.76
N GLU A 469 -45.41 71.36 -33.72
CA GLU A 469 -45.13 69.93 -33.74
C GLU A 469 -44.23 69.49 -32.57
N LEU A 470 -43.16 70.25 -32.26
CA LEU A 470 -42.29 70.00 -31.11
C LEU A 470 -43.03 70.19 -29.77
N GLU A 471 -43.91 71.18 -29.66
CA GLU A 471 -44.79 71.33 -28.48
C GLU A 471 -45.78 70.15 -28.36
N GLY A 472 -46.28 69.64 -29.47
CA GLY A 472 -47.09 68.41 -29.51
C GLY A 472 -46.33 67.18 -29.02
N PHE A 473 -45.06 67.04 -29.39
CA PHE A 473 -44.18 65.99 -28.85
C PHE A 473 -43.89 66.16 -27.37
N ARG A 474 -43.69 67.40 -26.92
CA ARG A 474 -43.50 67.72 -25.50
C ARG A 474 -44.72 67.34 -24.65
N ALA A 475 -45.94 67.54 -25.14
CA ALA A 475 -47.17 67.13 -24.44
C ALA A 475 -47.31 65.59 -24.33
N LEU A 476 -46.84 64.85 -25.33
CA LEU A 476 -46.85 63.38 -25.31
C LEU A 476 -45.78 62.77 -24.40
N GLY A 477 -44.79 63.56 -23.96
CA GLY A 477 -43.78 63.16 -22.99
C GLY A 477 -43.00 61.90 -23.42
N GLU A 478 -42.77 61.00 -22.48
CA GLU A 478 -41.97 59.78 -22.72
C GLU A 478 -42.63 58.81 -23.71
N LEU A 479 -43.97 58.83 -23.81
CA LEU A 479 -44.75 57.95 -24.69
C LEU A 479 -44.31 58.05 -26.16
N ALA A 480 -43.99 59.27 -26.62
CA ALA A 480 -43.54 59.52 -28.00
C ALA A 480 -42.06 59.18 -28.25
N THR A 481 -41.25 59.03 -27.20
CA THR A 481 -39.82 58.71 -27.32
C THR A 481 -39.52 57.21 -27.24
N ARG A 482 -40.41 56.42 -26.60
CA ARG A 482 -40.25 54.97 -26.43
C ARG A 482 -40.53 54.20 -27.73
N GLN A 483 -39.96 53.01 -27.86
CA GLN A 483 -40.33 52.11 -28.95
C GLN A 483 -41.73 51.53 -28.70
N PHE A 484 -42.42 51.12 -29.78
CA PHE A 484 -43.77 50.55 -29.67
C PHE A 484 -43.82 49.31 -28.76
N GLU A 485 -42.82 48.43 -28.87
CA GLU A 485 -42.68 47.23 -28.03
C GLU A 485 -42.53 47.59 -26.54
N ASP A 486 -41.76 48.63 -26.22
CA ASP A 486 -41.59 49.10 -24.83
C ASP A 486 -42.91 49.63 -24.26
N ASN A 487 -43.71 50.32 -25.07
CA ASN A 487 -45.03 50.78 -24.67
C ASN A 487 -46.00 49.60 -24.45
N MET A 488 -45.97 48.56 -25.30
CA MET A 488 -46.79 47.35 -25.11
C MET A 488 -46.39 46.59 -23.85
N ASN A 489 -45.10 46.46 -23.57
CA ASN A 489 -44.60 45.81 -22.36
C ASN A 489 -44.98 46.58 -21.09
N LEU A 490 -44.92 47.91 -21.12
CA LEU A 490 -45.37 48.74 -20.01
C LEU A 490 -46.87 48.53 -19.73
N ILE A 491 -47.72 48.56 -20.77
CA ILE A 491 -49.16 48.36 -20.62
C ILE A 491 -49.46 46.97 -20.05
N ALA A 492 -48.82 45.92 -20.57
CA ALA A 492 -48.94 44.58 -20.02
C ALA A 492 -48.48 44.50 -18.55
N GLY A 493 -47.43 45.24 -18.19
CA GLY A 493 -46.91 45.34 -16.84
C GLY A 493 -47.86 46.07 -15.88
N GLU A 494 -48.53 47.14 -16.33
CA GLU A 494 -49.54 47.82 -15.50
C GLU A 494 -50.78 46.94 -15.30
N LEU A 495 -51.21 46.19 -16.32
CA LEU A 495 -52.26 45.18 -16.16
C LEU A 495 -51.86 44.13 -15.11
N ASP A 496 -50.64 43.60 -15.15
CA ASP A 496 -50.17 42.64 -14.15
C ASP A 496 -50.13 43.20 -12.73
N ARG A 497 -49.88 44.51 -12.56
CA ARG A 497 -49.90 45.17 -11.24
C ARG A 497 -51.30 45.30 -10.66
N ALA A 498 -52.33 45.38 -11.52
CA ALA A 498 -53.72 45.44 -11.09
C ALA A 498 -54.26 44.07 -10.64
N VAL A 499 -53.54 42.97 -10.91
CA VAL A 499 -54.03 41.60 -10.68
C VAL A 499 -53.45 41.05 -9.36
N PRO A 500 -54.29 40.52 -8.45
CA PRO A 500 -53.82 39.88 -7.24
C PRO A 500 -52.83 38.73 -7.50
N SER A 501 -51.80 38.59 -6.68
CA SER A 501 -50.73 37.61 -6.89
C SER A 501 -51.22 36.14 -6.87
N THR A 502 -52.38 35.88 -6.28
CA THR A 502 -53.05 34.57 -6.25
C THR A 502 -53.39 34.05 -7.65
N PHE A 503 -53.60 34.92 -8.63
CA PHE A 503 -53.93 34.54 -10.01
C PHE A 503 -52.75 33.97 -10.80
N ARG A 504 -51.49 34.20 -10.36
CA ARG A 504 -50.28 33.73 -11.06
C ARG A 504 -50.22 32.22 -11.24
N ARG A 505 -50.89 31.45 -10.37
CA ARG A 505 -50.94 29.98 -10.46
C ARG A 505 -51.92 29.47 -11.52
N PHE A 506 -52.82 30.32 -12.02
CA PHE A 506 -53.85 29.96 -12.98
C PHE A 506 -53.44 30.42 -14.38
N GLY A 507 -53.38 29.47 -15.32
CA GLY A 507 -53.08 29.77 -16.72
C GLY A 507 -54.32 30.19 -17.53
N GLU A 508 -54.09 30.58 -18.78
CA GLU A 508 -55.12 31.05 -19.74
C GLU A 508 -56.27 30.04 -19.95
N ASN A 509 -56.03 28.74 -19.74
CA ASN A 509 -57.01 27.65 -19.91
C ASN A 509 -57.64 27.16 -18.60
N PHE A 510 -57.53 27.92 -17.51
CA PHE A 510 -58.09 27.52 -16.22
C PHE A 510 -59.61 27.25 -16.32
N LEU A 511 -60.01 26.03 -15.92
CA LEU A 511 -61.39 25.50 -16.03
C LEU A 511 -62.01 25.67 -17.42
N ALA A 512 -61.25 25.34 -18.47
CA ALA A 512 -61.69 25.40 -19.86
C ALA A 512 -63.04 24.71 -20.12
N SER A 513 -63.27 23.52 -19.53
CA SER A 513 -64.50 22.72 -19.67
C SER A 513 -65.67 23.15 -18.79
N GLY A 514 -65.51 24.24 -18.04
CA GLY A 514 -66.51 24.74 -17.10
C GLY A 514 -66.40 24.15 -15.69
N PRO A 515 -66.81 24.91 -14.66
CA PRO A 515 -66.67 24.57 -13.26
C PRO A 515 -67.47 23.33 -12.82
N SER A 516 -68.72 23.18 -13.25
CA SER A 516 -69.58 22.02 -12.91
C SER A 516 -68.99 20.68 -13.34
N PHE A 517 -68.44 20.62 -14.56
CA PHE A 517 -67.80 19.41 -15.09
C PHE A 517 -66.52 19.06 -14.33
N ALA A 518 -65.71 20.08 -14.00
CA ALA A 518 -64.46 19.89 -13.27
C ALA A 518 -64.72 19.33 -11.85
N LEU A 519 -65.75 19.85 -11.16
CA LEU A 519 -66.16 19.35 -9.85
C LEU A 519 -66.67 17.90 -9.90
N ALA A 520 -67.50 17.55 -10.89
CA ALA A 520 -67.99 16.19 -11.06
C ALA A 520 -66.86 15.19 -11.35
N ARG A 521 -65.90 15.58 -12.21
CA ARG A 521 -64.71 14.77 -12.52
C ARG A 521 -63.86 14.52 -11.27
N ASP A 522 -63.60 15.56 -10.48
CA ASP A 522 -62.81 15.45 -9.26
C ASP A 522 -63.51 14.56 -8.22
N PHE A 523 -64.84 14.62 -8.13
CA PHE A 523 -65.63 13.74 -7.27
C PHE A 523 -65.52 12.28 -7.68
N THR A 524 -65.70 11.97 -8.97
CA THR A 524 -65.56 10.60 -9.50
C THR A 524 -64.18 10.02 -9.20
N LYS A 525 -63.12 10.78 -9.50
CA LYS A 525 -61.74 10.34 -9.26
C LYS A 525 -61.50 9.97 -7.79
N LYS A 526 -62.11 10.71 -6.86
CA LYS A 526 -61.82 10.62 -5.43
C LYS A 526 -62.71 9.64 -4.68
N TYR A 527 -64.00 9.57 -5.02
CA TYR A 527 -65.00 8.82 -4.28
C TYR A 527 -65.58 7.62 -5.05
N ILE A 528 -65.13 7.37 -6.28
CA ILE A 528 -65.53 6.21 -7.08
C ILE A 528 -64.31 5.41 -7.56
N ASP A 529 -63.32 6.08 -8.13
CA ASP A 529 -62.18 5.41 -8.78
C ASP A 529 -61.01 5.11 -7.83
N ALA A 530 -60.94 5.78 -6.67
CA ALA A 530 -59.86 5.59 -5.71
C ALA A 530 -59.75 4.12 -5.27
N PRO A 531 -58.55 3.48 -5.26
CA PRO A 531 -58.39 2.04 -5.00
C PRO A 531 -59.07 1.54 -3.71
N ASN A 532 -58.96 2.33 -2.63
CA ASN A 532 -59.60 2.05 -1.34
C ASN A 532 -61.14 1.93 -1.44
N VAL A 533 -61.74 2.52 -2.46
CA VAL A 533 -63.18 2.48 -2.73
C VAL A 533 -63.51 1.52 -3.87
N SER A 534 -62.77 1.60 -4.97
CA SER A 534 -63.05 0.85 -6.19
C SER A 534 -62.80 -0.64 -6.07
N GLU A 535 -61.87 -1.06 -5.21
CA GLU A 535 -61.47 -2.47 -5.01
C GLU A 535 -61.93 -3.05 -3.66
N ILE A 536 -62.27 -2.22 -2.68
CA ILE A 536 -62.53 -2.65 -1.29
C ILE A 536 -63.95 -2.27 -0.84
N LEU A 537 -64.31 -0.99 -0.84
CA LEU A 537 -65.60 -0.48 -0.33
C LEU A 537 -66.67 -0.40 -1.43
N HIS A 538 -67.05 -1.55 -2.01
CA HIS A 538 -67.99 -1.60 -3.13
C HIS A 538 -69.36 -0.98 -2.84
N GLY A 539 -69.90 -1.15 -1.63
CA GLY A 539 -71.18 -0.51 -1.29
C GLY A 539 -71.09 1.01 -1.19
N PHE A 540 -69.95 1.56 -0.73
CA PHE A 540 -69.68 3.00 -0.75
C PHE A 540 -69.59 3.54 -2.19
N LYS A 541 -68.87 2.83 -3.07
CA LYS A 541 -68.75 3.17 -4.50
C LYS A 541 -70.12 3.31 -5.16
N ARG A 542 -71.03 2.38 -4.87
CA ARG A 542 -72.41 2.39 -5.40
C ARG A 542 -73.17 3.63 -4.94
N LEU A 543 -73.11 3.99 -3.66
CA LEU A 543 -73.75 5.19 -3.11
C LEU A 543 -73.15 6.48 -3.70
N ALA A 544 -71.82 6.53 -3.88
CA ALA A 544 -71.15 7.69 -4.47
C ALA A 544 -71.54 7.88 -5.95
N GLY A 545 -71.68 6.78 -6.70
CA GLY A 545 -72.20 6.80 -8.06
C GLY A 545 -73.64 7.30 -8.16
N GLU A 546 -74.49 7.00 -7.17
CA GLU A 546 -75.87 7.50 -7.14
C GLU A 546 -75.93 9.00 -6.83
N ALA A 547 -75.12 9.49 -5.89
CA ALA A 547 -75.01 10.92 -5.58
C ALA A 547 -74.59 11.76 -6.80
N LEU A 548 -73.74 11.20 -7.67
CA LEU A 548 -73.27 11.85 -8.91
C LEU A 548 -74.42 12.17 -9.89
N LYS A 549 -75.50 11.39 -9.89
CA LYS A 549 -76.64 11.59 -10.81
C LYS A 549 -77.45 12.85 -10.50
N SER A 550 -77.36 13.37 -9.28
CA SER A 550 -78.17 14.50 -8.80
C SER A 550 -77.35 15.78 -8.56
N ILE A 551 -76.17 15.92 -9.19
CA ILE A 551 -75.32 17.11 -9.07
C ILE A 551 -76.02 18.34 -9.67
N PRO A 552 -75.85 19.56 -9.11
CA PRO A 552 -76.35 20.79 -9.74
C PRO A 552 -75.83 21.00 -11.16
N GLN A 553 -76.72 21.23 -12.13
CA GLN A 553 -76.37 21.52 -13.53
C GLN A 553 -76.47 23.03 -13.79
N SER A 554 -75.45 23.79 -13.41
CA SER A 554 -75.34 25.19 -13.78
C SER A 554 -74.34 25.37 -14.93
N ASN A 555 -74.80 26.02 -16.01
CA ASN A 555 -73.99 26.32 -17.17
C ASN A 555 -73.08 27.53 -16.90
N PHE A 556 -71.87 27.50 -17.44
CA PHE A 556 -70.93 28.62 -17.42
C PHE A 556 -70.94 29.31 -18.80
N ASP A 557 -71.83 30.30 -18.94
CA ASP A 557 -72.01 31.03 -20.20
C ASP A 557 -71.06 32.24 -20.23
N TYR A 558 -69.86 32.07 -20.79
CA TYR A 558 -68.93 33.17 -21.08
C TYR A 558 -68.66 33.23 -22.59
N ALA A 559 -69.22 34.24 -23.25
CA ALA A 559 -68.96 34.50 -24.66
C ALA A 559 -67.64 35.27 -24.82
N VAL A 560 -66.69 34.71 -25.57
CA VAL A 560 -65.45 35.41 -25.94
C VAL A 560 -65.78 36.46 -26.99
N GLU A 561 -65.67 37.74 -26.65
CA GLU A 561 -65.65 38.80 -27.66
C GLU A 561 -64.39 38.62 -28.52
N GLN A 562 -64.55 38.46 -29.84
CA GLN A 562 -63.40 38.33 -30.74
C GLN A 562 -62.55 39.62 -30.65
N PRO A 563 -61.25 39.54 -30.31
CA PRO A 563 -60.41 40.72 -30.24
C PRO A 563 -60.33 41.37 -31.62
N VAL A 564 -60.48 42.69 -31.68
CA VAL A 564 -60.30 43.47 -32.92
C VAL A 564 -58.92 43.15 -33.48
N GLU A 565 -58.86 42.55 -34.67
CA GLU A 565 -57.62 42.12 -35.34
C GLU A 565 -56.75 43.33 -35.70
N ASP A 566 -55.88 43.74 -34.78
CA ASP A 566 -54.71 44.56 -35.09
C ASP A 566 -53.46 43.76 -34.72
N ALA A 567 -52.73 43.28 -35.73
CA ALA A 567 -51.69 42.24 -35.62
C ALA A 567 -50.53 42.58 -34.66
N ALA A 568 -50.45 43.83 -34.20
CA ALA A 568 -49.38 44.36 -33.36
C ALA A 568 -49.65 44.29 -31.83
N THR A 569 -50.84 43.86 -31.36
CA THR A 569 -51.23 43.94 -29.93
C THR A 569 -51.64 42.63 -29.20
N PRO A 570 -51.30 41.41 -29.67
CA PRO A 570 -51.94 40.17 -29.18
C PRO A 570 -51.67 39.83 -27.70
N SER A 571 -50.54 40.25 -27.13
CA SER A 571 -50.16 39.91 -25.75
C SER A 571 -51.03 40.64 -24.71
N VAL A 572 -51.36 41.91 -24.95
CA VAL A 572 -52.21 42.70 -24.05
C VAL A 572 -53.67 42.22 -24.14
N ASN A 573 -54.16 41.93 -25.35
CA ASN A 573 -55.54 41.49 -25.56
C ASN A 573 -55.85 40.14 -24.89
N ARG A 574 -54.93 39.15 -24.99
CA ARG A 574 -55.10 37.85 -24.30
C ARG A 574 -55.14 37.97 -22.79
N LYS A 575 -54.34 38.88 -22.22
CA LYS A 575 -54.35 39.15 -20.77
C LYS A 575 -55.69 39.73 -20.32
N ILE A 576 -56.21 40.71 -21.06
CA ILE A 576 -57.53 41.29 -20.79
C ILE A 576 -58.62 40.21 -20.81
N GLU A 577 -58.61 39.33 -21.80
CA GLU A 577 -59.59 38.22 -21.92
C GLU A 577 -59.51 37.25 -20.73
N THR A 578 -58.30 36.89 -20.31
CA THR A 578 -58.06 35.99 -19.18
C THR A 578 -58.63 36.58 -17.88
N LEU A 579 -58.43 37.89 -17.65
CA LEU A 579 -58.94 38.57 -16.46
C LEU A 579 -60.46 38.66 -16.45
N ARG A 580 -61.08 38.97 -17.59
CA ARG A 580 -62.56 38.95 -17.73
C ARG A 580 -63.14 37.56 -17.45
N ARG A 581 -62.46 36.49 -17.90
CA ARG A 581 -62.86 35.10 -17.61
C ARG A 581 -62.77 34.77 -16.11
N PHE A 582 -61.75 35.24 -15.40
CA PHE A 582 -61.65 35.04 -13.94
C PHE A 582 -62.78 35.74 -13.18
N ILE A 583 -63.14 36.96 -13.58
CA ILE A 583 -64.30 37.68 -13.03
C ILE A 583 -65.58 36.86 -13.25
N ALA A 584 -65.78 36.31 -14.46
CA ALA A 584 -66.93 35.46 -14.75
C ALA A 584 -66.95 34.18 -13.90
N LEU A 585 -65.81 33.52 -13.67
CA LEU A 585 -65.71 32.33 -12.82
C LEU A 585 -66.00 32.65 -11.34
N ALA A 586 -65.50 33.77 -10.83
CA ALA A 586 -65.80 34.23 -9.47
C ALA A 586 -67.30 34.53 -9.28
N LYS A 587 -67.94 35.11 -10.31
CA LYS A 587 -69.39 35.31 -10.33
C LYS A 587 -70.15 33.98 -10.36
N TRP A 588 -69.75 33.04 -11.22
CA TRP A 588 -70.38 31.72 -11.26
C TRP A 588 -70.30 31.02 -9.90
N TYR A 589 -69.15 31.08 -9.21
CA TYR A 589 -69.01 30.51 -7.88
C TYR A 589 -69.96 31.19 -6.88
N ARG A 590 -70.00 32.52 -6.86
CA ARG A 590 -70.92 33.30 -6.01
C ARG A 590 -72.38 32.87 -6.20
N ASP A 591 -72.81 32.68 -7.44
CA ASP A 591 -74.20 32.39 -7.79
C ASP A 591 -74.60 30.91 -7.54
N ASN A 592 -73.63 29.98 -7.55
CA ASN A 592 -73.92 28.53 -7.55
C ASN A 592 -73.36 27.77 -6.33
N ALA A 593 -72.50 28.37 -5.51
CA ALA A 593 -71.86 27.67 -4.40
C ALA A 593 -72.87 27.10 -3.38
N ALA A 594 -73.97 27.82 -3.12
CA ALA A 594 -75.01 27.37 -2.19
C ALA A 594 -75.68 26.06 -2.63
N ASP A 595 -75.92 25.88 -3.93
CA ASP A 595 -76.56 24.67 -4.48
C ASP A 595 -75.63 23.46 -4.40
N TRP A 596 -74.33 23.65 -4.63
CA TRP A 596 -73.30 22.62 -4.49
C TRP A 596 -73.08 22.21 -3.04
N LEU A 597 -73.01 23.18 -2.11
CA LEU A 597 -72.97 22.91 -0.67
C LEU A 597 -74.23 22.18 -0.21
N GLY A 598 -75.40 22.59 -0.71
CA GLY A 598 -76.67 21.92 -0.46
C GLY A 598 -76.70 20.48 -0.97
N TRP A 599 -76.17 20.22 -2.17
CA TRP A 599 -76.03 18.86 -2.71
C TRP A 599 -75.07 18.01 -1.87
N TRP A 600 -73.91 18.55 -1.49
CA TRP A 600 -72.94 17.84 -0.66
C TRP A 600 -73.54 17.46 0.70
N ASN A 601 -74.20 18.41 1.38
CA ASN A 601 -74.80 18.16 2.69
C ASN A 601 -75.92 17.10 2.64
N ARG A 602 -76.69 17.02 1.54
CA ARG A 602 -77.75 16.01 1.38
C ARG A 602 -77.23 14.59 1.16
N ASN A 603 -76.07 14.45 0.52
CA ASN A 603 -75.55 13.15 0.05
C ASN A 603 -74.36 12.63 0.87
N ALA A 604 -73.54 13.53 1.42
CA ALA A 604 -72.28 13.19 2.09
C ALA A 604 -72.34 13.25 3.62
N LEU A 605 -73.12 14.16 4.20
CA LEU A 605 -73.19 14.34 5.65
C LEU A 605 -74.30 13.50 6.30
N PRO A 606 -74.09 13.01 7.54
CA PRO A 606 -75.13 12.32 8.29
C PRO A 606 -76.33 13.25 8.53
N ARG A 607 -77.54 12.72 8.35
CA ARG A 607 -78.77 13.49 8.58
C ARG A 607 -79.16 13.43 10.06
N PRO A 608 -79.74 14.51 10.62
CA PRO A 608 -80.40 14.44 11.92
C PRO A 608 -81.59 13.48 11.83
N THR A 609 -81.62 12.50 12.71
CA THR A 609 -82.47 11.30 12.71
C THR A 609 -83.98 11.60 12.72
N THR A 610 -84.61 11.74 11.55
CA THR A 610 -86.06 11.53 11.32
C THR A 610 -86.37 11.44 9.81
N SER A 611 -86.18 10.28 9.17
CA SER A 611 -86.96 9.87 7.98
C SER A 611 -86.69 8.39 7.63
N PRO A 612 -87.63 7.45 7.87
CA PRO A 612 -87.37 6.01 7.72
C PRO A 612 -87.29 5.45 6.30
N GLU A 613 -87.49 6.26 5.25
CA GLU A 613 -87.60 5.76 3.85
C GLU A 613 -86.59 6.39 2.87
N ALA A 614 -85.50 6.99 3.35
CA ALA A 614 -84.48 7.59 2.48
C ALA A 614 -83.22 6.74 2.36
N VAL A 615 -82.62 6.71 1.16
CA VAL A 615 -81.31 6.07 0.89
C VAL A 615 -80.23 6.67 1.82
N GLU A 616 -79.42 5.80 2.42
CA GLU A 616 -78.32 6.13 3.35
C GLU A 616 -77.30 7.09 2.71
N THR A 617 -76.82 8.09 3.47
CA THR A 617 -75.76 9.00 3.02
C THR A 617 -74.38 8.35 3.08
N LEU A 618 -73.41 8.91 2.36
CA LEU A 618 -72.02 8.41 2.37
C LEU A 618 -71.42 8.40 3.78
N GLY A 619 -71.74 9.41 4.60
CA GLY A 619 -71.25 9.53 5.98
C GLY A 619 -71.89 8.52 6.94
N GLU A 620 -73.20 8.28 6.82
CA GLU A 620 -73.91 7.26 7.62
C GLU A 620 -73.39 5.85 7.31
N TYR A 621 -73.18 5.56 6.02
CA TYR A 621 -72.65 4.28 5.56
C TYR A 621 -71.27 3.97 6.14
N LEU A 622 -70.33 4.92 6.08
CA LEU A 622 -69.00 4.74 6.67
C LEU A 622 -69.06 4.66 8.20
N GLY A 623 -69.99 5.38 8.85
CA GLY A 623 -70.23 5.31 10.28
C GLY A 623 -70.69 3.93 10.73
N ARG A 624 -71.68 3.36 10.03
CA ARG A 624 -72.20 2.01 10.28
C ARG A 624 -71.10 0.94 10.13
N LEU A 625 -70.28 1.04 9.08
CA LEU A 625 -69.14 0.13 8.89
C LEU A 625 -68.10 0.25 10.00
N ALA A 626 -67.79 1.46 10.43
CA ALA A 626 -66.84 1.69 11.54
C ALA A 626 -67.36 1.11 12.86
N ASP A 627 -68.64 1.28 13.15
CA ASP A 627 -69.27 0.76 14.36
C ASP A 627 -69.32 -0.77 14.37
N ALA A 628 -69.58 -1.40 13.22
CA ALA A 628 -69.59 -2.85 13.07
C ALA A 628 -68.19 -3.49 13.21
N LEU A 629 -67.13 -2.81 12.75
CA LEU A 629 -65.75 -3.30 12.86
C LEU A 629 -65.10 -3.07 14.23
N ARG A 630 -65.72 -2.25 15.08
CA ARG A 630 -65.19 -1.85 16.39
C ARG A 630 -64.93 -3.04 17.32
N GLU A 631 -65.75 -4.09 17.25
CA GLU A 631 -65.60 -5.29 18.09
C GLU A 631 -64.42 -6.19 17.64
N ALA A 632 -64.07 -6.17 16.34
CA ALA A 632 -62.94 -6.91 15.79
C ALA A 632 -61.58 -6.25 16.09
N GLU A 633 -61.59 -4.96 16.43
CA GLU A 633 -60.40 -4.12 16.54
C GLU A 633 -59.37 -4.58 17.60
N PRO A 634 -59.78 -4.95 18.84
CA PRO A 634 -58.86 -5.45 19.85
C PRO A 634 -58.09 -6.71 19.41
N TYR A 635 -58.79 -7.66 18.76
CA TYR A 635 -58.21 -8.91 18.27
C TYR A 635 -57.24 -8.67 17.11
N ARG A 636 -57.57 -7.75 16.19
CA ARG A 636 -56.72 -7.39 15.05
C ARG A 636 -55.42 -6.73 15.51
N LYS A 637 -55.49 -5.77 16.44
CA LYS A 637 -54.29 -5.12 17.01
C LYS A 637 -53.41 -6.13 17.75
N ALA A 638 -54.02 -7.00 18.55
CA ALA A 638 -53.30 -8.07 19.25
C ALA A 638 -52.62 -9.06 18.30
N ALA A 639 -53.25 -9.40 17.17
CA ALA A 639 -52.68 -10.27 16.15
C ALA A 639 -51.47 -9.64 15.44
N VAL A 640 -51.50 -8.32 15.15
CA VAL A 640 -50.36 -7.58 14.60
C VAL A 640 -49.20 -7.59 15.60
N ALA A 641 -49.48 -7.27 16.87
CA ALA A 641 -48.48 -7.27 17.93
C ALA A 641 -47.82 -8.66 18.12
N MET A 642 -48.60 -9.77 18.06
CA MET A 642 -48.00 -11.11 18.09
C MET A 642 -47.17 -11.46 16.86
N ARG A 643 -47.51 -10.93 15.68
CA ARG A 643 -46.68 -11.12 14.47
C ARG A 643 -45.32 -10.41 14.62
N ASP A 644 -45.32 -9.22 15.22
CA ASP A 644 -44.11 -8.45 15.46
C ASP A 644 -43.25 -9.07 16.59
N ALA A 645 -43.90 -9.64 17.62
CA ALA A 645 -43.21 -10.47 18.60
C ALA A 645 -42.59 -11.72 17.94
N TRP A 646 -43.30 -12.37 17.01
CA TRP A 646 -42.77 -13.52 16.29
C TRP A 646 -41.50 -13.20 15.49
N SER A 647 -41.51 -12.11 14.72
CA SER A 647 -40.38 -11.72 13.89
C SER A 647 -39.16 -11.34 14.72
N ALA A 648 -39.35 -10.56 15.79
CA ALA A 648 -38.27 -10.22 16.72
C ALA A 648 -37.72 -11.47 17.44
N GLY A 649 -38.60 -12.39 17.86
CA GLY A 649 -38.20 -13.62 18.56
C GLY A 649 -37.38 -14.58 17.71
N LEU A 650 -37.66 -14.66 16.39
CA LEU A 650 -36.86 -15.44 15.43
C LEU A 650 -35.43 -14.91 15.35
N VAL A 651 -35.28 -13.59 15.19
CA VAL A 651 -33.97 -12.93 15.11
C VAL A 651 -33.18 -13.10 16.41
N VAL A 652 -33.84 -12.94 17.57
CA VAL A 652 -33.23 -13.20 18.89
C VAL A 652 -32.71 -14.64 18.97
N SER A 653 -33.55 -15.61 18.62
CA SER A 653 -33.21 -17.03 18.65
C SER A 653 -32.04 -17.39 17.74
N GLU A 654 -32.01 -16.86 16.51
CA GLU A 654 -30.91 -17.08 15.55
C GLU A 654 -29.59 -16.51 16.06
N ILE A 655 -29.61 -15.30 16.63
CA ILE A 655 -28.41 -14.66 17.19
C ILE A 655 -27.91 -15.44 18.43
N GLU A 656 -28.81 -15.93 19.28
CA GLU A 656 -28.44 -16.75 20.44
C GLU A 656 -27.78 -18.07 20.05
N ASP A 657 -28.34 -18.78 19.06
CA ASP A 657 -27.79 -20.06 18.58
C ASP A 657 -26.38 -19.87 17.99
N GLU A 658 -26.17 -18.80 17.23
CA GLU A 658 -24.86 -18.46 16.70
C GLU A 658 -23.87 -18.02 17.80
N GLN A 659 -24.31 -17.26 18.81
CA GLN A 659 -23.48 -16.94 19.98
C GLN A 659 -23.09 -18.19 20.77
N GLU A 660 -23.98 -19.18 20.88
CA GLU A 660 -23.72 -20.45 21.55
C GLU A 660 -22.66 -21.28 20.79
N ARG A 661 -22.76 -21.38 19.45
CA ARG A 661 -21.74 -22.04 18.62
C ARG A 661 -20.37 -21.40 18.75
N ARG A 662 -20.30 -20.06 18.68
CA ARG A 662 -19.03 -19.32 18.87
C ARG A 662 -18.46 -19.52 20.27
N LYS A 663 -19.32 -19.59 21.29
CA LYS A 663 -18.92 -19.89 22.66
C LYS A 663 -18.38 -21.31 22.81
N ALA A 664 -18.97 -22.29 22.13
CA ALA A 664 -18.45 -23.67 22.10
C ALA A 664 -17.03 -23.69 21.51
N VAL A 665 -16.79 -23.02 20.37
CA VAL A 665 -15.43 -22.88 19.79
C VAL A 665 -14.48 -22.27 20.80
N SER A 666 -14.87 -21.13 21.40
CA SER A 666 -14.06 -20.43 22.40
C SER A 666 -13.70 -21.29 23.62
N ASN A 667 -14.56 -22.22 24.03
CA ASN A 667 -14.29 -23.09 25.17
C ASN A 667 -13.21 -24.13 24.82
N GLU A 668 -13.30 -24.74 23.64
CA GLU A 668 -12.35 -25.76 23.17
C GLU A 668 -10.95 -25.19 22.90
N ILE A 669 -10.85 -23.99 22.30
CA ILE A 669 -9.56 -23.32 22.06
C ILE A 669 -9.01 -22.61 23.31
N GLY A 670 -9.78 -22.55 24.40
CA GLY A 670 -9.43 -21.83 25.62
C GLY A 670 -8.00 -22.10 26.16
N PRO A 671 -7.51 -23.36 26.19
CA PRO A 671 -6.15 -23.67 26.61
C PRO A 671 -5.05 -23.02 25.76
N LEU A 672 -5.31 -22.75 24.48
CA LEU A 672 -4.31 -22.20 23.53
C LEU A 672 -3.97 -20.73 23.81
N LYS A 673 -4.69 -20.04 24.71
CA LYS A 673 -4.33 -18.68 25.17
C LYS A 673 -2.92 -18.61 25.74
N ASP A 674 -2.49 -19.70 26.38
CA ASP A 674 -1.21 -19.75 27.07
C ASP A 674 -0.03 -20.01 26.11
N LEU A 675 -0.29 -20.23 24.80
CA LEU A 675 0.76 -20.38 23.79
C LEU A 675 1.74 -19.21 23.78
N SER A 676 1.25 -17.97 23.92
CA SER A 676 2.11 -16.79 23.97
C SER A 676 3.05 -16.84 25.18
N SER A 677 2.54 -17.22 26.35
CA SER A 677 3.35 -17.32 27.57
C SER A 677 4.36 -18.47 27.51
N LEU A 678 3.95 -19.61 26.94
CA LEU A 678 4.84 -20.75 26.70
C LEU A 678 5.99 -20.36 25.77
N ALA A 679 5.67 -19.82 24.60
CA ALA A 679 6.65 -19.40 23.60
C ALA A 679 7.65 -18.35 24.15
N GLU A 680 7.15 -17.33 24.86
CA GLU A 680 8.00 -16.35 25.54
C GLU A 680 8.94 -16.97 26.57
N SER A 681 8.46 -17.96 27.34
CA SER A 681 9.25 -18.63 28.38
C SER A 681 10.31 -19.54 27.78
N VAL A 682 9.96 -20.29 26.72
CA VAL A 682 10.90 -21.12 25.96
C VAL A 682 12.04 -20.27 25.39
N ALA A 683 11.71 -19.13 24.75
CA ALA A 683 12.72 -18.21 24.23
C ALA A 683 13.60 -17.63 25.35
N ARG A 684 12.98 -17.20 26.46
CA ARG A 684 13.69 -16.62 27.60
C ARG A 684 14.68 -17.60 28.20
N ASP A 685 14.23 -18.81 28.49
CA ASP A 685 15.06 -19.80 29.14
C ASP A 685 16.21 -20.20 28.21
N ALA A 686 15.97 -20.34 26.89
CA ALA A 686 17.03 -20.61 25.92
C ALA A 686 18.09 -19.51 25.89
N ILE A 687 17.68 -18.24 25.83
CA ILE A 687 18.60 -17.10 25.77
C ILE A 687 19.43 -16.98 27.06
N ASN A 688 18.78 -17.05 28.21
CA ASN A 688 19.44 -16.82 29.50
C ASN A 688 20.43 -17.95 29.81
N ASP A 689 20.05 -19.20 29.59
CA ASP A 689 20.87 -20.36 29.93
C ASP A 689 22.05 -20.55 28.96
N LEU A 690 21.88 -20.18 27.68
CA LEU A 690 22.92 -20.31 26.66
C LEU A 690 23.91 -19.14 26.63
N SER A 691 23.71 -18.07 27.42
CA SER A 691 24.54 -16.85 27.38
C SER A 691 26.05 -17.14 27.43
N GLY A 692 26.50 -18.07 28.27
CA GLY A 692 27.92 -18.45 28.35
C GLY A 692 28.43 -19.19 27.10
N ARG A 693 27.61 -20.07 26.51
CA ARG A 693 27.94 -20.79 25.26
C ARG A 693 27.94 -19.85 24.06
N ILE A 694 27.01 -18.89 24.02
CA ILE A 694 26.96 -17.84 23.01
C ILE A 694 28.28 -17.06 23.02
N ALA A 695 28.77 -16.65 24.20
CA ALA A 695 30.05 -15.96 24.33
C ALA A 695 31.21 -16.79 23.73
N ALA A 696 31.33 -18.05 24.16
CA ALA A 696 32.40 -18.94 23.71
C ALA A 696 32.33 -19.24 22.20
N THR A 697 31.14 -19.34 21.63
CA THR A 697 30.96 -19.54 20.19
C THR A 697 31.24 -18.26 19.41
N LEU A 698 30.82 -17.10 19.91
CA LEU A 698 31.06 -15.81 19.28
C LEU A 698 32.56 -15.54 19.13
N ASP A 699 33.35 -15.84 20.17
CA ASP A 699 34.82 -15.72 20.14
C ASP A 699 35.47 -16.57 19.02
N ARG A 700 34.85 -17.70 18.65
CA ARG A 700 35.32 -18.56 17.55
C ARG A 700 34.94 -18.02 16.18
N ILE A 701 33.75 -17.42 16.04
CA ILE A 701 33.20 -17.04 14.71
C ILE A 701 33.37 -15.55 14.36
N HIS A 702 33.72 -14.69 15.33
CA HIS A 702 33.82 -13.24 15.14
C HIS A 702 35.18 -12.70 15.64
N LEU A 703 35.72 -11.68 14.97
CA LEU A 703 36.94 -10.96 15.37
C LEU A 703 36.55 -9.85 16.36
N ALA A 704 36.88 -10.00 17.65
CA ALA A 704 36.57 -8.97 18.64
C ALA A 704 37.67 -7.90 18.67
N GLU A 705 37.48 -6.79 17.95
CA GLU A 705 38.45 -5.68 17.95
C GLU A 705 38.24 -4.71 19.12
N ASN A 706 36.99 -4.26 19.35
CA ASN A 706 36.69 -3.28 20.41
C ASN A 706 35.51 -3.68 21.33
N LEU A 707 34.37 -4.12 20.77
CA LEU A 707 33.18 -4.52 21.53
C LEU A 707 33.18 -6.03 21.80
N LYS A 708 33.26 -6.42 23.07
CA LYS A 708 33.17 -7.82 23.51
C LYS A 708 31.78 -8.13 24.04
N PHE A 709 31.31 -9.35 23.81
CA PHE A 709 30.07 -9.84 24.38
C PHE A 709 30.26 -10.13 25.87
N LYS A 710 29.32 -9.69 26.71
CA LYS A 710 29.37 -9.89 28.16
C LYS A 710 28.31 -10.88 28.61
N ASP A 711 27.05 -10.55 28.40
CA ASP A 711 25.92 -11.44 28.67
C ASP A 711 24.69 -11.04 27.83
N THR A 712 23.70 -11.91 27.80
CA THR A 712 22.39 -11.62 27.21
C THR A 712 21.30 -11.98 28.19
N SER A 713 20.20 -11.23 28.17
CA SER A 713 19.02 -11.57 28.96
C SER A 713 17.73 -11.17 28.26
N LEU A 714 16.70 -12.01 28.35
CA LEU A 714 15.35 -11.66 27.93
C LEU A 714 14.47 -11.33 29.15
N ARG A 715 14.02 -10.08 29.25
CA ARG A 715 13.14 -9.60 30.34
C ARG A 715 11.80 -9.11 29.79
N LYS A 716 10.72 -9.27 30.56
CA LYS A 716 9.37 -8.89 30.12
C LYS A 716 9.21 -7.39 29.83
N LYS A 717 9.88 -6.51 30.57
CA LYS A 717 9.81 -5.04 30.37
C LYS A 717 10.80 -4.54 29.33
N ASP A 718 12.02 -5.06 29.37
CA ASP A 718 13.15 -4.52 28.61
C ASP A 718 13.35 -5.24 27.26
N GLY A 719 12.67 -6.38 27.06
CA GLY A 719 12.90 -7.25 25.92
C GLY A 719 14.21 -8.02 26.02
N LEU A 720 14.69 -8.52 24.89
CA LEU A 720 15.99 -9.12 24.72
C LEU A 720 17.05 -8.01 24.71
N THR A 721 17.88 -8.00 25.74
CA THR A 721 19.02 -7.09 25.83
C THR A 721 20.30 -7.91 25.70
N VAL A 722 21.11 -7.58 24.69
CA VAL A 722 22.47 -8.12 24.55
C VAL A 722 23.41 -7.08 25.14
N PHE A 723 24.19 -7.47 26.14
CA PHE A 723 25.17 -6.59 26.77
C PHE A 723 26.56 -6.85 26.21
N GLY A 724 27.23 -5.77 25.85
CA GLY A 724 28.65 -5.78 25.51
C GLY A 724 29.48 -4.98 26.50
N ASN A 725 30.78 -4.97 26.25
CA ASN A 725 31.72 -4.10 26.95
C ASN A 725 32.90 -3.70 26.04
N LEU A 726 33.28 -2.42 26.09
CA LEU A 726 34.49 -1.90 25.45
C LEU A 726 35.70 -1.96 26.41
N VAL A 727 35.41 -1.94 27.72
CA VAL A 727 36.36 -2.07 28.83
C VAL A 727 35.81 -3.12 29.78
N SER A 728 36.67 -3.96 30.40
CA SER A 728 36.27 -5.14 31.20
C SER A 728 35.13 -4.85 32.19
N ASP A 729 35.19 -3.70 32.84
CA ASP A 729 34.34 -3.36 33.98
C ASP A 729 32.99 -2.77 33.56
N TYR A 730 32.84 -2.39 32.30
CA TYR A 730 31.62 -1.76 31.80
C TYR A 730 30.61 -2.82 31.39
N ARG A 731 29.33 -2.45 31.44
CA ARG A 731 28.22 -3.25 30.90
C ARG A 731 27.31 -2.28 30.16
N ILE A 732 27.32 -2.38 28.84
CA ILE A 732 26.57 -1.48 27.95
C ILE A 732 25.58 -2.31 27.13
N ASP A 733 24.41 -1.74 26.86
CA ASP A 733 23.48 -2.33 25.89
C ASP A 733 24.14 -2.27 24.51
N ALA A 734 24.46 -3.44 23.96
CA ALA A 734 25.16 -3.57 22.70
C ALA A 734 24.32 -3.06 21.54
N THR A 735 22.99 -3.03 21.62
CA THR A 735 22.13 -2.51 20.53
C THR A 735 22.34 -1.02 20.28
N LEU A 736 22.86 -0.28 21.25
CA LEU A 736 23.15 1.16 21.14
C LEU A 736 24.44 1.46 20.40
N VAL A 737 25.38 0.51 20.35
CA VAL A 737 26.76 0.74 19.87
C VAL A 737 27.22 -0.25 18.80
N ALA A 738 26.62 -1.45 18.75
CA ALA A 738 26.99 -2.50 17.81
C ALA A 738 26.47 -2.19 16.41
N ASN A 739 27.22 -2.64 15.40
CA ASN A 739 26.72 -2.68 14.03
C ASN A 739 25.84 -3.94 13.82
N THR A 740 25.08 -3.96 12.72
CA THR A 740 24.15 -5.06 12.41
C THR A 740 24.88 -6.40 12.21
N SER A 741 26.10 -6.39 11.66
CA SER A 741 26.94 -7.58 11.47
C SER A 741 27.28 -8.24 12.81
N TRP A 742 27.68 -7.46 13.82
CA TRP A 742 27.99 -7.97 15.15
C TRP A 742 26.77 -8.61 15.81
N LEU A 743 25.59 -7.98 15.72
CA LEU A 743 24.35 -8.55 16.23
C LEU A 743 23.98 -9.86 15.50
N ARG A 744 24.18 -9.94 14.18
CA ARG A 744 23.98 -11.18 13.42
C ARG A 744 24.98 -12.27 13.79
N ALA A 745 26.22 -11.92 14.12
CA ALA A 745 27.19 -12.87 14.64
C ALA A 745 26.77 -13.43 16.01
N VAL A 746 26.19 -12.61 16.89
CA VAL A 746 25.59 -13.08 18.15
C VAL A 746 24.45 -14.07 17.88
N LEU A 747 23.60 -13.80 16.86
CA LEU A 747 22.53 -14.73 16.46
C LEU A 747 23.07 -16.06 15.90
N TRP A 748 24.12 -16.02 15.07
CA TRP A 748 24.82 -17.24 14.64
C TRP A 748 25.39 -18.03 15.83
N ALA A 749 26.02 -17.34 16.78
CA ALA A 749 26.55 -17.97 17.98
C ALA A 749 25.43 -18.62 18.82
N PHE A 750 24.24 -18.00 18.86
CA PHE A 750 23.04 -18.59 19.47
C PHE A 750 22.56 -19.86 18.76
N ILE A 751 22.47 -19.86 17.42
CA ILE A 751 22.08 -21.04 16.63
C ILE A 751 23.02 -22.21 16.92
N PHE A 752 24.33 -21.97 16.84
CA PHE A 752 25.33 -23.01 17.11
C PHE A 752 25.33 -23.47 18.57
N ALA A 753 25.18 -22.55 19.53
CA ALA A 753 25.10 -22.90 20.95
C ALA A 753 23.87 -23.79 21.25
N LEU A 754 22.72 -23.49 20.63
CA LEU A 754 21.50 -24.28 20.75
C LEU A 754 21.66 -25.66 20.09
N ARG A 755 22.32 -25.73 18.93
CA ARG A 755 22.67 -27.01 18.27
C ARG A 755 23.57 -27.88 19.13
N GLU A 756 24.59 -27.29 19.75
CA GLU A 756 25.52 -27.99 20.63
C GLU A 756 24.82 -28.52 21.88
N GLU A 757 23.96 -27.72 22.52
CA GLU A 757 23.11 -28.19 23.64
C GLU A 757 22.20 -29.35 23.21
N ALA A 758 21.56 -29.25 22.04
CA ALA A 758 20.70 -30.31 21.52
C ALA A 758 21.46 -31.62 21.28
N LEU A 759 22.67 -31.55 20.73
CA LEU A 759 23.53 -32.72 20.52
C LEU A 759 23.93 -33.40 21.83
N GLU A 760 24.29 -32.61 22.85
CA GLU A 760 24.64 -33.14 24.17
C GLU A 760 23.46 -33.85 24.82
N GLN A 761 22.23 -33.32 24.65
CA GLN A 761 21.01 -33.91 25.19
C GLN A 761 20.59 -35.19 24.45
N LEU A 762 20.75 -35.22 23.14
CA LEU A 762 20.41 -36.39 22.30
C LEU A 762 21.49 -37.48 22.35
N GLY A 763 22.72 -37.13 22.71
CA GLY A 763 23.87 -38.03 22.76
C GLY A 763 24.41 -38.45 21.37
N LYS A 764 23.68 -38.16 20.29
CA LYS A 764 24.06 -38.46 18.91
C LYS A 764 23.41 -37.47 17.94
N ASP A 765 24.07 -37.26 16.80
CA ASP A 765 23.55 -36.40 15.74
C ASP A 765 22.61 -37.17 14.80
N GLY A 766 21.31 -36.99 14.96
CA GLY A 766 20.30 -37.63 14.11
C GLY A 766 20.19 -37.03 12.70
N LEU A 767 20.67 -35.80 12.52
CA LEU A 767 20.60 -35.05 11.26
C LEU A 767 21.91 -34.27 11.07
N PRO A 768 23.01 -34.93 10.69
CA PRO A 768 24.28 -34.27 10.38
C PRO A 768 24.22 -33.53 9.04
N LEU A 769 23.32 -32.55 8.91
CA LEU A 769 23.11 -31.71 7.73
C LEU A 769 22.90 -30.23 8.13
N PHE A 770 23.65 -29.31 7.53
CA PHE A 770 23.37 -27.87 7.53
C PHE A 770 22.99 -27.36 6.14
N LEU A 771 21.97 -26.50 6.07
CA LEU A 771 21.60 -25.76 4.88
C LEU A 771 21.94 -24.28 5.06
N PHE A 772 22.67 -23.72 4.10
CA PHE A 772 22.99 -22.30 4.07
C PHE A 772 22.54 -21.68 2.75
N ASP A 773 21.70 -20.66 2.83
CA ASP A 773 21.27 -19.85 1.68
C ASP A 773 21.82 -18.43 1.84
N ASP A 774 22.81 -18.08 1.01
CA ASP A 774 23.49 -16.79 1.01
C ASP A 774 23.96 -16.31 2.42
N PRO A 775 24.66 -17.16 3.22
CA PRO A 775 25.03 -16.81 4.59
C PRO A 775 26.00 -15.62 4.66
N GLN A 776 26.75 -15.33 3.59
CA GLN A 776 27.69 -14.20 3.52
C GLN A 776 27.01 -12.84 3.68
N THR A 777 25.71 -12.74 3.41
CA THR A 777 24.92 -11.51 3.58
C THR A 777 24.77 -11.09 5.04
N THR A 778 25.07 -12.00 5.97
CA THR A 778 24.93 -11.76 7.41
C THR A 778 26.16 -11.16 8.09
N PHE A 779 27.31 -11.12 7.39
CA PHE A 779 28.61 -10.71 7.94
C PHE A 779 29.30 -9.63 7.10
N ASP A 780 29.97 -8.70 7.80
CA ASP A 780 30.99 -7.85 7.20
C ASP A 780 32.17 -8.71 6.67
N PRO A 781 32.89 -8.28 5.61
CA PRO A 781 33.91 -9.08 4.94
C PRO A 781 34.95 -9.71 5.88
N ASP A 782 35.41 -8.96 6.88
CA ASP A 782 36.50 -9.38 7.79
C ASP A 782 36.12 -10.59 8.66
N HIS A 783 34.82 -10.76 8.96
CA HIS A 783 34.34 -11.81 9.87
C HIS A 783 34.01 -13.12 9.15
N ARG A 784 33.82 -13.08 7.82
CA ARG A 784 33.42 -14.24 7.02
C ARG A 784 34.40 -15.41 7.15
N HIS A 785 35.70 -15.13 7.24
CA HIS A 785 36.72 -16.17 7.32
C HIS A 785 36.62 -17.02 8.61
N ARG A 786 36.44 -16.37 9.78
CA ARG A 786 36.31 -17.09 11.06
C ARG A 786 35.07 -17.97 11.11
N TRP A 787 33.96 -17.47 10.58
CA TRP A 787 32.76 -18.28 10.44
C TRP A 787 33.01 -19.52 9.55
N CYS A 788 33.71 -19.36 8.41
CA CYS A 788 34.06 -20.48 7.53
C CYS A 788 34.91 -21.53 8.26
N GLN A 789 35.91 -21.10 9.06
CA GLN A 789 36.73 -22.02 9.86
C GLN A 789 35.89 -22.80 10.88
N HIS A 790 34.88 -22.17 11.49
CA HIS A 790 33.97 -22.86 12.39
C HIS A 790 33.12 -23.90 11.67
N VAL A 791 32.60 -23.58 10.48
CA VAL A 791 31.87 -24.53 9.63
C VAL A 791 32.75 -25.71 9.22
N ALA A 792 34.01 -25.45 8.84
CA ALA A 792 34.98 -26.48 8.51
C ALA A 792 35.24 -27.44 9.68
N ALA A 793 35.36 -26.90 10.90
CA ALA A 793 35.53 -27.70 12.11
C ALA A 793 34.34 -28.65 12.37
N MET A 794 33.13 -28.29 11.94
CA MET A 794 31.95 -29.18 12.06
C MET A 794 31.97 -30.35 11.08
N GLN A 795 32.71 -30.26 9.97
CA GLN A 795 32.85 -31.37 9.01
C GLN A 795 33.89 -32.41 9.47
N GLN A 796 34.74 -32.07 10.43
CA GLN A 796 35.75 -32.99 10.96
C GLN A 796 35.12 -34.03 11.90
N ALA A 797 35.80 -35.17 12.03
CA ALA A 797 35.42 -36.18 13.02
C ALA A 797 35.48 -35.58 14.44
N PRO A 798 34.53 -35.89 15.33
CA PRO A 798 33.49 -36.92 15.21
C PRO A 798 32.14 -36.44 14.62
N ARG A 799 32.02 -35.17 14.18
CA ARG A 799 30.72 -34.58 13.77
C ARG A 799 30.32 -34.95 12.33
N ASP A 800 31.28 -35.08 11.40
CA ASP A 800 31.08 -35.53 10.02
C ASP A 800 29.87 -34.86 9.30
N MET A 801 29.72 -33.55 9.51
CA MET A 801 28.57 -32.78 9.05
C MET A 801 28.51 -32.64 7.51
N GLN A 802 27.35 -32.93 6.92
CA GLN A 802 27.05 -32.59 5.52
C GLN A 802 26.66 -31.11 5.43
N VAL A 803 27.26 -30.37 4.50
CA VAL A 803 26.97 -28.94 4.28
C VAL A 803 26.44 -28.74 2.87
N ILE A 804 25.23 -28.21 2.73
CA ILE A 804 24.71 -27.74 1.45
C ILE A 804 24.64 -26.22 1.53
N LEU A 805 25.53 -25.56 0.79
CA LEU A 805 25.67 -24.11 0.79
C LEU A 805 25.39 -23.58 -0.60
N ALA A 806 24.45 -22.66 -0.72
CA ALA A 806 24.18 -21.93 -1.95
C ALA A 806 24.56 -20.46 -1.78
N THR A 807 25.31 -19.90 -2.73
CA THR A 807 25.71 -18.49 -2.69
C THR A 807 25.69 -17.84 -4.07
N HIS A 808 25.42 -16.52 -4.11
CA HIS A 808 25.62 -15.69 -5.30
C HIS A 808 27.01 -15.05 -5.38
N ASP A 809 27.84 -15.16 -4.33
CA ASP A 809 29.15 -14.52 -4.26
C ASP A 809 30.27 -15.53 -4.58
N PRO A 810 30.92 -15.45 -5.77
CA PRO A 810 32.01 -16.35 -6.13
C PRO A 810 33.24 -16.19 -5.22
N HIS A 811 33.50 -14.99 -4.70
CA HIS A 811 34.65 -14.78 -3.79
C HIS A 811 34.42 -15.48 -2.46
N PHE A 812 33.15 -15.58 -2.04
CA PHE A 812 32.79 -16.28 -0.82
C PHE A 812 32.99 -17.80 -0.95
N VAL A 813 32.76 -18.39 -2.12
CA VAL A 813 33.08 -19.82 -2.39
C VAL A 813 34.58 -20.06 -2.19
N GLU A 814 35.44 -19.21 -2.74
CA GLU A 814 36.89 -19.32 -2.55
C GLU A 814 37.30 -19.09 -1.08
N LEU A 815 36.68 -18.13 -0.41
CA LEU A 815 36.94 -17.89 1.02
C LEU A 815 36.56 -19.09 1.90
N ILE A 816 35.44 -19.74 1.61
CA ILE A 816 34.96 -20.96 2.27
C ILE A 816 35.98 -22.09 2.13
N LYS A 817 36.54 -22.26 0.92
CA LYS A 817 37.58 -23.25 0.62
C LYS A 817 38.87 -22.95 1.38
N ILE A 818 39.32 -21.69 1.38
CA ILE A 818 40.47 -21.25 2.17
C ILE A 818 40.22 -21.48 3.67
N GLY A 819 38.98 -21.30 4.12
CA GLY A 819 38.54 -21.60 5.49
C GLY A 819 38.53 -23.09 5.84
N GLY A 820 38.72 -23.99 4.87
CA GLY A 820 38.83 -25.43 5.07
C GLY A 820 37.51 -26.21 4.93
N VAL A 821 36.43 -25.57 4.48
CA VAL A 821 35.17 -26.26 4.22
C VAL A 821 35.32 -27.10 2.94
N THR A 822 34.87 -28.36 3.00
CA THR A 822 35.00 -29.32 1.91
C THR A 822 33.63 -29.71 1.35
N GLY A 823 33.54 -29.89 0.04
CA GLY A 823 32.30 -30.28 -0.64
C GLY A 823 32.45 -30.27 -2.15
N ARG A 824 31.49 -30.87 -2.85
CA ARG A 824 31.44 -30.85 -4.32
C ARG A 824 31.10 -29.43 -4.78
N GLU A 825 31.81 -28.92 -5.77
CA GLU A 825 31.53 -27.61 -6.35
C GLU A 825 30.54 -27.74 -7.51
N ALA A 826 29.53 -26.88 -7.53
CA ALA A 826 28.55 -26.83 -8.59
C ALA A 826 28.15 -25.40 -8.96
N MET A 827 27.91 -25.17 -10.25
CA MET A 827 27.23 -23.97 -10.73
C MET A 827 25.74 -24.27 -10.94
N ILE A 828 24.88 -23.32 -10.58
CA ILE A 828 23.43 -23.44 -10.77
C ILE A 828 22.88 -22.38 -11.72
N ALA A 829 22.00 -22.79 -12.62
CA ALA A 829 21.30 -21.93 -13.56
C ALA A 829 19.79 -22.13 -13.48
N SER A 830 19.04 -21.04 -13.73
CA SER A 830 17.59 -21.00 -13.66
C SER A 830 16.91 -22.07 -14.52
N ALA A 831 15.76 -22.55 -14.06
CA ALA A 831 14.92 -23.47 -14.82
C ALA A 831 14.61 -22.93 -16.22
N HIS A 832 14.82 -23.77 -17.24
CA HIS A 832 14.58 -23.42 -18.64
C HIS A 832 13.70 -24.47 -19.33
N LYS A 833 12.90 -24.04 -20.30
CA LYS A 833 11.96 -24.92 -21.04
C LYS A 833 12.66 -26.10 -21.72
N ASP A 834 13.91 -25.94 -22.12
CA ASP A 834 14.66 -26.98 -22.85
C ASP A 834 15.05 -28.18 -21.98
N ILE A 835 15.33 -27.93 -20.70
CA ILE A 835 15.72 -28.97 -19.73
C ILE A 835 14.48 -29.41 -18.94
N GLY A 836 13.46 -28.54 -18.83
CA GLY A 836 12.24 -28.77 -18.06
C GLY A 836 12.41 -28.48 -16.56
N TYR A 837 13.62 -28.18 -16.12
CA TYR A 837 13.98 -27.89 -14.73
C TYR A 837 15.30 -27.07 -14.63
N LEU A 838 15.76 -26.74 -13.43
CA LEU A 838 17.00 -26.01 -13.16
C LEU A 838 18.26 -26.84 -13.49
N ALA A 839 19.34 -26.20 -13.93
CA ALA A 839 20.57 -26.91 -14.24
C ALA A 839 21.55 -26.82 -13.06
N ILE A 840 22.04 -27.96 -12.57
CA ILE A 840 23.19 -28.04 -11.66
C ILE A 840 24.34 -28.67 -12.42
N ILE A 841 25.45 -27.95 -12.54
CA ILE A 841 26.66 -28.38 -13.24
C ILE A 841 27.77 -28.52 -12.22
N GLU A 842 28.10 -29.75 -11.88
CA GLU A 842 29.18 -30.08 -10.96
C GLU A 842 30.53 -30.13 -11.68
N GLY A 843 31.52 -29.40 -11.16
CA GLY A 843 32.86 -29.33 -11.77
C GLY A 843 33.62 -30.67 -11.73
N ASP A 844 33.36 -31.51 -10.74
CA ASP A 844 34.09 -32.77 -10.53
C ASP A 844 33.24 -34.04 -10.78
N ALA A 845 32.02 -33.90 -11.28
CA ALA A 845 31.18 -35.06 -11.62
C ALA A 845 31.81 -35.92 -12.72
N LEU A 846 32.53 -35.31 -13.67
CA LEU A 846 33.30 -36.03 -14.67
C LEU A 846 34.49 -36.78 -14.02
N ALA A 847 35.22 -36.15 -13.09
CA ALA A 847 36.33 -36.80 -12.41
C ALA A 847 35.88 -38.07 -11.65
N ARG A 848 34.73 -38.04 -10.99
CA ARG A 848 34.19 -39.25 -10.32
C ARG A 848 33.73 -40.33 -11.28
N ARG A 849 33.07 -39.96 -12.38
CA ARG A 849 32.71 -40.92 -13.44
C ARG A 849 33.96 -41.54 -14.07
N TRP A 850 35.04 -40.77 -14.16
CA TRP A 850 36.34 -41.25 -14.60
C TRP A 850 36.95 -42.24 -13.60
N ASP A 851 36.91 -41.92 -12.30
CA ASP A 851 37.42 -42.81 -11.25
C ASP A 851 36.61 -44.13 -11.17
N ASP A 852 35.27 -44.05 -11.28
CA ASP A 852 34.39 -45.22 -11.35
C ASP A 852 34.68 -46.07 -12.59
N PHE A 853 34.79 -45.45 -13.76
CA PHE A 853 35.21 -46.12 -14.99
C PHE A 853 36.60 -46.76 -14.85
N LYS A 854 37.57 -46.09 -14.21
CA LYS A 854 38.91 -46.65 -13.98
C LYS A 854 38.89 -47.83 -13.03
N SER A 855 38.00 -47.84 -12.05
CA SER A 855 37.84 -48.96 -11.13
C SER A 855 37.27 -50.20 -11.82
N HIS A 856 36.43 -50.02 -12.86
CA HIS A 856 35.81 -51.10 -13.63
C HIS A 856 35.82 -50.81 -15.15
N PRO A 857 36.98 -50.88 -15.82
CA PRO A 857 37.12 -50.42 -17.20
C PRO A 857 36.43 -51.35 -18.19
N THR A 858 35.36 -50.85 -18.82
CA THR A 858 34.62 -51.56 -19.88
C THR A 858 34.48 -50.67 -21.12
N PRO A 859 34.42 -51.24 -22.34
CA PRO A 859 34.19 -50.43 -23.55
C PRO A 859 32.90 -49.58 -23.48
N LEU A 860 31.84 -50.12 -22.89
CA LEU A 860 30.59 -49.39 -22.64
C LEU A 860 30.81 -48.22 -21.67
N GLY A 861 31.50 -48.45 -20.56
CA GLY A 861 31.84 -47.41 -19.58
C GLY A 861 32.71 -46.29 -20.18
N GLY A 862 33.66 -46.63 -21.05
CA GLY A 862 34.50 -45.65 -21.76
C GLY A 862 33.66 -44.78 -22.71
N ARG A 863 32.75 -45.39 -23.47
CA ARG A 863 31.81 -44.67 -24.34
C ARG A 863 30.87 -43.76 -23.55
N ASP A 864 30.32 -44.27 -22.44
CA ASP A 864 29.43 -43.50 -21.57
C ASP A 864 30.16 -42.30 -20.95
N TYR A 865 31.43 -42.49 -20.55
CA TYR A 865 32.28 -41.42 -20.08
C TYR A 865 32.45 -40.31 -21.13
N ILE A 866 32.88 -40.67 -22.34
CA ILE A 866 33.06 -39.70 -23.44
C ILE A 866 31.76 -38.97 -23.74
N GLY A 867 30.62 -39.67 -23.76
CA GLY A 867 29.31 -39.08 -23.95
C GLY A 867 28.98 -38.02 -22.90
N LYS A 868 29.33 -38.27 -21.64
CA LYS A 868 29.12 -37.32 -20.53
C LYS A 868 30.08 -36.14 -20.56
N VAL A 869 31.34 -36.33 -20.95
CA VAL A 869 32.27 -35.21 -21.16
C VAL A 869 31.73 -34.30 -22.27
N ARG A 870 31.22 -34.85 -23.38
CA ARG A 870 30.58 -34.06 -24.44
C ARG A 870 29.40 -33.25 -23.91
N GLU A 871 28.44 -33.91 -23.26
CA GLU A 871 27.24 -33.25 -22.70
C GLU A 871 27.61 -32.11 -21.75
N HIS A 872 28.63 -32.31 -20.91
CA HIS A 872 29.12 -31.32 -19.96
C HIS A 872 29.77 -30.11 -20.67
N VAL A 873 30.67 -30.35 -21.62
CA VAL A 873 31.33 -29.30 -22.42
C VAL A 873 30.29 -28.48 -23.19
N GLU A 874 29.34 -29.14 -23.86
CA GLU A 874 28.27 -28.46 -24.58
C GLU A 874 27.40 -27.62 -23.65
N GLY A 875 27.06 -28.15 -22.46
CA GLY A 875 26.32 -27.42 -21.44
C GLY A 875 27.03 -26.13 -21.00
N LEU A 876 28.33 -26.20 -20.69
CA LEU A 876 29.14 -25.03 -20.32
C LEU A 876 29.20 -23.99 -21.44
N LEU A 877 29.46 -24.42 -22.68
CA LEU A 877 29.53 -23.53 -23.83
C LEU A 877 28.19 -22.87 -24.13
N ARG A 878 27.07 -23.60 -24.00
CA ARG A 878 25.72 -23.04 -24.17
C ARG A 878 25.42 -21.98 -23.11
N ILE A 879 25.75 -22.23 -21.84
CA ILE A 879 25.59 -21.22 -20.77
C ILE A 879 26.41 -19.97 -21.06
N MET A 880 27.63 -20.15 -21.58
CA MET A 880 28.50 -19.04 -21.96
C MET A 880 27.90 -18.23 -23.12
N LEU A 881 27.34 -18.89 -24.14
CA LEU A 881 26.85 -18.28 -25.39
C LEU A 881 25.35 -17.94 -25.42
N ARG A 882 24.59 -18.23 -24.35
CA ARG A 882 23.12 -18.13 -24.30
C ARG A 882 22.50 -16.79 -24.73
N ALA A 883 23.29 -15.71 -24.72
CA ALA A 883 22.85 -14.36 -25.08
C ALA A 883 23.23 -13.94 -26.51
N GLU A 884 24.02 -14.74 -27.22
CA GLU A 884 24.66 -14.36 -28.48
C GLU A 884 23.93 -14.89 -29.72
N ASP A 885 23.07 -15.90 -29.56
CA ASP A 885 22.30 -16.50 -30.65
C ASP A 885 21.01 -17.14 -30.14
N ALA A 886 19.91 -16.92 -30.86
CA ALA A 886 18.63 -17.56 -30.56
C ALA A 886 18.71 -19.09 -30.69
N ASN A 887 19.57 -19.59 -31.58
CA ASN A 887 19.74 -21.03 -31.82
C ASN A 887 20.54 -21.74 -30.72
N VAL A 888 21.30 -21.00 -29.88
CA VAL A 888 21.94 -21.58 -28.69
C VAL A 888 20.89 -22.16 -27.72
N SER A 889 19.67 -21.61 -27.76
CA SER A 889 18.54 -21.97 -26.89
C SER A 889 17.38 -22.66 -27.63
N ALA A 890 17.60 -23.18 -28.85
CA ALA A 890 16.53 -23.80 -29.64
C ALA A 890 16.37 -25.31 -29.33
N VAL A 891 15.12 -25.75 -29.10
CA VAL A 891 14.76 -27.14 -28.77
C VAL A 891 14.99 -28.09 -29.96
N GLY A 892 15.59 -29.25 -29.68
CA GLY A 892 15.53 -30.44 -30.56
C GLY A 892 16.70 -30.66 -31.53
N ARG A 893 17.60 -29.69 -31.70
CA ARG A 893 18.91 -29.88 -32.34
C ARG A 893 19.94 -29.18 -31.47
N GLY A 894 20.51 -29.91 -30.52
CA GLY A 894 21.43 -29.34 -29.53
C GLY A 894 22.54 -28.53 -30.20
N PHE A 895 22.81 -27.34 -29.66
CA PHE A 895 23.94 -26.53 -30.06
C PHE A 895 25.24 -27.29 -29.70
N THR A 896 25.88 -27.88 -30.70
CA THR A 896 26.98 -28.84 -30.52
C THR A 896 28.30 -28.14 -30.21
N ILE A 897 29.31 -28.91 -29.85
CA ILE A 897 30.70 -28.41 -29.73
C ILE A 897 31.13 -27.65 -31.01
N GLY A 898 30.77 -28.17 -32.19
CA GLY A 898 31.10 -27.55 -33.48
C GLY A 898 30.39 -26.22 -33.73
N ASP A 899 29.12 -26.12 -33.33
CA ASP A 899 28.34 -24.88 -33.43
C ASP A 899 28.89 -23.80 -32.50
N ALA A 900 29.23 -24.18 -31.27
CA ALA A 900 29.83 -23.30 -30.28
C ALA A 900 31.21 -22.77 -30.72
N ARG A 901 32.06 -23.66 -31.24
CA ARG A 901 33.35 -23.27 -31.83
C ARG A 901 33.17 -22.20 -32.91
N SER A 902 32.30 -22.48 -33.88
CA SER A 902 32.06 -21.57 -35.02
C SER A 902 31.52 -20.21 -34.58
N LYS A 903 30.64 -20.19 -33.56
CA LYS A 903 30.09 -18.95 -33.01
C LYS A 903 31.15 -18.13 -32.28
N ILE A 904 31.99 -18.74 -31.44
CA ILE A 904 33.06 -18.02 -30.73
C ILE A 904 34.06 -17.44 -31.74
N GLU A 905 34.44 -18.20 -32.77
CA GLU A 905 35.32 -17.70 -33.85
C GLU A 905 34.72 -16.50 -34.57
N HIS A 906 33.41 -16.54 -34.86
CA HIS A 906 32.71 -15.43 -35.47
C HIS A 906 32.71 -14.16 -34.58
N LEU A 907 32.39 -14.31 -33.30
CA LEU A 907 32.32 -13.20 -32.34
C LEU A 907 33.72 -12.56 -32.14
N HIS A 908 34.75 -13.39 -32.01
CA HIS A 908 36.14 -12.93 -31.90
C HIS A 908 36.60 -12.22 -33.19
N ALA A 909 36.33 -12.78 -34.37
CA ALA A 909 36.72 -12.17 -35.65
C ALA A 909 36.05 -10.81 -35.90
N LYS A 910 34.87 -10.58 -35.33
CA LYS A 910 34.16 -9.30 -35.39
C LYS A 910 34.63 -8.27 -34.35
N GLY A 911 35.51 -8.65 -33.42
CA GLY A 911 35.99 -7.78 -32.37
C GLY A 911 34.91 -7.38 -31.36
N PHE A 912 33.90 -8.24 -31.16
CA PHE A 912 32.85 -7.97 -30.18
C PHE A 912 33.35 -8.28 -28.77
N ALA A 913 33.38 -7.29 -27.88
CA ALA A 913 33.68 -7.53 -26.48
C ALA A 913 32.59 -8.40 -25.81
N PRO A 914 32.96 -9.34 -24.93
CA PRO A 914 34.31 -9.65 -24.45
C PRO A 914 35.04 -10.69 -25.32
N TRP A 915 34.43 -11.15 -26.41
CA TRP A 915 34.90 -12.23 -27.27
C TRP A 915 36.16 -11.89 -28.06
N ASP A 916 36.54 -10.61 -28.13
CA ASP A 916 37.76 -10.09 -28.73
C ASP A 916 39.03 -10.39 -27.92
N ARG A 917 38.89 -10.82 -26.66
CA ARG A 917 40.01 -11.18 -25.80
C ARG A 917 40.72 -12.46 -26.28
N SER A 918 42.04 -12.50 -26.06
CA SER A 918 42.95 -13.56 -26.53
C SER A 918 42.60 -14.97 -26.03
N GLU A 919 41.94 -15.04 -24.87
CA GLU A 919 41.51 -16.24 -24.18
C GLU A 919 40.46 -16.99 -25.00
N PHE A 920 39.54 -16.28 -25.66
CA PHE A 920 38.55 -16.90 -26.55
C PHE A 920 39.19 -17.51 -27.80
N LYS A 921 40.31 -16.94 -28.28
CA LYS A 921 41.11 -17.54 -29.34
C LYS A 921 41.88 -18.79 -28.87
N ALA A 922 42.29 -18.84 -27.60
CA ALA A 922 42.88 -20.04 -27.01
C ALA A 922 41.85 -21.15 -26.84
N LEU A 923 40.60 -20.80 -26.47
CA LEU A 923 39.50 -21.74 -26.37
C LEU A 923 39.13 -22.36 -27.73
N THR A 924 39.04 -21.57 -28.80
CA THR A 924 38.74 -22.13 -30.14
C THR A 924 39.82 -23.08 -30.64
N LYS A 925 41.10 -22.81 -30.31
CA LYS A 925 42.22 -23.73 -30.57
C LYS A 925 42.05 -25.06 -29.80
N SER A 926 41.60 -25.00 -28.55
CA SER A 926 41.36 -26.18 -27.70
C SER A 926 40.12 -26.99 -28.12
N LEU A 927 39.21 -26.35 -28.86
CA LEU A 927 38.00 -26.95 -29.45
C LEU A 927 38.18 -27.41 -30.90
N HIS A 928 39.38 -27.29 -31.47
CA HIS A 928 39.59 -27.43 -32.91
C HIS A 928 39.25 -28.83 -33.45
N GLN A 929 38.53 -28.90 -34.57
CA GLN A 929 37.99 -30.15 -35.15
C GLN A 929 39.04 -31.21 -35.54
N ASN A 930 40.29 -30.80 -35.71
CA ASN A 930 41.37 -31.74 -36.07
C ASN A 930 41.95 -32.47 -34.85
N LEU A 931 41.62 -32.07 -33.62
CA LEU A 931 42.08 -32.74 -32.41
C LEU A 931 41.37 -34.07 -32.22
N THR A 932 42.14 -35.14 -31.98
CA THR A 932 41.61 -36.51 -31.87
C THR A 932 40.55 -36.63 -30.77
N SER A 933 40.80 -36.04 -29.60
CA SER A 933 39.86 -36.02 -28.48
C SER A 933 38.56 -35.28 -28.79
N ILE A 934 38.60 -34.19 -29.58
CA ILE A 934 37.38 -33.49 -30.03
C ILE A 934 36.58 -34.38 -31.00
N LYS A 935 37.25 -35.07 -31.92
CA LYS A 935 36.60 -36.03 -32.83
C LYS A 935 35.91 -37.15 -32.08
N HIS A 936 36.53 -37.69 -31.04
CA HIS A 936 35.92 -38.73 -30.20
C HIS A 936 34.65 -38.23 -29.50
N MET A 937 34.66 -37.00 -28.97
CA MET A 937 33.47 -36.37 -28.37
C MET A 937 32.37 -36.14 -29.41
N GLU A 938 32.68 -35.57 -30.58
CA GLU A 938 31.71 -35.35 -31.67
C GLU A 938 31.14 -36.69 -32.20
N MET A 939 31.94 -37.76 -32.26
CA MET A 939 31.51 -39.11 -32.68
C MET A 939 30.55 -39.79 -31.69
N ALA A 940 30.57 -39.43 -30.41
CA ALA A 940 29.83 -40.13 -29.37
C ALA A 940 28.29 -40.06 -29.52
N HIS A 941 27.75 -39.13 -30.33
CA HIS A 941 26.31 -38.99 -30.60
C HIS A 941 25.87 -39.69 -31.90
N HIS A 942 26.80 -40.23 -32.69
CA HIS A 942 26.51 -40.87 -33.98
C HIS A 942 26.47 -42.40 -33.86
N ALA A 943 25.89 -43.07 -34.85
CA ALA A 943 25.90 -44.54 -34.94
C ALA A 943 27.32 -45.13 -34.95
N SER A 944 28.32 -44.34 -35.37
CA SER A 944 29.76 -44.65 -35.29
C SER A 944 30.35 -44.65 -33.88
N GLY A 945 29.61 -44.18 -32.87
CA GLY A 945 30.05 -44.16 -31.47
C GLY A 945 30.22 -45.56 -30.85
N LEU A 946 29.76 -46.62 -31.52
CA LEU A 946 30.01 -48.02 -31.13
C LEU A 946 31.50 -48.41 -31.21
N ALA A 947 32.31 -47.64 -31.94
CA ALA A 947 33.75 -47.87 -32.06
C ALA A 947 34.58 -47.19 -30.96
N LEU A 948 33.95 -46.43 -30.05
CA LEU A 948 34.63 -45.79 -28.92
C LEU A 948 34.81 -46.79 -27.77
N GLY A 949 36.01 -46.86 -27.20
CA GLY A 949 36.34 -47.76 -26.10
C GLY A 949 37.17 -47.08 -25.01
N ILE A 950 38.08 -47.85 -24.41
CA ILE A 950 38.85 -47.43 -23.23
C ILE A 950 39.94 -46.42 -23.59
N ALA A 951 40.67 -46.64 -24.68
CA ALA A 951 41.78 -45.78 -25.11
C ALA A 951 41.29 -44.37 -25.51
N GLU A 952 40.19 -44.29 -26.24
CA GLU A 952 39.58 -43.01 -26.62
C GLU A 952 39.09 -42.23 -25.40
N ALA A 953 38.64 -42.93 -24.34
CA ALA A 953 38.21 -42.30 -23.10
C ALA A 953 39.39 -41.69 -22.33
N GLU A 954 40.57 -42.34 -22.33
CA GLU A 954 41.81 -41.79 -21.76
C GLU A 954 42.29 -40.54 -22.51
N ASP A 955 42.21 -40.55 -23.85
CA ASP A 955 42.57 -39.41 -24.69
C ASP A 955 41.63 -38.21 -24.49
N VAL A 956 40.32 -38.47 -24.35
CA VAL A 956 39.32 -37.44 -24.04
C VAL A 956 39.54 -36.88 -22.64
N GLU A 957 39.79 -37.71 -21.64
CA GLU A 957 39.99 -37.24 -20.26
C GLU A 957 41.24 -36.37 -20.13
N LYS A 958 42.35 -36.82 -20.73
CA LYS A 958 43.60 -36.06 -20.72
C LYS A 958 43.42 -34.67 -21.34
N HIS A 959 42.69 -34.58 -22.45
CA HIS A 959 42.41 -33.32 -23.13
C HIS A 959 41.45 -32.43 -22.32
N TRP A 960 40.37 -33.01 -21.79
CA TRP A 960 39.42 -32.33 -20.92
C TRP A 960 40.12 -31.67 -19.73
N ARG A 961 40.91 -32.44 -18.98
CA ARG A 961 41.52 -32.00 -17.72
C ARG A 961 42.63 -30.97 -17.90
N LYS A 962 43.43 -31.07 -18.98
CA LYS A 962 44.63 -30.24 -19.16
C LYS A 962 44.43 -29.03 -20.06
N GLU A 963 43.57 -29.13 -21.06
CA GLU A 963 43.42 -28.08 -22.07
C GLU A 963 42.02 -27.46 -22.03
N LEU A 964 40.97 -28.28 -22.08
CA LEU A 964 39.63 -27.77 -22.33
C LEU A 964 38.96 -27.15 -21.10
N ARG A 965 39.02 -27.79 -19.93
CA ARG A 965 38.44 -27.28 -18.67
C ARG A 965 39.02 -25.91 -18.28
N PRO A 966 40.36 -25.71 -18.20
CA PRO A 966 40.92 -24.40 -17.84
C PRO A 966 40.57 -23.30 -18.84
N ALA A 967 40.52 -23.62 -20.14
CA ALA A 967 40.17 -22.65 -21.18
C ALA A 967 38.70 -22.21 -21.08
N ILE A 968 37.78 -23.16 -20.84
CA ILE A 968 36.35 -22.85 -20.66
C ILE A 968 36.12 -22.05 -19.38
N GLU A 969 36.77 -22.41 -18.27
CA GLU A 969 36.65 -21.69 -16.98
C GLU A 969 37.13 -20.23 -17.12
N ALA A 970 38.29 -20.00 -17.74
CA ALA A 970 38.82 -18.66 -17.98
C ALA A 970 37.90 -17.81 -18.86
N CYS A 971 37.44 -18.35 -19.99
CA CYS A 971 36.50 -17.67 -20.89
C CYS A 971 35.14 -17.42 -20.23
N SER A 972 34.65 -18.36 -19.41
CA SER A 972 33.39 -18.21 -18.68
C SER A 972 33.47 -17.12 -17.63
N ALA A 973 34.59 -17.02 -16.90
CA ALA A 973 34.84 -15.95 -15.94
C ALA A 973 34.82 -14.57 -16.63
N ILE A 974 35.54 -14.42 -17.74
CA ILE A 974 35.58 -13.20 -18.55
C ILE A 974 34.18 -12.85 -19.09
N SER A 975 33.48 -13.82 -19.68
CA SER A 975 32.13 -13.62 -20.22
C SER A 975 31.12 -13.25 -19.14
N ARG A 976 31.28 -13.79 -17.92
CA ARG A 976 30.44 -13.50 -16.76
C ARG A 976 30.70 -12.11 -16.21
N GLU A 977 31.97 -11.73 -16.02
CA GLU A 977 32.38 -10.39 -15.58
C GLU A 977 31.87 -9.31 -16.54
N TYR A 978 32.07 -9.53 -17.85
CA TYR A 978 31.56 -8.61 -18.87
C TYR A 978 30.02 -8.51 -18.83
N ARG A 979 29.30 -9.62 -18.71
CA ARG A 979 27.82 -9.59 -18.60
C ARG A 979 27.34 -8.93 -17.32
N LEU A 980 28.01 -9.12 -16.18
CA LEU A 980 27.69 -8.42 -14.93
C LEU A 980 27.80 -6.89 -15.07
N LEU A 981 28.70 -6.41 -15.94
CA LEU A 981 28.96 -4.99 -16.13
C LEU A 981 28.20 -4.36 -17.31
N HIS A 982 27.75 -5.18 -18.27
CA HIS A 982 27.16 -4.68 -19.52
C HIS A 982 25.76 -5.26 -19.83
N ALA A 983 25.20 -6.13 -19.00
CA ALA A 983 23.84 -6.63 -19.19
C ALA A 983 22.80 -5.48 -19.12
N PRO A 984 21.71 -5.56 -19.91
CA PRO A 984 20.68 -4.52 -19.98
C PRO A 984 19.87 -4.34 -18.67
N TYR A 985 20.05 -5.21 -17.67
CA TYR A 985 19.28 -5.22 -16.42
C TYR A 985 20.10 -4.93 -15.16
N THR A 986 21.39 -4.60 -15.27
CA THR A 986 22.16 -4.06 -14.14
C THR A 986 22.08 -2.54 -14.12
N ALA A 987 22.06 -1.96 -12.92
CA ALA A 987 21.88 -0.56 -12.55
C ALA A 987 22.91 0.45 -13.13
N LEU A 988 23.58 0.12 -14.24
CA LEU A 988 24.75 0.79 -14.80
C LEU A 988 24.44 1.70 -16.00
N PHE A 989 23.23 1.61 -16.57
CA PHE A 989 22.76 2.53 -17.59
C PHE A 989 22.04 3.71 -16.94
N SER A 990 22.81 4.71 -16.50
CA SER A 990 22.23 6.05 -16.35
C SER A 990 21.86 6.55 -17.74
N PRO A 991 20.64 7.08 -17.96
CA PRO A 991 20.33 7.76 -19.20
C PRO A 991 21.29 8.96 -19.39
N PRO A 992 21.49 9.40 -20.63
CA PRO A 992 22.27 10.61 -20.91
C PRO A 992 21.76 11.79 -20.07
N PRO A 993 22.65 12.74 -19.70
CA PRO A 993 22.28 13.93 -18.94
C PRO A 993 21.09 14.65 -19.56
N SER A 994 19.99 14.80 -18.81
CA SER A 994 18.75 15.46 -19.27
C SER A 994 18.50 16.81 -18.62
N ILE A 995 19.40 17.24 -17.72
CA ILE A 995 19.34 18.51 -16.99
C ILE A 995 20.69 19.23 -17.05
N SER A 996 20.70 20.53 -16.77
CA SER A 996 21.91 21.36 -16.72
C SER A 996 22.19 21.86 -15.30
N LEU A 997 23.44 22.21 -15.02
CA LEU A 997 23.79 22.89 -13.77
C LEU A 997 23.17 24.29 -13.68
N PRO A 998 22.87 24.79 -12.47
CA PRO A 998 22.51 26.19 -12.24
C PRO A 998 23.57 27.20 -12.71
N ASN A 999 23.21 28.49 -12.76
CA ASN A 999 24.06 29.59 -13.29
C ASN A 999 25.45 29.69 -12.62
N GLY A 1000 25.60 29.19 -11.39
CA GLY A 1000 26.91 29.01 -10.76
C GLY A 1000 27.61 30.29 -10.29
N TYR A 1001 26.93 31.45 -10.28
CA TYR A 1001 27.39 32.70 -9.64
C TYR A 1001 28.83 33.15 -10.00
N LYS A 1002 29.26 32.89 -11.23
CA LYS A 1002 30.64 33.09 -11.70
C LYS A 1002 31.17 34.51 -11.46
N SER A 1003 30.32 35.52 -11.59
CA SER A 1003 30.67 36.92 -11.35
C SER A 1003 31.04 37.19 -9.89
N SER A 1004 30.30 36.61 -8.93
CA SER A 1004 30.58 36.71 -7.49
C SER A 1004 31.84 35.92 -7.12
N VAL A 1005 32.01 34.70 -7.64
CA VAL A 1005 33.22 33.90 -7.40
C VAL A 1005 34.48 34.63 -7.91
N ARG A 1006 34.39 35.31 -9.06
CA ARG A 1006 35.49 36.11 -9.62
C ARG A 1006 35.87 37.34 -8.79
N LYS A 1007 35.01 37.83 -7.88
CA LYS A 1007 35.34 38.95 -6.99
C LYS A 1007 36.35 38.54 -5.91
N MET A 1008 36.49 37.25 -5.61
CA MET A 1008 37.47 36.75 -4.64
C MET A 1008 38.88 37.04 -5.12
N LYS A 1009 39.55 37.99 -4.44
CA LYS A 1009 40.95 38.32 -4.66
C LYS A 1009 41.75 37.68 -3.53
N LEU A 1010 42.49 36.63 -3.86
CA LEU A 1010 43.19 35.81 -2.89
C LEU A 1010 44.70 36.00 -3.04
N GLU A 1011 45.41 36.09 -1.92
CA GLU A 1011 46.86 36.11 -1.85
C GLU A 1011 47.29 35.17 -0.72
N ILE A 1012 48.41 34.46 -0.90
CA ILE A 1012 48.95 33.59 0.16
C ILE A 1012 49.61 34.48 1.21
N ILE A 1013 49.15 34.40 2.45
CA ILE A 1013 49.54 35.29 3.56
C ILE A 1013 50.28 34.57 4.69
N GLY A 1014 50.37 33.23 4.67
CA GLY A 1014 51.07 32.48 5.71
C GLY A 1014 50.89 30.96 5.66
N ARG A 1015 51.33 30.29 6.75
CA ARG A 1015 51.25 28.83 6.96
C ARG A 1015 50.71 28.51 8.36
N ALA A 1016 49.96 27.41 8.50
CA ALA A 1016 49.47 26.92 9.80
C ALA A 1016 49.68 25.40 9.94
N ALA A 1017 50.08 24.96 11.13
CA ALA A 1017 50.36 23.55 11.41
C ALA A 1017 49.08 22.79 11.81
N ALA A 1018 48.92 21.60 11.24
CA ALA A 1018 47.87 20.66 11.65
C ALA A 1018 48.31 19.80 12.86
N LEU A 1019 49.55 19.29 12.91
CA LEU A 1019 50.03 18.28 13.88
C LEU A 1019 50.05 18.72 15.37
N SER A 1020 49.94 17.77 16.30
CA SER A 1020 49.82 18.02 17.76
C SER A 1020 51.08 17.72 18.61
N GLY A 1021 52.28 17.58 18.01
CA GLY A 1021 53.45 16.97 18.67
C GLY A 1021 54.64 17.90 18.99
N GLY A 1022 54.41 19.16 19.39
CA GLY A 1022 55.51 20.08 19.73
C GLY A 1022 56.30 20.64 18.53
N ARG A 1023 55.79 20.46 17.31
CA ARG A 1023 56.16 21.25 16.13
C ARG A 1023 55.02 22.21 15.82
N ALA A 1024 55.11 23.44 16.32
CA ALA A 1024 54.47 24.56 15.65
C ALA A 1024 55.17 24.77 14.30
N ALA A 1025 54.47 25.22 13.27
CA ALA A 1025 55.18 25.72 12.10
C ALA A 1025 56.05 26.90 12.57
N ASP A 1026 57.34 26.92 12.22
CA ASP A 1026 58.20 28.08 12.45
C ASP A 1026 57.48 29.31 11.90
N GLY A 1027 56.98 30.13 12.82
CA GLY A 1027 55.98 31.14 12.52
C GLY A 1027 56.50 32.16 11.52
N MET A 1028 55.73 32.39 10.47
CA MET A 1028 55.68 33.71 9.84
C MET A 1028 54.24 34.06 9.49
N PHE A 1029 53.54 34.64 10.46
CA PHE A 1029 52.49 35.64 10.21
C PHE A 1029 53.15 37.02 10.04
N GLN A 1030 54.29 37.06 9.34
CA GLN A 1030 55.08 38.24 9.08
C GLN A 1030 54.95 38.56 7.59
N SER A 1031 54.39 39.72 7.29
CA SER A 1031 54.32 40.33 5.96
C SER A 1031 55.70 40.55 5.30
N SER A 1032 56.79 40.12 5.93
CA SER A 1032 58.19 40.33 5.52
C SER A 1032 58.77 39.19 4.67
N GLY A 1033 58.12 38.01 4.62
CA GLY A 1033 58.51 36.91 3.72
C GLY A 1033 57.79 36.90 2.36
N PHE A 1034 56.64 37.55 2.30
CA PHE A 1034 55.87 37.82 1.07
C PHE A 1034 55.74 39.33 0.95
N ASP A 1035 56.75 39.98 0.40
CA ASP A 1035 56.68 41.40 0.07
C ASP A 1035 55.41 41.61 -0.76
N SER A 1036 54.51 42.55 -0.40
CA SER A 1036 53.23 42.76 -1.12
C SER A 1036 53.44 43.15 -2.59
N ALA A 1037 54.68 43.44 -2.98
CA ALA A 1037 55.13 43.64 -4.35
C ALA A 1037 55.37 42.33 -5.14
N THR A 1038 55.40 41.16 -4.48
CA THR A 1038 55.74 39.84 -5.07
C THR A 1038 54.69 38.74 -4.86
N SER A 1039 53.63 38.95 -4.07
CA SER A 1039 52.55 37.96 -3.90
C SER A 1039 51.73 37.82 -5.20
N LYS A 1040 51.68 36.59 -5.76
CA LYS A 1040 50.88 36.28 -6.95
C LYS A 1040 49.39 36.40 -6.59
N LYS A 1041 48.69 37.39 -7.15
CA LYS A 1041 47.23 37.52 -7.02
C LYS A 1041 46.52 36.34 -7.66
N ILE A 1042 45.76 35.60 -6.87
CA ILE A 1042 44.99 34.42 -7.27
C ILE A 1042 43.54 34.86 -7.49
N VAL A 1043 43.01 34.60 -8.69
CA VAL A 1043 41.62 34.92 -9.07
C VAL A 1043 40.96 33.66 -9.61
N LEU A 1044 39.77 33.33 -9.09
CA LEU A 1044 38.96 32.20 -9.53
C LEU A 1044 38.15 32.55 -10.79
N ALA A 1045 38.83 32.80 -11.92
CA ALA A 1045 38.21 33.36 -13.12
C ALA A 1045 37.26 32.43 -13.90
N GLN A 1046 37.48 31.11 -13.87
CA GLN A 1046 36.70 30.09 -14.57
C GLN A 1046 36.05 29.09 -13.60
N HIS A 1047 35.50 29.62 -12.51
CA HIS A 1047 34.91 28.82 -11.45
C HIS A 1047 33.46 29.22 -11.20
N ALA A 1048 32.66 28.22 -10.85
CA ALA A 1048 31.28 28.32 -10.46
C ALA A 1048 31.11 27.84 -9.01
N ALA A 1049 30.01 28.23 -8.38
CA ALA A 1049 29.67 27.86 -7.01
C ALA A 1049 28.28 27.22 -6.95
N TYR A 1050 28.19 26.10 -6.22
CA TYR A 1050 26.96 25.35 -6.01
C TYR A 1050 26.80 24.99 -4.53
N ARG A 1051 25.57 24.96 -4.02
CA ARG A 1051 25.33 24.59 -2.63
C ARG A 1051 25.21 23.08 -2.52
N CYS A 1052 25.97 22.47 -1.61
CA CYS A 1052 25.82 21.06 -1.25
C CYS A 1052 24.57 20.92 -0.38
N VAL A 1053 23.66 20.03 -0.76
CA VAL A 1053 22.39 19.83 -0.05
C VAL A 1053 22.23 18.40 0.47
N SER A 1054 23.26 17.57 0.30
CA SER A 1054 23.31 16.18 0.76
C SER A 1054 24.64 15.89 1.44
N SER A 1055 24.66 14.97 2.40
CA SER A 1055 25.84 14.58 3.18
C SER A 1055 26.73 13.59 2.42
N THR A 1056 27.10 13.91 1.17
CA THR A 1056 27.81 13.00 0.26
C THR A 1056 29.27 13.36 0.02
N LEU A 1057 29.71 14.53 0.50
CA LEU A 1057 31.08 15.01 0.44
C LEU A 1057 31.68 15.24 1.84
N GLU A 1058 31.06 14.68 2.88
CA GLU A 1058 31.56 14.85 4.24
C GLU A 1058 32.84 14.01 4.48
N PRO A 1059 33.74 14.44 5.37
CA PRO A 1059 33.66 15.64 6.19
C PRO A 1059 34.14 16.92 5.47
N VAL A 1060 34.53 16.82 4.20
CA VAL A 1060 35.12 17.91 3.41
C VAL A 1060 34.12 19.05 3.14
N ALA A 1061 32.87 18.71 2.80
CA ALA A 1061 31.76 19.64 2.69
C ALA A 1061 30.53 19.05 3.37
N LYS A 1062 29.86 19.86 4.19
CA LYS A 1062 28.62 19.49 4.88
C LYS A 1062 27.40 19.98 4.11
N VAL A 1063 26.24 19.46 4.49
CA VAL A 1063 24.95 19.99 4.04
C VAL A 1063 24.86 21.48 4.34
N GLY A 1064 24.63 22.28 3.31
CA GLY A 1064 24.58 23.74 3.36
C GLY A 1064 25.85 24.44 2.90
N ASP A 1065 27.01 23.78 2.88
CA ASP A 1065 28.26 24.37 2.39
C ASP A 1065 28.23 24.62 0.88
N ILE A 1066 29.09 25.50 0.39
CA ILE A 1066 29.16 25.85 -1.03
C ILE A 1066 30.42 25.25 -1.65
N VAL A 1067 30.27 24.40 -2.67
CA VAL A 1067 31.38 23.82 -3.42
C VAL A 1067 31.78 24.73 -4.58
N LEU A 1068 33.08 24.93 -4.75
CA LEU A 1068 33.69 25.68 -5.85
C LEU A 1068 34.11 24.69 -6.94
N VAL A 1069 33.66 24.93 -8.17
CA VAL A 1069 33.78 23.99 -9.29
C VAL A 1069 34.43 24.68 -10.47
N LYS A 1070 35.35 23.97 -11.13
CA LYS A 1070 36.02 24.47 -12.34
C LYS A 1070 35.19 24.16 -13.59
N ASP A 1071 34.95 25.16 -14.44
CA ASP A 1071 34.01 25.07 -15.58
C ASP A 1071 34.41 24.03 -16.65
N ALA A 1072 35.71 23.86 -16.92
CA ALA A 1072 36.22 23.00 -18.00
C ALA A 1072 37.52 22.30 -17.59
N ALA A 1073 37.40 21.29 -16.73
CA ALA A 1073 38.52 20.42 -16.38
C ALA A 1073 38.05 18.97 -16.30
N GLU A 1074 38.73 18.07 -17.03
CA GLU A 1074 38.51 16.63 -16.84
C GLU A 1074 38.99 16.25 -15.42
N PRO A 1075 38.12 15.67 -14.59
CA PRO A 1075 38.53 15.21 -13.26
C PRO A 1075 39.45 14.00 -13.38
N SER A 1076 40.55 13.99 -12.62
CA SER A 1076 41.37 12.79 -12.43
C SER A 1076 40.67 11.81 -11.47
N ALA A 1077 41.06 10.53 -11.50
CA ALA A 1077 40.62 9.58 -10.49
C ALA A 1077 40.89 10.13 -9.07
N LYS A 1078 40.00 9.79 -8.14
CA LYS A 1078 39.92 10.25 -6.74
C LYS A 1078 39.52 11.72 -6.55
N SER A 1079 39.25 12.48 -7.62
CA SER A 1079 38.75 13.86 -7.53
C SER A 1079 37.36 13.92 -6.90
N LEU A 1080 37.08 15.00 -6.16
CA LEU A 1080 35.71 15.38 -5.83
C LEU A 1080 35.06 16.02 -7.06
N VAL A 1081 33.83 15.61 -7.38
CA VAL A 1081 33.13 16.05 -8.59
C VAL A 1081 31.68 16.37 -8.32
N ILE A 1082 31.14 17.30 -9.10
CA ILE A 1082 29.71 17.35 -9.40
C ILE A 1082 29.48 16.56 -10.69
N ALA A 1083 28.60 15.57 -10.64
CA ALA A 1083 28.25 14.74 -11.79
C ALA A 1083 26.79 14.93 -12.18
N ILE A 1084 26.52 15.11 -13.48
CA ILE A 1084 25.18 15.04 -14.05
C ILE A 1084 24.98 13.61 -14.56
N SER A 1085 23.98 12.92 -14.02
CA SER A 1085 23.65 11.53 -14.36
C SER A 1085 22.15 11.44 -14.62
N GLY A 1086 21.75 11.32 -15.88
CA GLY A 1086 20.34 11.38 -16.26
C GLY A 1086 19.69 12.69 -15.81
N GLY A 1087 18.62 12.58 -15.03
CA GLY A 1087 17.91 13.73 -14.44
C GLY A 1087 18.38 14.14 -13.04
N LYS A 1088 19.59 13.74 -12.59
CA LYS A 1088 20.10 14.03 -11.23
C LYS A 1088 21.42 14.78 -11.25
N LEU A 1089 21.57 15.74 -10.33
CA LEU A 1089 22.84 16.37 -9.98
C LEU A 1089 23.41 15.70 -8.73
N LEU A 1090 24.62 15.18 -8.83
CA LEU A 1090 25.30 14.40 -7.80
C LEU A 1090 26.58 15.12 -7.37
N ALA A 1091 26.98 14.98 -6.11
CA ALA A 1091 28.22 15.51 -5.56
C ALA A 1091 28.96 14.38 -4.84
N ARG A 1092 29.98 13.81 -5.49
CA ARG A 1092 30.57 12.51 -5.13
C ARG A 1092 32.08 12.50 -5.37
N ARG A 1093 32.78 11.47 -4.89
CA ARG A 1093 34.16 11.17 -5.27
C ARG A 1093 34.19 10.28 -6.51
N PHE A 1094 35.00 10.65 -7.50
CA PHE A 1094 35.09 9.97 -8.79
C PHE A 1094 36.24 8.96 -8.83
N GLU A 1095 35.98 7.73 -9.23
CA GLU A 1095 36.95 6.67 -9.49
C GLU A 1095 36.71 6.05 -10.88
N ILE A 1096 37.73 5.41 -11.45
CA ILE A 1096 37.63 4.61 -12.68
C ILE A 1096 37.81 3.15 -12.26
N ALA A 1097 36.96 2.24 -12.74
CA ALA A 1097 37.09 0.83 -12.39
C ALA A 1097 38.41 0.24 -12.93
N ASP A 1098 39.16 -0.45 -12.07
CA ASP A 1098 40.51 -0.95 -12.38
C ASP A 1098 40.59 -1.83 -13.64
N ASN A 1099 39.53 -2.61 -13.92
CA ASN A 1099 39.45 -3.52 -15.06
C ASN A 1099 38.68 -2.95 -16.27
N HIS A 1100 38.04 -1.79 -16.12
CA HIS A 1100 37.10 -1.24 -17.12
C HIS A 1100 37.24 0.28 -17.24
N SER A 1101 38.09 0.73 -18.17
CA SER A 1101 38.40 2.15 -18.37
C SER A 1101 37.20 3.02 -18.80
N ASP A 1102 36.12 2.40 -19.29
CA ASP A 1102 34.88 3.06 -19.70
C ASP A 1102 33.85 3.18 -18.56
N VAL A 1103 34.12 2.60 -17.38
CA VAL A 1103 33.23 2.59 -16.22
C VAL A 1103 33.70 3.58 -15.16
N ALA A 1104 32.79 4.47 -14.76
CA ALA A 1104 32.96 5.45 -13.71
C ALA A 1104 32.26 4.98 -12.43
N VAL A 1105 32.90 5.15 -11.28
CA VAL A 1105 32.32 4.90 -9.96
C VAL A 1105 32.26 6.21 -9.19
N LEU A 1106 31.08 6.60 -8.73
CA LEU A 1106 30.83 7.80 -7.94
C LEU A 1106 30.48 7.39 -6.51
N THR A 1107 31.39 7.57 -5.57
CA THR A 1107 31.22 7.18 -4.16
C THR A 1107 30.80 8.39 -3.30
N ALA A 1108 29.85 8.20 -2.38
CA ALA A 1108 29.57 9.21 -1.35
C ALA A 1108 30.46 8.98 -0.13
N GLN A 1109 30.71 10.07 0.59
CA GLN A 1109 31.35 10.07 1.89
C GLN A 1109 30.44 10.81 2.88
N ALA A 1110 30.14 10.19 4.02
CA ALA A 1110 29.32 10.74 5.08
C ALA A 1110 30.02 10.54 6.43
N ILE A 1111 29.89 11.49 7.37
CA ILE A 1111 30.39 11.31 8.75
C ILE A 1111 29.61 10.21 9.47
N ASN A 1112 28.31 10.08 9.18
CA ASN A 1112 27.49 8.97 9.67
C ASN A 1112 27.53 7.81 8.66
N PRO A 1113 28.20 6.68 8.96
CA PRO A 1113 28.33 5.55 8.04
C PRO A 1113 26.99 4.88 7.70
N ARG A 1114 25.95 5.05 8.54
CA ARG A 1114 24.59 4.54 8.25
C ARG A 1114 23.83 5.35 7.21
N ASN A 1115 24.27 6.58 6.93
CA ASN A 1115 23.63 7.50 5.98
C ASN A 1115 24.45 7.68 4.69
N ILE A 1116 25.43 6.81 4.43
CA ILE A 1116 26.23 6.88 3.19
C ILE A 1116 25.31 6.52 2.02
N ALA A 1117 25.16 7.47 1.09
CA ALA A 1117 24.43 7.22 -0.13
C ALA A 1117 25.16 6.15 -0.98
N PRO A 1118 24.44 5.19 -1.59
CA PRO A 1118 25.07 4.08 -2.31
C PRO A 1118 25.95 4.59 -3.47
N PRO A 1119 27.02 3.88 -3.83
CA PRO A 1119 27.87 4.25 -4.95
C PRO A 1119 27.07 4.17 -6.26
N ILE A 1120 27.30 5.13 -7.15
CA ILE A 1120 26.71 5.14 -8.49
C ILE A 1120 27.76 4.68 -9.47
N ILE A 1121 27.50 3.55 -10.11
CA ILE A 1121 28.37 2.99 -11.14
C ILE A 1121 27.70 3.25 -12.49
N ALA A 1122 28.38 3.91 -13.40
CA ALA A 1122 27.82 4.28 -14.71
C ALA A 1122 28.90 4.29 -15.79
N LYS A 1123 28.50 4.27 -17.07
CA LYS A 1123 29.45 4.51 -18.16
C LYS A 1123 29.97 5.94 -18.08
N LYS A 1124 31.29 6.13 -18.16
CA LYS A 1124 31.92 7.46 -18.17
C LYS A 1124 31.32 8.37 -19.26
N ALA A 1125 30.97 7.80 -20.42
CA ALA A 1125 30.33 8.52 -21.53
C ALA A 1125 28.90 9.02 -21.24
N THR A 1126 28.23 8.48 -20.22
CA THR A 1126 26.86 8.88 -19.83
C THR A 1126 26.83 9.93 -18.72
N LEU A 1127 28.00 10.39 -18.26
CA LEU A 1127 28.15 11.38 -17.19
C LEU A 1127 28.73 12.68 -17.73
N THR A 1128 28.22 13.82 -17.25
CA THR A 1128 28.92 15.10 -17.35
C THR A 1128 29.56 15.39 -16.01
N LEU A 1129 30.90 15.43 -15.96
CA LEU A 1129 31.65 15.60 -14.72
C LEU A 1129 32.25 17.00 -14.62
N HIS A 1130 32.13 17.63 -13.45
CA HIS A 1130 32.73 18.93 -13.14
C HIS A 1130 33.57 18.83 -11.87
N LYS A 1131 34.84 19.22 -11.94
CA LYS A 1131 35.79 19.05 -10.84
C LYS A 1131 35.55 20.07 -9.72
N VAL A 1132 35.41 19.60 -8.48
CA VAL A 1132 35.38 20.44 -7.27
C VAL A 1132 36.81 20.79 -6.88
N VAL A 1133 37.10 22.09 -6.76
CA VAL A 1133 38.44 22.62 -6.46
C VAL A 1133 38.53 23.29 -5.09
N GLY A 1134 37.40 23.50 -4.42
CA GLY A 1134 37.36 24.05 -3.07
C GLY A 1134 35.96 24.03 -2.47
N VAL A 1135 35.86 24.42 -1.21
CA VAL A 1135 34.62 24.48 -0.42
C VAL A 1135 34.62 25.75 0.40
N LEU A 1136 33.47 26.42 0.49
CA LEU A 1136 33.19 27.53 1.40
C LEU A 1136 32.23 27.05 2.48
N TYR A 1137 32.60 27.25 3.74
CA TYR A 1137 31.84 26.80 4.89
C TYR A 1137 30.72 27.76 5.25
N GLN A 1138 29.51 27.23 5.42
CA GLN A 1138 28.33 28.01 5.77
C GLN A 1138 28.35 28.42 7.25
N ARG A 1139 28.00 29.68 7.54
CA ARG A 1139 28.10 30.28 8.88
C ARG A 1139 26.79 30.39 9.67
N PHE A 1140 25.65 30.21 9.00
CA PHE A 1140 24.31 30.31 9.60
C PHE A 1140 23.57 28.99 9.47
N ASN A 1141 22.63 28.71 10.39
CA ASN A 1141 21.77 27.54 10.32
C ASN A 1141 20.91 27.60 9.05
N TRP A 1142 21.29 26.80 8.06
CA TRP A 1142 20.55 26.65 6.83
C TRP A 1142 19.43 25.62 7.03
N VAL A 1143 18.20 25.98 6.64
CA VAL A 1143 17.05 25.08 6.70
C VAL A 1143 16.97 24.33 5.38
N PHE A 1144 17.24 23.03 5.42
CA PHE A 1144 17.14 22.16 4.25
C PHE A 1144 15.67 21.91 3.88
N GLN A 1145 15.34 22.10 2.61
CA GLN A 1145 14.12 21.57 2.00
C GLN A 1145 14.56 20.39 1.14
N GLY A 1146 14.05 19.19 1.45
CA GLY A 1146 14.42 17.93 0.79
C GLY A 1146 14.52 18.04 -0.73
N SER A 1147 15.57 17.47 -1.31
CA SER A 1147 15.81 17.45 -2.75
C SER A 1147 16.31 16.08 -3.21
N ASP A 1148 15.89 15.66 -4.40
CA ASP A 1148 16.43 14.49 -5.09
C ASP A 1148 17.81 14.75 -5.72
N HIS A 1149 18.32 15.98 -5.60
CA HIS A 1149 19.65 16.40 -6.04
C HIS A 1149 20.59 16.56 -4.84
N GLU A 1150 21.89 16.35 -5.04
CA GLU A 1150 22.91 16.51 -4.00
C GLU A 1150 23.53 17.90 -4.00
N VAL A 1151 23.29 18.67 -5.06
CA VAL A 1151 23.69 20.07 -5.21
C VAL A 1151 22.55 20.91 -5.76
N SER A 1152 22.47 22.17 -5.31
CA SER A 1152 21.48 23.15 -5.74
C SER A 1152 22.10 24.50 -6.07
N ASP A 1153 21.24 25.42 -6.50
CA ASP A 1153 21.58 26.84 -6.57
C ASP A 1153 21.96 27.40 -5.17
N CYS A 1154 22.84 28.41 -5.14
CA CYS A 1154 23.33 29.02 -3.90
C CYS A 1154 22.28 29.87 -3.15
N GLY A 1155 21.16 30.24 -3.79
CA GLY A 1155 20.08 31.02 -3.17
C GLY A 1155 20.29 32.53 -3.14
N GLY A 1156 21.16 33.07 -4.00
CA GLY A 1156 21.51 34.49 -4.11
C GLY A 1156 23.02 34.76 -4.06
N THR A 1157 23.43 35.97 -4.46
CA THR A 1157 24.86 36.36 -4.50
C THR A 1157 25.45 36.67 -3.13
N SER A 1158 24.62 37.01 -2.14
CA SER A 1158 25.05 37.48 -0.81
C SER A 1158 25.95 36.48 -0.07
N ALA A 1159 25.66 35.18 -0.18
CA ALA A 1159 26.43 34.14 0.49
C ALA A 1159 27.88 34.04 -0.02
N ILE A 1160 28.13 34.39 -1.28
CA ILE A 1160 29.46 34.33 -1.92
C ILE A 1160 30.14 35.70 -1.83
N ASP A 1161 29.39 36.78 -2.08
CA ASP A 1161 29.90 38.16 -2.03
C ASP A 1161 30.40 38.52 -0.63
N GLN A 1162 29.69 38.11 0.44
CA GLN A 1162 30.13 38.33 1.82
C GLN A 1162 31.50 37.69 2.09
N ILE A 1163 31.68 36.42 1.71
CA ILE A 1163 32.96 35.72 1.90
C ILE A 1163 34.05 36.36 1.04
N ALA A 1164 33.73 36.75 -0.20
CA ALA A 1164 34.67 37.41 -1.09
C ALA A 1164 35.16 38.77 -0.57
N GLU A 1165 34.31 39.51 0.13
CA GLU A 1165 34.64 40.81 0.74
C GLU A 1165 35.40 40.66 2.06
N GLU A 1166 35.06 39.67 2.88
CA GLU A 1166 35.67 39.47 4.20
C GLU A 1166 37.00 38.71 4.15
N THR A 1167 37.26 37.89 3.11
CA THR A 1167 38.48 37.06 3.05
C THR A 1167 39.73 37.92 2.97
N ILE A 1168 40.63 37.76 3.94
CA ILE A 1168 41.88 38.52 4.03
C ILE A 1168 43.06 37.85 3.32
N GLY A 1169 42.98 36.54 3.04
CA GLY A 1169 44.00 35.81 2.30
C GLY A 1169 43.93 34.29 2.48
N LEU A 1170 44.94 33.60 1.96
CA LEU A 1170 45.10 32.15 1.99
C LEU A 1170 46.23 31.73 2.94
N ILE A 1171 46.00 30.69 3.74
CA ILE A 1171 47.04 30.05 4.56
C ILE A 1171 47.29 28.64 4.06
N GLU A 1172 48.54 28.29 3.76
CA GLU A 1172 48.92 26.93 3.36
C GLU A 1172 48.96 26.01 4.60
N VAL A 1173 48.33 24.84 4.48
CA VAL A 1173 48.27 23.80 5.52
C VAL A 1173 49.58 23.02 5.53
N VAL A 1174 50.16 22.83 6.72
CA VAL A 1174 51.35 22.00 6.92
C VAL A 1174 51.04 20.82 7.84
N GLY A 1175 51.23 19.60 7.34
CA GLY A 1175 50.99 18.35 8.05
C GLY A 1175 49.64 17.68 7.74
N GLN A 1176 49.43 16.48 8.30
CA GLN A 1176 48.37 15.55 7.88
C GLN A 1176 47.20 15.40 8.87
N SER A 1177 47.25 16.01 10.07
CA SER A 1177 46.15 15.81 11.04
C SER A 1177 44.86 16.57 10.71
N ALA A 1178 44.84 17.26 9.58
CA ALA A 1178 43.65 17.88 9.03
C ALA A 1178 42.99 17.00 7.96
N GLU A 1179 43.55 15.83 7.64
CA GLU A 1179 42.94 14.90 6.72
C GLU A 1179 41.67 14.28 7.35
N PRO A 1180 40.58 14.09 6.57
CA PRO A 1180 40.45 14.43 5.16
C PRO A 1180 39.91 15.85 4.89
N PHE A 1181 39.69 16.70 5.91
CA PHE A 1181 39.17 18.08 5.77
C PHE A 1181 40.03 18.99 4.88
N ALA A 1182 41.35 18.96 5.07
CA ALA A 1182 42.33 19.61 4.21
C ALA A 1182 43.63 18.78 4.22
N LEU A 1183 44.18 18.54 3.04
CA LEU A 1183 45.44 17.81 2.86
C LEU A 1183 46.65 18.75 3.03
N ASP A 1184 47.82 18.18 3.28
CA ASP A 1184 49.09 18.90 3.27
C ASP A 1184 49.25 19.73 1.97
N LYS A 1185 49.68 20.99 2.10
CA LYS A 1185 49.85 21.99 1.02
C LYS A 1185 48.56 22.53 0.38
N GLN A 1186 47.38 22.15 0.88
CA GLN A 1186 46.14 22.83 0.50
C GLN A 1186 46.01 24.19 1.20
N HIS A 1187 45.08 25.04 0.76
CA HIS A 1187 45.03 26.44 1.18
C HIS A 1187 43.72 26.76 1.90
N LEU A 1188 43.79 27.32 3.11
CA LEU A 1188 42.65 27.76 3.91
C LEU A 1188 42.29 29.21 3.54
N MET A 1189 41.01 29.50 3.32
CA MET A 1189 40.51 30.86 3.18
C MET A 1189 40.27 31.47 4.56
N ILE A 1190 40.95 32.56 4.88
CA ILE A 1190 40.98 33.13 6.22
C ILE A 1190 40.24 34.46 6.27
N LEU A 1191 39.48 34.65 7.35
CA LEU A 1191 38.73 35.88 7.63
C LEU A 1191 39.44 36.77 8.66
N PRO A 1192 38.96 38.01 8.88
CA PRO A 1192 39.58 38.92 9.83
C PRO A 1192 39.60 38.32 11.25
N GLU A 1193 40.62 38.71 12.01
CA GLU A 1193 40.82 38.29 13.38
C GLU A 1193 39.64 38.67 14.28
N LEU A 1194 39.22 37.76 15.15
CA LEU A 1194 38.23 38.05 16.20
C LEU A 1194 38.93 38.36 17.52
N GLN A 1195 38.57 39.50 18.13
CA GLN A 1195 39.22 39.99 19.36
C GLN A 1195 38.36 39.89 20.63
N SER A 1196 37.07 39.49 20.53
CA SER A 1196 36.18 39.41 21.70
C SER A 1196 35.76 37.98 22.03
N LEU A 1197 35.73 37.63 23.32
CA LEU A 1197 35.33 36.31 23.83
C LEU A 1197 33.91 35.91 23.41
N ALA A 1198 32.99 36.89 23.34
CA ALA A 1198 31.62 36.71 22.87
C ALA A 1198 31.52 36.41 21.36
N SER A 1199 32.50 36.83 20.56
CA SER A 1199 32.59 36.47 19.14
C SER A 1199 33.19 35.07 18.93
N LEU A 1200 34.07 34.63 19.84
CA LEU A 1200 34.72 33.32 19.77
C LEU A 1200 33.75 32.16 20.05
N SER A 1201 32.76 32.35 20.93
CA SER A 1201 31.75 31.32 21.22
C SER A 1201 30.92 30.92 19.99
N GLN A 1202 30.79 31.80 18.99
CA GLN A 1202 30.13 31.51 17.72
C GLN A 1202 30.93 30.55 16.81
N LEU A 1203 32.19 30.30 17.16
CA LEU A 1203 33.09 29.38 16.46
C LEU A 1203 33.20 28.01 17.13
N ASP A 1204 32.41 27.74 18.17
CA ASP A 1204 32.41 26.42 18.81
C ASP A 1204 32.09 25.30 17.79
N GLY A 1205 32.95 24.29 17.76
CA GLY A 1205 32.92 23.19 16.81
C GLY A 1205 33.34 23.52 15.38
N ARG A 1206 33.85 24.73 15.10
CA ARG A 1206 34.27 25.18 13.76
C ARG A 1206 35.79 25.15 13.56
N PRO A 1207 36.25 24.96 12.31
CA PRO A 1207 37.68 25.06 11.99
C PRO A 1207 38.17 26.51 12.15
N VAL A 1208 39.29 26.68 12.84
CA VAL A 1208 39.94 27.97 13.08
C VAL A 1208 41.44 27.85 12.87
N VAL A 1209 42.07 28.97 12.54
CA VAL A 1209 43.49 29.17 12.76
C VAL A 1209 43.64 29.91 14.09
N ALA A 1210 44.25 29.27 15.07
CA ALA A 1210 44.43 29.79 16.42
C ALA A 1210 45.91 30.09 16.68
N CYS A 1211 46.18 31.19 17.38
CA CYS A 1211 47.50 31.56 17.83
C CYS A 1211 47.52 31.66 19.36
N ASP A 1212 48.46 30.98 20.01
CA ASP A 1212 48.64 31.01 21.46
C ASP A 1212 49.55 32.18 21.91
N ALA A 1213 49.82 32.28 23.22
CA ALA A 1213 50.64 33.35 23.79
C ALA A 1213 52.11 33.29 23.38
N ASP A 1214 52.57 32.11 22.93
CA ASP A 1214 53.93 31.83 22.50
C ASP A 1214 54.12 31.99 20.97
N ASP A 1215 53.13 32.59 20.29
CA ASP A 1215 53.09 32.80 18.83
C ASP A 1215 53.11 31.49 17.99
N ASN A 1216 52.59 30.38 18.53
CA ASN A 1216 52.38 29.15 17.78
C ASN A 1216 51.03 29.18 17.05
N TYR A 1217 51.00 28.72 15.78
CA TYR A 1217 49.80 28.73 14.93
C TYR A 1217 49.27 27.33 14.65
N TYR A 1218 48.00 27.11 15.01
CA TYR A 1218 47.33 25.82 14.92
C TYR A 1218 46.14 25.89 13.98
N PHE A 1219 46.00 24.90 13.09
CA PHE A 1219 44.77 24.65 12.34
C PHE A 1219 43.99 23.50 12.98
N LYS A 1220 42.94 23.85 13.76
CA LYS A 1220 42.21 22.92 14.62
C LYS A 1220 40.73 23.32 14.73
N ARG A 1221 39.93 22.48 15.37
CA ARG A 1221 38.53 22.78 15.71
C ARG A 1221 38.46 23.41 17.10
N LEU A 1222 37.87 24.60 17.22
CA LEU A 1222 37.74 25.27 18.51
C LEU A 1222 36.59 24.63 19.32
N ARG A 1223 36.82 24.31 20.59
CA ARG A 1223 35.82 23.82 21.54
C ARG A 1223 35.91 24.57 22.86
N PHE A 1224 34.76 24.89 23.45
CA PHE A 1224 34.68 25.50 24.79
C PHE A 1224 34.40 24.44 25.86
N THR A 1225 35.04 24.55 27.02
CA THR A 1225 34.67 23.77 28.21
C THR A 1225 33.48 24.42 28.92
N ASN A 1226 32.73 23.64 29.71
CA ASN A 1226 31.49 24.09 30.38
C ASN A 1226 31.68 25.30 31.31
N ASP A 1227 32.88 25.53 31.81
CA ASP A 1227 33.25 26.62 32.72
C ASP A 1227 33.85 27.85 32.00
N ALA A 1228 34.03 27.79 30.67
CA ALA A 1228 34.57 28.83 29.79
C ALA A 1228 35.97 29.40 30.17
N SER A 1229 36.62 28.83 31.20
CA SER A 1229 37.96 29.19 31.66
C SER A 1229 39.08 28.59 30.80
N THR A 1230 38.75 27.45 30.16
CA THR A 1230 39.65 26.65 29.33
C THR A 1230 39.02 26.44 27.96
N LEU A 1231 39.84 26.35 26.93
CA LEU A 1231 39.40 26.04 25.57
C LEU A 1231 40.28 24.95 24.97
N VAL A 1232 39.68 24.16 24.10
CA VAL A 1232 40.30 22.98 23.51
C VAL A 1232 40.36 23.15 22.00
N LEU A 1233 41.56 23.08 21.44
CA LEU A 1233 41.80 22.96 20.02
C LEU A 1233 41.83 21.47 19.66
N GLU A 1234 40.67 20.95 19.29
CA GLU A 1234 40.44 19.56 18.92
C GLU A 1234 40.99 19.27 17.52
N SER A 1235 41.51 18.06 17.31
CA SER A 1235 41.96 17.63 15.98
C SER A 1235 40.81 17.61 14.97
N LEU A 1236 41.12 17.84 13.70
CA LEU A 1236 40.14 17.77 12.61
C LEU A 1236 40.03 16.34 12.04
N ASP A 1237 41.05 15.50 12.26
CA ASP A 1237 41.02 14.08 11.96
C ASP A 1237 39.98 13.32 12.80
N SER A 1238 39.33 12.35 12.18
CA SER A 1238 38.36 11.44 12.78
C SER A 1238 39.00 10.18 13.41
N GLY A 1239 40.25 9.86 13.09
CA GLY A 1239 40.98 8.68 13.58
C GLY A 1239 41.45 8.78 15.02
N GLY A 1240 41.61 9.99 15.56
CA GLY A 1240 42.00 10.22 16.96
C GLY A 1240 43.49 10.08 17.25
N ASP A 1241 44.31 9.89 16.21
CA ASP A 1241 45.77 9.70 16.30
C ASP A 1241 46.53 10.97 16.72
N HIS A 1242 45.84 12.11 16.76
CA HIS A 1242 46.42 13.41 17.07
C HIS A 1242 45.71 14.05 18.26
N GLY A 1243 46.43 14.20 19.38
CA GLY A 1243 45.87 14.74 20.62
C GLY A 1243 45.36 16.19 20.51
N PRO A 1244 44.39 16.60 21.35
CA PRO A 1244 43.92 17.98 21.42
C PRO A 1244 44.94 18.88 22.13
N ILE A 1245 44.84 20.20 21.91
CA ILE A 1245 45.63 21.21 22.64
C ILE A 1245 44.69 21.98 23.57
N ALA A 1246 44.96 21.95 24.87
CA ALA A 1246 44.22 22.74 25.85
C ALA A 1246 44.95 24.07 26.08
N LEU A 1247 44.22 25.18 25.95
CA LEU A 1247 44.72 26.54 26.20
C LEU A 1247 43.80 27.23 27.22
N ALA A 1248 44.34 28.20 27.95
CA ALA A 1248 43.53 29.08 28.77
C ALA A 1248 42.73 30.06 27.89
N ALA A 1249 41.52 30.43 28.32
CA ALA A 1249 40.75 31.47 27.64
C ALA A 1249 41.45 32.85 27.75
N PRO A 1250 41.22 33.79 26.81
CA PRO A 1250 41.84 35.11 26.88
C PRO A 1250 41.55 35.79 28.23
N GLY A 1251 42.62 36.14 28.98
CA GLY A 1251 42.52 36.79 30.30
C GLY A 1251 42.68 35.87 31.52
N PHE A 1252 42.91 34.57 31.34
CA PHE A 1252 43.19 33.60 32.42
C PHE A 1252 44.68 33.21 32.49
N GLU A 1253 45.17 32.75 33.65
CA GLU A 1253 46.58 32.36 33.86
C GLU A 1253 46.96 31.06 33.12
N GLY A 1254 48.10 31.05 32.41
CA GLY A 1254 48.62 29.90 31.65
C GLY A 1254 48.95 30.24 30.19
N ASN A 1255 49.33 29.26 29.35
CA ASN A 1255 49.42 29.47 27.90
C ASN A 1255 48.01 29.71 27.35
N SER A 1256 47.69 30.98 27.12
CA SER A 1256 46.35 31.44 26.74
C SER A 1256 46.23 31.62 25.24
N LEU A 1257 45.02 31.44 24.71
CA LEU A 1257 44.71 31.80 23.33
C LEU A 1257 44.86 33.32 23.13
N ARG A 1258 45.71 33.72 22.18
CA ARG A 1258 46.04 35.12 21.90
C ARG A 1258 45.22 35.69 20.75
N ARG A 1259 45.14 34.97 19.62
CA ARG A 1259 44.47 35.44 18.39
C ARG A 1259 43.76 34.30 17.69
N VAL A 1260 42.63 34.58 17.05
CA VAL A 1260 41.86 33.57 16.30
C VAL A 1260 41.39 34.15 14.98
N TRP A 1261 41.67 33.42 13.91
CA TRP A 1261 41.12 33.68 12.59
C TRP A 1261 40.15 32.57 12.20
N PRO A 1262 38.89 32.91 11.90
CA PRO A 1262 37.94 31.94 11.37
C PRO A 1262 38.37 31.44 9.99
N VAL A 1263 38.18 30.15 9.72
CA VAL A 1263 38.35 29.58 8.38
C VAL A 1263 37.01 29.67 7.64
N ALA A 1264 37.00 30.38 6.51
CA ALA A 1264 35.83 30.51 5.64
C ALA A 1264 35.68 29.36 4.64
N GLY A 1265 36.73 28.59 4.40
CA GLY A 1265 36.72 27.51 3.43
C GLY A 1265 38.11 26.95 3.16
N VAL A 1266 38.18 25.96 2.28
CA VAL A 1266 39.41 25.31 1.83
C VAL A 1266 39.46 25.30 0.31
N LEU A 1267 40.60 25.65 -0.24
CA LEU A 1267 40.93 25.56 -1.66
C LEU A 1267 41.92 24.41 -1.86
N PHE A 1268 41.48 23.37 -2.56
CA PHE A 1268 42.24 22.15 -2.79
C PHE A 1268 43.30 22.33 -3.87
N GLU A 1269 43.00 23.16 -4.87
CA GLU A 1269 43.87 23.41 -6.01
C GLU A 1269 43.86 24.92 -6.34
N LEU A 1270 45.05 25.49 -6.53
CA LEU A 1270 45.16 26.86 -7.03
C LEU A 1270 44.79 26.90 -8.54
N PRO A 1271 44.14 27.97 -9.02
CA PRO A 1271 43.99 28.17 -10.45
C PRO A 1271 45.38 28.39 -11.08
N ASN A 1272 45.68 27.66 -12.16
CA ASN A 1272 46.95 27.82 -12.90
C ASN A 1272 47.14 29.25 -13.42
#